data_AF-A0A1X7HKL7-F1
#
_entry.id   AF-A0A1X7HKL7-F1
#
_cell.length_a   1.000
_cell.length_b   1.000
_cell.length_c   1.000
_cell.angle_alpha   90.00
_cell.angle_beta   90.00
_cell.angle_gamma   90.00
#
_symmetry.space_group_name_H-M   'P 1'
#
loop_
_entity.id
_entity.type
_entity.pdbx_description
1 polymer ?
#
loop_
_entity_poly.entity_id
_entity_poly.type
_entity_poly.pdbx_seq_one_letter_code
_entity_poly.pdbx_strand_id
1 'polypeptide(L)'
;MAENPTTITVTAWRAGTHWVAPDFTLLIDGKEVGVASADTYSAMDYSFTVDLDPDQAHTVQVRYQSDTSTRDLFVSGIQIGEFTMKSTDLGVTYDKGAIDGRDVVSGQEALYWNGALNFEIPAGSIDLPQADDDNLVSIMVTASGTSTDGEPPRFNLLLDGEVIGQGSVSSGSPTDYVFKVEVPAGQEHEVQVQYLNDSSSRDFYIHSVTIDGQEIKSTDPNVTYDKGALDGRDTVAGQEAMYWNGTMVFGAPASMFPESIEITVTARRTGSDPTPPHLKLMLDGEVIGEADVTTTTDSTYLFTAKVAPEDVERVQVQYTNDASGRDLFVTGVAFNGTDYFSTGSNVVYDKGALDGRDTTAGQEAMYWNGTMVFAIKADGSSDPAEPTGTDTSTDDSYDLVVTAWRTGTNARPPIMKVFMDDELVGSVSVSATSATDYAFTITGDPNEAHKIQIIYDNDDYDRDLHVTGITIDDQFIASTSSYASYDKGAVDGIYVVSGTEDLYWGGGLTFGLPESVFNGSATVETPSETDAGGDLKTVDITVNASGTASSGTTPYFKVMVDGRVVGEANASASDSKAYTFRADVDPSEAHEVQIVFDSDGQGGNLSVDSIVVNGRTVDSTASNVTYDKGELDGEDVVAGQASLSSTGTLGFDIPAGTFSDTATPQAPMETAYYVSAVGNDNWSGTLAEPNADGTDGPFASLEKAQAAMRTSDIETTYVRQGTYHLAETLTLTSQDSGVAFKAYPSETVVLSGGEVVTGFTDEGNGVYSAKLDEATDLDLSIGGERQRLAEKGEWDEDDVTAGWYFADAAAAGASSTSLRYQGDDVSLSDLAPGTRIQVMNYDRLEDAIVEIKSIDTETKTITFETSAGFALEEGTTFRLVDNAGYVDQETEFAWRESDGRLVFKPASPQTLEEDGVEVARLDTLIYLNEAKNVTIEGFTFTNTKSGGEALLLKDADNNQISNNAFHSVGTGIALTEGSSNNVVSGNDLEQLAEHGILLTYGSDANHITANDISQIGMVTKHAGGIYAYGVNDNIISHNEISDSSRYGISIKTWDESTTSSNNIIEYNKIANTMLETADGGAIETLGRLGMDSGNIIRGNWIDGAEGLATSASDKWIEGQKGFGIYLDDMSGGTTVEGNFIMNTSWASIMIHGGDNNSVTNNIGILDDNKEDFIWIAAANPSHGEKAVPVNNTVTGNIIYGELPLDDYIQLEAAGTFTINNNLVYDAPTYGLDDVTGNPQFANRLAGDYSLQDASPAKVMGFEDLQWELMGNIQGLDA
;
A
#
# COMPACT_ATOMS: atom_id res chain seq x y z
N MET A 1 -24.31 21.64 28.31
CA MET A 1 -24.54 20.32 27.70
C MET A 1 -24.31 20.55 26.23
N ALA A 2 -23.18 20.08 25.71
CA ALA A 2 -23.01 20.02 24.26
C ALA A 2 -24.00 18.98 23.77
N GLU A 3 -24.86 19.37 22.83
CA GLU A 3 -25.88 18.51 22.24
C GLU A 3 -25.17 17.72 21.13
N ASN A 4 -25.12 16.39 21.24
CA ASN A 4 -24.60 15.53 20.19
C ASN A 4 -25.63 15.48 19.05
N PRO A 5 -25.30 15.90 17.83
CA PRO A 5 -26.23 15.86 16.72
C PRO A 5 -26.63 14.40 16.42
N THR A 6 -27.93 14.09 16.40
CA THR A 6 -28.43 12.74 16.10
C THR A 6 -28.66 12.57 14.60
N THR A 7 -28.06 11.56 13.98
CA THR A 7 -28.29 11.23 12.56
C THR A 7 -29.55 10.39 12.39
N ILE A 8 -30.44 10.84 11.51
CA ILE A 8 -31.65 10.14 11.07
C ILE A 8 -31.49 9.78 9.60
N THR A 9 -31.56 8.49 9.31
CA THR A 9 -31.51 7.97 7.93
C THR A 9 -32.92 7.62 7.46
N VAL A 10 -33.28 8.08 6.26
CA VAL A 10 -34.53 7.73 5.58
C VAL A 10 -34.19 6.91 4.35
N THR A 11 -34.63 5.65 4.29
CA THR A 11 -34.43 4.80 3.11
C THR A 11 -35.57 5.01 2.11
N ALA A 12 -35.27 5.59 0.95
CA ALA A 12 -36.27 5.98 -0.05
C ALA A 12 -35.83 5.72 -1.50
N TRP A 13 -36.79 5.68 -2.43
CA TRP A 13 -36.53 5.57 -3.88
C TRP A 13 -37.74 6.06 -4.70
N ARG A 14 -37.56 6.19 -6.02
CA ARG A 14 -38.65 6.56 -6.96
C ARG A 14 -39.18 5.36 -7.74
N ALA A 15 -40.44 5.45 -8.17
CA ALA A 15 -40.99 4.56 -9.19
C ALA A 15 -41.15 5.24 -10.57
N GLY A 16 -40.87 4.48 -11.63
CA GLY A 16 -41.16 4.84 -13.03
C GLY A 16 -40.07 5.71 -13.71
N THR A 17 -40.07 5.74 -15.04
CA THR A 17 -39.00 6.26 -15.93
C THR A 17 -38.99 7.79 -16.17
N HIS A 18 -39.49 8.60 -15.24
CA HIS A 18 -39.53 10.06 -15.41
C HIS A 18 -38.23 10.76 -14.97
N TRP A 19 -37.67 11.62 -15.84
CA TRP A 19 -36.39 12.33 -15.67
C TRP A 19 -36.27 13.28 -14.46
N VAL A 20 -37.26 13.38 -13.57
CA VAL A 20 -37.25 14.28 -12.41
C VAL A 20 -37.65 13.50 -11.14
N ALA A 21 -36.75 13.47 -10.16
CA ALA A 21 -36.93 12.78 -8.88
C ALA A 21 -38.09 13.36 -8.03
N PRO A 22 -38.81 12.54 -7.23
CA PRO A 22 -39.68 13.03 -6.16
C PRO A 22 -38.87 13.61 -5.00
N ASP A 23 -39.22 14.81 -4.57
CA ASP A 23 -38.62 15.46 -3.39
C ASP A 23 -39.43 15.13 -2.14
N PHE A 24 -38.74 14.93 -1.02
CA PHE A 24 -39.36 14.81 0.30
C PHE A 24 -38.65 15.67 1.33
N THR A 25 -39.41 16.06 2.36
CA THR A 25 -38.94 16.88 3.47
C THR A 25 -39.00 16.06 4.75
N LEU A 26 -37.91 16.02 5.52
CA LEU A 26 -37.91 15.44 6.86
C LEU A 26 -38.37 16.51 7.87
N LEU A 27 -39.36 16.17 8.70
CA LEU A 27 -39.75 16.97 9.84
C LEU A 27 -39.64 16.18 11.14
N ILE A 28 -39.23 16.85 12.21
CA ILE A 28 -39.17 16.34 13.57
C ILE A 28 -40.04 17.22 14.45
N ASP A 29 -41.01 16.62 15.13
CA ASP A 29 -42.00 17.32 15.96
C ASP A 29 -42.67 18.49 15.22
N GLY A 30 -42.87 18.32 13.90
CA GLY A 30 -43.46 19.31 13.01
C GLY A 30 -42.53 20.44 12.54
N LYS A 31 -41.22 20.39 12.86
CA LYS A 31 -40.20 21.32 12.37
C LYS A 31 -39.39 20.69 11.24
N GLU A 32 -39.18 21.44 10.18
CA GLU A 32 -38.36 21.00 9.04
C GLU A 32 -36.88 20.88 9.43
N VAL A 33 -36.29 19.73 9.11
CA VAL A 33 -34.86 19.42 9.34
C VAL A 33 -34.08 19.50 8.03
N GLY A 34 -34.64 18.98 6.93
CA GLY A 34 -33.99 19.02 5.62
C GLY A 34 -34.88 18.51 4.49
N VAL A 35 -34.39 18.64 3.26
CA VAL A 35 -35.06 18.21 2.03
C VAL A 35 -34.10 17.33 1.23
N ALA A 36 -34.62 16.24 0.64
CA ALA A 36 -33.87 15.36 -0.25
C ALA A 36 -34.70 14.99 -1.48
N SER A 37 -34.02 14.57 -2.55
CA SER A 37 -34.60 14.12 -3.81
C SER A 37 -34.29 12.64 -4.02
N ALA A 38 -35.31 11.78 -4.15
CA ALA A 38 -35.10 10.36 -4.38
C ALA A 38 -34.88 10.05 -5.87
N ASP A 39 -33.66 10.20 -6.37
CA ASP A 39 -33.30 10.11 -7.79
C ASP A 39 -32.96 8.69 -8.28
N THR A 40 -32.80 7.74 -7.37
CA THR A 40 -32.49 6.33 -7.63
C THR A 40 -33.73 5.44 -7.78
N TYR A 41 -33.63 4.40 -8.62
CA TYR A 41 -34.72 3.42 -8.85
C TYR A 41 -34.71 2.27 -7.83
N SER A 42 -33.67 2.18 -7.00
CA SER A 42 -33.48 1.23 -5.90
C SER A 42 -33.40 1.98 -4.58
N ALA A 43 -33.71 1.30 -3.47
CA ALA A 43 -33.63 1.89 -2.14
C ALA A 43 -32.25 2.50 -1.87
N MET A 44 -32.22 3.76 -1.48
CA MET A 44 -31.02 4.50 -1.07
C MET A 44 -31.28 5.23 0.25
N ASP A 45 -30.24 5.39 1.03
CA ASP A 45 -30.29 6.02 2.35
C ASP A 45 -30.00 7.52 2.26
N TYR A 46 -30.88 8.32 2.86
CA TYR A 46 -30.77 9.77 2.92
C TYR A 46 -30.65 10.22 4.38
N SER A 47 -29.48 10.75 4.76
CA SER A 47 -29.15 11.09 6.14
C SER A 47 -29.41 12.56 6.47
N PHE A 48 -29.93 12.82 7.66
CA PHE A 48 -30.22 14.15 8.19
C PHE A 48 -29.74 14.26 9.64
N THR A 49 -29.11 15.36 9.98
CA THR A 49 -28.57 15.58 11.34
C THR A 49 -29.46 16.53 12.13
N VAL A 50 -29.87 16.14 13.34
CA VAL A 50 -30.76 16.93 14.21
C VAL A 50 -30.56 16.59 15.69
N ASP A 51 -30.64 17.58 16.57
CA ASP A 51 -30.59 17.35 18.02
C ASP A 51 -31.92 16.74 18.50
N LEU A 52 -31.87 15.50 19.01
CA LEU A 52 -33.00 14.82 19.64
C LEU A 52 -32.74 14.63 21.14
N ASP A 53 -33.78 14.77 21.95
CA ASP A 53 -33.72 14.46 23.39
C ASP A 53 -34.11 12.98 23.58
N PRO A 54 -33.16 12.08 23.90
CA PRO A 54 -33.44 10.64 23.97
C PRO A 54 -34.49 10.28 25.04
N ASP A 55 -34.69 11.16 26.04
CA ASP A 55 -35.67 10.98 27.11
C ASP A 55 -37.08 11.48 26.76
N GLN A 56 -37.26 12.07 25.57
CA GLN A 56 -38.56 12.54 25.07
C GLN A 56 -39.09 11.66 23.93
N ALA A 57 -40.41 11.63 23.82
CA ALA A 57 -41.05 11.01 22.65
C ALA A 57 -41.04 12.03 21.51
N HIS A 58 -40.67 11.57 20.32
CA HIS A 58 -40.56 12.39 19.12
C HIS A 58 -41.44 11.86 18.00
N THR A 59 -41.96 12.74 17.15
CA THR A 59 -42.64 12.36 15.90
C THR A 59 -41.74 12.69 14.71
N VAL A 60 -41.31 11.66 13.99
CA VAL A 60 -40.54 11.80 12.73
C VAL A 60 -41.50 11.73 11.55
N GLN A 61 -41.44 12.71 10.65
CA GLN A 61 -42.37 12.83 9.53
C GLN A 61 -41.61 12.92 8.20
N VAL A 62 -41.82 11.96 7.31
CA VAL A 62 -41.34 12.03 5.92
C VAL A 62 -42.46 12.61 5.07
N ARG A 63 -42.33 13.88 4.69
CA ARG A 63 -43.36 14.64 3.98
C ARG A 63 -43.08 14.67 2.48
N TYR A 64 -44.01 14.10 1.72
CA TYR A 64 -44.00 14.14 0.26
C TYR A 64 -44.91 15.27 -0.26
N GLN A 65 -44.39 16.09 -1.19
CA GLN A 65 -45.15 17.13 -1.89
C GLN A 65 -45.05 16.93 -3.41
N SER A 66 -46.02 16.24 -4.00
CA SER A 66 -46.18 16.18 -5.45
C SER A 66 -46.57 17.55 -6.02
N ASP A 67 -45.90 17.95 -7.10
CA ASP A 67 -46.13 19.18 -7.86
C ASP A 67 -47.19 19.04 -8.96
N THR A 68 -48.09 18.05 -8.86
CA THR A 68 -49.16 17.70 -9.82
C THR A 68 -48.75 16.85 -11.04
N SER A 69 -47.50 16.39 -11.11
CA SER A 69 -47.06 15.32 -12.01
C SER A 69 -46.97 13.97 -11.27
N THR A 70 -47.17 12.84 -11.97
CA THR A 70 -47.10 11.47 -11.42
C THR A 70 -45.67 11.09 -11.05
N ARG A 71 -45.19 11.63 -9.93
CA ARG A 71 -43.95 11.21 -9.26
C ARG A 71 -44.37 10.43 -8.02
N ASP A 72 -43.97 9.17 -7.93
CA ASP A 72 -44.34 8.30 -6.80
C ASP A 72 -43.10 8.11 -5.93
N LEU A 73 -43.19 8.48 -4.65
CA LEU A 73 -42.14 8.26 -3.66
C LEU A 73 -42.38 6.94 -2.92
N PHE A 74 -41.34 6.15 -2.75
CA PHE A 74 -41.34 4.96 -1.92
C PHE A 74 -40.40 5.15 -0.74
N VAL A 75 -40.84 4.77 0.47
CA VAL A 75 -40.07 4.88 1.71
C VAL A 75 -40.19 3.56 2.47
N SER A 76 -39.09 2.83 2.67
CA SER A 76 -39.13 1.54 3.38
C SER A 76 -39.11 1.72 4.89
N GLY A 77 -38.49 2.77 5.42
CA GLY A 77 -38.42 3.04 6.86
C GLY A 77 -37.49 4.19 7.22
N ILE A 78 -37.26 4.33 8.51
CA ILE A 78 -36.26 5.23 9.08
C ILE A 78 -35.34 4.48 10.04
N GLN A 79 -34.14 5.02 10.23
CA GLN A 79 -33.17 4.59 11.21
C GLN A 79 -32.64 5.79 12.01
N ILE A 80 -32.50 5.63 13.32
CA ILE A 80 -31.97 6.64 14.26
C ILE A 80 -31.01 5.88 15.20
N GLY A 81 -29.70 5.96 14.96
CA GLY A 81 -28.74 5.05 15.59
C GLY A 81 -29.10 3.57 15.32
N GLU A 82 -29.17 2.76 16.37
CA GLU A 82 -29.61 1.35 16.31
C GLU A 82 -31.14 1.19 16.21
N PHE A 83 -31.92 2.26 16.44
CA PHE A 83 -33.37 2.20 16.39
C PHE A 83 -33.87 2.25 14.95
N THR A 84 -34.58 1.20 14.50
CA THR A 84 -35.17 1.12 13.16
C THR A 84 -36.69 0.98 13.21
N MET A 85 -37.39 1.64 12.29
CA MET A 85 -38.84 1.49 12.13
C MET A 85 -39.22 1.45 10.65
N LYS A 86 -39.92 0.39 10.24
CA LYS A 86 -40.40 0.24 8.86
C LYS A 86 -41.65 1.07 8.64
N SER A 87 -41.84 1.58 7.43
CA SER A 87 -43.02 2.36 7.05
C SER A 87 -44.34 1.59 7.18
N THR A 88 -44.29 0.26 7.34
CA THR A 88 -45.43 -0.65 7.50
C THR A 88 -45.63 -1.16 8.93
N ASP A 89 -44.81 -0.72 9.89
CA ASP A 89 -44.89 -1.19 11.28
C ASP A 89 -46.16 -0.71 12.01
N LEU A 90 -46.56 -1.48 13.02
CA LEU A 90 -47.72 -1.17 13.88
C LEU A 90 -47.45 0.08 14.71
N GLY A 91 -48.01 1.22 14.29
CA GLY A 91 -47.81 2.51 14.95
C GLY A 91 -47.48 3.62 13.97
N VAL A 92 -46.97 3.27 12.78
CA VAL A 92 -46.74 4.21 11.69
C VAL A 92 -48.07 4.57 11.03
N THR A 93 -48.26 5.85 10.74
CA THR A 93 -49.45 6.35 10.06
C THR A 93 -49.09 7.21 8.86
N TYR A 94 -49.93 7.23 7.84
CA TYR A 94 -49.77 8.11 6.69
C TYR A 94 -50.95 9.09 6.63
N ASP A 95 -50.69 10.36 6.88
CA ASP A 95 -51.69 11.43 6.77
C ASP A 95 -51.72 11.96 5.33
N LYS A 96 -52.79 11.60 4.60
CA LYS A 96 -52.92 11.91 3.18
C LYS A 96 -53.39 13.36 2.99
N GLY A 97 -52.61 14.16 2.29
CA GLY A 97 -52.93 15.52 1.88
C GLY A 97 -52.29 16.56 2.78
N ALA A 98 -53.12 17.41 3.38
CA ALA A 98 -52.64 18.36 4.39
C ALA A 98 -52.40 17.62 5.70
N ILE A 99 -51.30 17.94 6.38
CA ILE A 99 -50.95 17.36 7.70
C ILE A 99 -51.89 17.97 8.75
N ASP A 100 -53.13 17.48 8.80
CA ASP A 100 -54.22 17.99 9.64
C ASP A 100 -54.89 16.91 10.51
N GLY A 101 -54.40 15.67 10.40
CA GLY A 101 -54.82 14.52 11.20
C GLY A 101 -56.21 13.98 10.83
N ARG A 102 -56.75 14.30 9.66
CA ARG A 102 -58.11 13.86 9.25
C ARG A 102 -58.13 12.66 8.32
N ASP A 103 -57.18 12.57 7.39
CA ASP A 103 -57.14 11.54 6.34
C ASP A 103 -56.00 10.52 6.60
N VAL A 104 -55.88 10.14 7.88
CA VAL A 104 -54.85 9.24 8.40
C VAL A 104 -55.20 7.78 8.11
N VAL A 105 -54.30 7.09 7.40
CA VAL A 105 -54.34 5.64 7.19
C VAL A 105 -53.15 4.95 7.86
N SER A 106 -53.14 3.62 7.90
CA SER A 106 -51.95 2.86 8.34
C SER A 106 -50.75 3.15 7.43
N GLY A 107 -49.56 3.11 8.01
CA GLY A 107 -48.30 3.28 7.29
C GLY A 107 -48.19 2.34 6.08
N GLN A 108 -47.55 2.84 5.02
CA GLN A 108 -47.35 2.16 3.75
C GLN A 108 -46.09 2.72 3.08
N GLU A 109 -45.41 1.89 2.28
CA GLU A 109 -44.18 2.29 1.59
C GLU A 109 -44.44 3.30 0.47
N ALA A 110 -45.54 3.14 -0.27
CA ALA A 110 -45.81 3.95 -1.46
C ALA A 110 -46.63 5.22 -1.14
N LEU A 111 -46.06 6.39 -1.40
CA LEU A 111 -46.67 7.70 -1.20
C LEU A 111 -47.09 8.31 -2.54
N TYR A 112 -48.27 7.91 -3.03
CA TYR A 112 -48.83 8.35 -4.32
C TYR A 112 -49.43 9.77 -4.32
N TRP A 113 -49.53 10.41 -3.16
CA TRP A 113 -50.19 11.71 -2.99
C TRP A 113 -49.41 12.57 -1.99
N ASN A 114 -49.64 13.88 -2.01
CA ASN A 114 -49.09 14.76 -0.96
C ASN A 114 -49.50 14.22 0.40
N GLY A 115 -48.62 14.28 1.39
CA GLY A 115 -48.90 13.79 2.74
C GLY A 115 -47.63 13.56 3.53
N ALA A 116 -47.77 13.08 4.76
CA ALA A 116 -46.64 12.76 5.63
C ALA A 116 -46.79 11.38 6.24
N LEU A 117 -45.74 10.57 6.12
CA LEU A 117 -45.59 9.32 6.84
C LEU A 117 -45.02 9.64 8.22
N ASN A 118 -45.79 9.35 9.27
CA ASN A 118 -45.48 9.70 10.66
C ASN A 118 -45.03 8.45 11.42
N PHE A 119 -43.82 8.51 11.95
CA PHE A 119 -43.21 7.53 12.83
C PHE A 119 -43.20 8.09 14.25
N GLU A 120 -43.87 7.42 15.17
CA GLU A 120 -43.93 7.82 16.59
C GLU A 120 -42.82 7.12 17.35
N ILE A 121 -41.80 7.86 17.78
CA ILE A 121 -40.65 7.37 18.52
C ILE A 121 -40.95 7.49 20.02
N PRO A 122 -41.10 6.40 20.78
CA PRO A 122 -41.32 6.48 22.22
C PRO A 122 -40.08 7.02 22.95
N ALA A 123 -40.29 7.77 24.04
CA ALA A 123 -39.22 8.19 24.94
C ALA A 123 -38.35 7.00 25.39
N GLY A 124 -37.03 7.17 25.35
CA GLY A 124 -36.05 6.14 25.70
C GLY A 124 -35.88 5.04 24.64
N SER A 125 -36.38 5.23 23.41
CA SER A 125 -36.17 4.27 22.30
C SER A 125 -34.96 4.59 21.45
N ILE A 126 -34.42 5.81 21.58
CA ILE A 126 -33.20 6.23 20.93
C ILE A 126 -32.08 5.90 21.91
N ASP A 127 -31.38 4.80 21.64
CA ASP A 127 -30.14 4.46 22.35
C ASP A 127 -29.03 5.29 21.70
N LEU A 128 -28.92 6.56 22.12
CA LEU A 128 -27.73 7.32 21.81
C LEU A 128 -26.61 6.68 22.63
N PRO A 129 -25.43 6.42 22.04
CA PRO A 129 -24.27 6.10 22.85
C PRO A 129 -24.20 7.18 23.93
N GLN A 130 -24.38 6.79 25.20
CA GLN A 130 -23.85 7.60 26.27
C GLN A 130 -22.38 7.70 25.91
N ALA A 131 -21.92 8.89 25.53
CA ALA A 131 -20.50 9.15 25.51
C ALA A 131 -19.99 8.63 26.85
N ASP A 132 -19.06 7.68 26.79
CA ASP A 132 -18.25 7.36 27.93
C ASP A 132 -17.62 8.68 28.34
N ASP A 133 -18.19 9.28 29.38
CA ASP A 133 -17.72 10.52 30.00
C ASP A 133 -16.28 10.34 30.54
N ASP A 134 -15.78 9.11 30.46
CA ASP A 134 -14.45 8.63 30.77
C ASP A 134 -13.38 8.94 29.72
N ASN A 135 -13.71 9.42 28.50
CA ASN A 135 -12.70 9.87 27.52
C ASN A 135 -12.64 11.39 27.33
N LEU A 136 -13.62 12.16 27.82
CA LEU A 136 -13.61 13.62 27.69
C LEU A 136 -12.74 14.30 28.76
N VAL A 137 -11.94 15.29 28.37
CA VAL A 137 -11.14 16.12 29.25
C VAL A 137 -11.99 17.29 29.77
N SER A 138 -11.99 17.50 31.09
CA SER A 138 -12.75 18.57 31.73
C SER A 138 -11.91 19.83 31.85
N ILE A 139 -12.19 20.82 31.01
CA ILE A 139 -11.61 22.16 31.07
C ILE A 139 -12.56 23.09 31.82
N MET A 140 -12.14 23.56 32.99
CA MET A 140 -12.88 24.48 33.83
C MET A 140 -12.25 25.86 33.84
N VAL A 141 -12.98 26.86 33.34
CA VAL A 141 -12.58 28.27 33.39
C VAL A 141 -13.20 28.93 34.63
N THR A 142 -12.37 29.38 35.56
CA THR A 142 -12.82 30.12 36.74
C THR A 142 -12.81 31.62 36.43
N ALA A 143 -13.98 32.24 36.26
CA ALA A 143 -14.08 33.63 35.82
C ALA A 143 -15.14 34.44 36.59
N SER A 144 -14.99 35.77 36.58
CA SER A 144 -15.95 36.72 37.15
C SER A 144 -16.10 37.96 36.27
N GLY A 145 -17.23 38.64 36.35
CA GLY A 145 -17.53 39.77 35.48
C GLY A 145 -18.69 40.61 35.99
N THR A 146 -18.80 41.84 35.48
CA THR A 146 -19.91 42.73 35.81
C THR A 146 -20.81 42.96 34.60
N SER A 147 -22.09 42.65 34.73
CA SER A 147 -23.07 42.91 33.66
C SER A 147 -23.42 44.39 33.57
N THR A 148 -23.39 44.93 32.36
CA THR A 148 -23.80 46.31 32.05
C THR A 148 -25.01 46.28 31.11
N ASP A 149 -26.08 46.97 31.48
CA ASP A 149 -27.39 47.00 30.79
C ASP A 149 -28.10 45.63 30.66
N GLY A 150 -27.82 44.71 31.58
CA GLY A 150 -28.46 43.38 31.62
C GLY A 150 -27.72 42.30 30.83
N GLU A 151 -26.65 42.66 30.12
CA GLU A 151 -25.83 41.73 29.33
C GLU A 151 -24.50 41.44 30.05
N PRO A 152 -24.16 40.16 30.31
CA PRO A 152 -22.88 39.76 30.91
C PRO A 152 -21.71 39.78 29.91
N PRO A 153 -20.45 39.89 30.38
CA PRO A 153 -19.26 39.49 29.62
C PRO A 153 -19.44 38.11 28.97
N ARG A 154 -18.98 37.96 27.73
CA ARG A 154 -19.00 36.68 26.99
C ARG A 154 -17.59 36.31 26.56
N PHE A 155 -17.28 35.02 26.60
CA PHE A 155 -16.00 34.50 26.12
C PHE A 155 -16.20 33.27 25.23
N ASN A 156 -15.28 33.06 24.30
CA ASN A 156 -15.01 31.76 23.68
C ASN A 156 -13.94 31.06 24.50
N LEU A 157 -14.11 29.77 24.75
CA LEU A 157 -13.03 28.86 25.10
C LEU A 157 -12.52 28.27 23.80
N LEU A 158 -11.21 28.34 23.60
CA LEU A 158 -10.53 27.74 22.48
C LEU A 158 -9.50 26.74 22.99
N LEU A 159 -9.22 25.75 22.16
CA LEU A 159 -8.14 24.79 22.32
C LEU A 159 -7.37 24.83 21.00
N ASP A 160 -6.07 25.11 21.07
CA ASP A 160 -5.17 25.21 19.89
C ASP A 160 -5.71 26.10 18.77
N GLY A 161 -6.38 27.21 19.13
CA GLY A 161 -6.95 28.16 18.19
C GLY A 161 -8.38 27.84 17.72
N GLU A 162 -8.93 26.67 18.03
CA GLU A 162 -10.30 26.28 17.65
C GLU A 162 -11.30 26.55 18.78
N VAL A 163 -12.48 27.09 18.47
CA VAL A 163 -13.51 27.39 19.48
C VAL A 163 -14.23 26.13 19.93
N ILE A 164 -13.88 25.62 21.12
CA ILE A 164 -14.49 24.44 21.74
C ILE A 164 -15.66 24.75 22.68
N GLY A 165 -15.89 26.02 23.01
CA GLY A 165 -16.99 26.39 23.90
C GLY A 165 -17.24 27.88 24.03
N GLN A 166 -18.38 28.26 24.60
CA GLN A 166 -18.71 29.66 24.89
C GLN A 166 -19.28 29.82 26.30
N GLY A 167 -18.89 30.88 27.00
CA GLY A 167 -19.38 31.22 28.34
C GLY A 167 -19.93 32.63 28.46
N SER A 168 -20.87 32.84 29.39
CA SER A 168 -21.44 34.15 29.73
C SER A 168 -21.36 34.39 31.24
N VAL A 169 -20.59 35.40 31.64
CA VAL A 169 -20.19 35.59 33.05
C VAL A 169 -21.01 36.68 33.73
N SER A 170 -22.10 36.27 34.37
CA SER A 170 -23.05 37.19 35.02
C SER A 170 -22.76 37.46 36.51
N SER A 171 -21.77 36.78 37.08
CA SER A 171 -21.42 36.86 38.50
C SER A 171 -20.19 37.74 38.73
N GLY A 172 -20.29 38.69 39.65
CA GLY A 172 -19.15 39.50 40.13
C GLY A 172 -18.23 38.78 41.11
N SER A 173 -18.39 37.47 41.30
CA SER A 173 -17.51 36.61 42.10
C SER A 173 -17.00 35.46 41.22
N PRO A 174 -15.78 34.92 41.46
CA PRO A 174 -15.25 33.80 40.70
C PRO A 174 -16.27 32.66 40.66
N THR A 175 -16.57 32.20 39.45
CA THR A 175 -17.55 31.15 39.17
C THR A 175 -16.95 30.23 38.12
N ASP A 176 -17.20 28.93 38.26
CA ASP A 176 -16.63 27.90 37.42
C ASP A 176 -17.51 27.67 36.19
N TYR A 177 -16.90 27.67 35.01
CA TYR A 177 -17.52 27.34 33.74
C TYR A 177 -16.82 26.11 33.18
N VAL A 178 -17.50 24.96 33.24
CA VAL A 178 -16.93 23.65 32.89
C VAL A 178 -17.32 23.30 31.46
N PHE A 179 -16.31 22.91 30.68
CA PHE A 179 -16.40 22.42 29.32
C PHE A 179 -15.79 21.02 29.28
N LYS A 180 -16.44 20.11 28.56
CA LYS A 180 -15.92 18.76 28.33
C LYS A 180 -15.64 18.65 26.84
N VAL A 181 -14.43 18.31 26.50
CA VAL A 181 -13.94 18.26 25.12
C VAL A 181 -13.09 17.02 24.95
N GLU A 182 -13.17 16.41 23.78
CA GLU A 182 -12.24 15.35 23.39
C GLU A 182 -10.94 16.01 22.96
N VAL A 183 -9.85 15.64 23.63
CA VAL A 183 -8.52 16.22 23.39
C VAL A 183 -7.56 15.07 23.17
N PRO A 184 -6.72 15.11 22.11
CA PRO A 184 -5.64 14.14 21.95
C PRO A 184 -4.82 14.03 23.24
N ALA A 185 -4.72 12.83 23.79
CA ALA A 185 -3.96 12.61 25.01
C ALA A 185 -2.44 12.58 24.71
N GLY A 186 -1.62 12.86 25.72
CA GLY A 186 -0.16 12.79 25.63
C GLY A 186 0.54 13.97 24.94
N GLN A 187 -0.19 15.03 24.57
CA GLN A 187 0.36 16.19 23.84
C GLN A 187 0.18 17.50 24.61
N GLU A 188 1.09 18.47 24.39
CA GLU A 188 0.92 19.83 24.92
C GLU A 188 -0.15 20.57 24.12
N HIS A 189 -1.01 21.32 24.82
CA HIS A 189 -2.07 22.10 24.19
C HIS A 189 -2.12 23.53 24.73
N GLU A 190 -2.64 24.45 23.94
CA GLU A 190 -2.98 25.80 24.38
C GLU A 190 -4.46 25.92 24.70
N VAL A 191 -4.78 26.09 25.98
CA VAL A 191 -6.14 26.46 26.39
C VAL A 191 -6.28 27.97 26.39
N GLN A 192 -7.22 28.48 25.62
CA GLN A 192 -7.30 29.90 25.29
C GLN A 192 -8.69 30.44 25.64
N VAL A 193 -8.74 31.57 26.33
CA VAL A 193 -10.02 32.21 26.70
C VAL A 193 -10.11 33.57 26.04
N GLN A 194 -10.91 33.65 24.98
CA GLN A 194 -11.08 34.84 24.16
C GLN A 194 -12.28 35.66 24.60
N TYR A 195 -12.05 36.92 24.95
CA TYR A 195 -13.10 37.84 25.37
C TYR A 195 -13.77 38.53 24.17
N LEU A 196 -15.10 38.39 24.03
CA LEU A 196 -15.84 38.69 22.79
C LEU A 196 -16.63 40.01 22.79
N ASN A 197 -16.50 40.89 23.79
CA ASN A 197 -17.49 41.94 23.96
C ASN A 197 -16.98 43.21 24.68
N ASP A 198 -16.50 44.21 23.93
CA ASP A 198 -15.99 45.47 24.53
C ASP A 198 -16.81 46.75 24.27
N SER A 199 -18.02 46.68 23.72
CA SER A 199 -18.69 47.93 23.31
C SER A 199 -19.26 48.83 24.45
N SER A 200 -19.15 48.44 25.74
CA SER A 200 -19.31 49.39 26.88
C SER A 200 -18.91 48.79 28.24
N SER A 201 -17.84 49.30 28.87
CA SER A 201 -17.42 49.14 30.30
C SER A 201 -17.87 47.84 30.99
N ARG A 202 -17.50 46.69 30.42
CA ARG A 202 -17.70 45.35 31.00
C ARG A 202 -16.33 44.81 31.35
N ASP A 203 -16.04 44.72 32.65
CA ASP A 203 -14.77 44.16 33.11
C ASP A 203 -14.92 42.63 33.20
N PHE A 204 -14.09 41.90 32.45
CA PHE A 204 -14.00 40.45 32.49
C PHE A 204 -12.73 40.04 33.23
N TYR A 205 -12.85 39.10 34.16
CA TYR A 205 -11.73 38.61 34.94
C TYR A 205 -11.64 37.09 34.84
N ILE A 206 -10.47 36.57 34.45
CA ILE A 206 -10.17 35.14 34.46
C ILE A 206 -9.20 34.89 35.60
N HIS A 207 -9.53 33.98 36.51
CA HIS A 207 -8.70 33.65 37.67
C HIS A 207 -7.79 32.46 37.37
N SER A 208 -8.35 31.41 36.78
CA SER A 208 -7.60 30.21 36.42
C SER A 208 -8.34 29.39 35.36
N VAL A 209 -7.58 28.50 34.72
CA VAL A 209 -8.08 27.35 33.96
C VAL A 209 -7.66 26.09 34.72
N THR A 210 -8.56 25.13 34.86
CA THR A 210 -8.26 23.81 35.45
C THR A 210 -8.56 22.73 34.42
N ILE A 211 -7.61 21.84 34.17
CA ILE A 211 -7.70 20.75 33.20
C ILE A 211 -7.54 19.45 33.98
N ASP A 212 -8.58 18.61 33.99
CA ASP A 212 -8.62 17.33 34.74
C ASP A 212 -8.08 17.45 36.19
N GLY A 213 -8.41 18.57 36.84
CA GLY A 213 -8.04 18.86 38.24
C GLY A 213 -6.72 19.59 38.44
N GLN A 214 -5.90 19.77 37.41
CA GLN A 214 -4.66 20.55 37.47
C GLN A 214 -4.92 22.03 37.13
N GLU A 215 -4.58 22.96 38.04
CA GLU A 215 -4.89 24.39 37.92
C GLU A 215 -3.71 25.22 37.37
N ILE A 216 -3.95 26.00 36.32
CA ILE A 216 -3.08 27.07 35.81
C ILE A 216 -3.73 28.43 36.10
N LYS A 217 -3.03 29.31 36.82
CA LYS A 217 -3.56 30.64 37.16
C LYS A 217 -3.27 31.63 36.07
N SER A 218 -4.17 32.57 35.85
CA SER A 218 -4.03 33.60 34.81
C SER A 218 -2.82 34.53 35.00
N THR A 219 -2.16 34.49 36.16
CA THR A 219 -0.94 35.25 36.48
C THR A 219 0.33 34.40 36.51
N ASP A 220 0.26 33.12 36.15
CA ASP A 220 1.42 32.24 36.14
C ASP A 220 2.41 32.66 35.01
N PRO A 221 3.73 32.39 35.17
CA PRO A 221 4.74 32.93 34.26
C PRO A 221 4.59 32.51 32.80
N ASN A 222 3.93 31.37 32.55
CA ASN A 222 3.74 30.77 31.23
C ASN A 222 2.38 31.15 30.62
N VAL A 223 1.58 31.99 31.29
CA VAL A 223 0.33 32.51 30.74
C VAL A 223 0.58 33.85 30.08
N THR A 224 0.00 34.05 28.90
CA THR A 224 0.08 35.31 28.17
C THR A 224 -1.30 35.87 27.85
N TYR A 225 -1.37 37.17 27.61
CA TYR A 225 -2.59 37.85 27.18
C TYR A 225 -2.30 38.59 25.88
N ASP A 226 -2.83 38.06 24.78
CA ASP A 226 -2.81 38.70 23.49
C ASP A 226 -3.96 39.71 23.36
N LYS A 227 -3.63 40.96 23.06
CA LYS A 227 -4.59 42.06 23.07
C LYS A 227 -5.07 42.33 21.65
N GLY A 228 -6.28 41.89 21.34
CA GLY A 228 -6.94 42.16 20.06
C GLY A 228 -7.24 40.86 19.32
N ALA A 229 -6.69 40.71 18.11
CA ALA A 229 -6.71 39.43 17.41
C ALA A 229 -5.76 38.45 18.13
N LEU A 230 -6.09 37.16 18.12
CA LEU A 230 -5.15 36.12 18.54
C LEU A 230 -4.15 35.94 17.39
N ASP A 231 -3.09 36.75 17.38
CA ASP A 231 -2.09 36.81 16.31
C ASP A 231 -0.65 36.84 16.83
N GLY A 232 -0.46 36.76 18.16
CA GLY A 232 0.82 36.68 18.84
C GLY A 232 1.57 38.02 18.94
N ARG A 233 1.11 39.09 18.27
CA ARG A 233 1.91 40.33 18.07
C ARG A 233 1.83 41.32 19.22
N ASP A 234 0.69 41.42 19.91
CA ASP A 234 0.43 42.39 20.99
C ASP A 234 0.36 41.72 22.40
N THR A 235 1.15 40.67 22.57
CA THR A 235 1.19 39.80 23.75
C THR A 235 1.84 40.47 24.97
N VAL A 236 1.16 40.40 26.11
CA VAL A 236 1.71 40.78 27.43
C VAL A 236 1.66 39.59 28.41
N ALA A 237 2.35 39.70 29.54
CA ALA A 237 2.25 38.69 30.60
C ALA A 237 0.80 38.55 31.10
N GLY A 238 0.43 37.31 31.43
CA GLY A 238 -0.87 36.96 31.96
C GLY A 238 -1.30 37.84 33.14
N GLN A 239 -2.59 38.16 33.17
CA GLN A 239 -3.19 39.00 34.20
C GLN A 239 -4.66 38.61 34.40
N GLU A 240 -5.19 38.79 35.60
CA GLU A 240 -6.60 38.42 35.84
C GLU A 240 -7.59 39.27 35.04
N ALA A 241 -7.30 40.56 34.82
CA ALA A 241 -8.27 41.50 34.25
C ALA A 241 -8.10 41.67 32.74
N MET A 242 -9.16 41.40 31.97
CA MET A 242 -9.24 41.66 30.53
C MET A 242 -10.18 42.84 30.28
N TYR A 243 -9.58 44.03 30.10
CA TYR A 243 -10.33 45.29 29.89
C TYR A 243 -10.68 45.57 28.42
N TRP A 244 -10.13 44.79 27.49
CA TRP A 244 -10.27 44.96 26.04
C TRP A 244 -10.47 43.59 25.38
N ASN A 245 -11.02 43.53 24.16
CA ASN A 245 -11.06 42.26 23.41
C ASN A 245 -9.63 41.72 23.24
N GLY A 246 -9.50 40.40 23.32
CA GLY A 246 -8.23 39.69 23.26
C GLY A 246 -8.36 38.30 23.88
N THR A 247 -7.27 37.53 23.87
CA THR A 247 -7.26 36.13 24.26
C THR A 247 -6.21 35.88 25.33
N MET A 248 -6.62 35.30 26.46
CA MET A 248 -5.69 34.79 27.47
C MET A 248 -5.27 33.38 27.06
N VAL A 249 -3.98 33.14 26.91
CA VAL A 249 -3.40 31.86 26.45
C VAL A 249 -2.74 31.15 27.63
N PHE A 250 -3.22 29.95 27.95
CA PHE A 250 -2.70 29.08 28.99
C PHE A 250 -2.00 27.88 28.32
N GLY A 251 -0.66 27.90 28.27
CA GLY A 251 0.10 26.75 27.82
C GLY A 251 -0.04 25.59 28.81
N ALA A 252 -0.65 24.50 28.39
CA ALA A 252 -0.91 23.31 29.20
C ALA A 252 -0.01 22.16 28.72
N PRO A 253 0.90 21.65 29.58
CA PRO A 253 1.81 20.58 29.19
C PRO A 253 1.06 19.25 29.00
N ALA A 254 1.69 18.32 28.29
CA ALA A 254 1.16 16.98 27.99
C ALA A 254 0.70 16.20 29.23
N SER A 255 1.34 16.43 30.38
CA SER A 255 0.95 15.82 31.65
C SER A 255 -0.42 16.26 32.18
N MET A 256 -1.08 17.24 31.57
CA MET A 256 -2.46 17.64 31.88
C MET A 256 -3.50 16.90 31.03
N PHE A 257 -3.08 16.11 30.04
CA PHE A 257 -3.92 15.34 29.13
C PHE A 257 -3.46 13.87 29.08
N PRO A 258 -3.41 13.13 30.20
CA PRO A 258 -2.88 11.76 30.21
C PRO A 258 -3.80 10.80 29.43
N GLU A 259 -3.20 9.81 28.76
CA GLU A 259 -3.93 8.73 28.11
C GLU A 259 -4.77 7.92 29.11
N SER A 260 -5.90 7.38 28.66
CA SER A 260 -6.72 6.46 29.44
C SER A 260 -6.12 5.07 29.34
N ILE A 261 -5.65 4.52 30.45
CA ILE A 261 -5.08 3.19 30.51
C ILE A 261 -6.13 2.16 30.90
N GLU A 262 -6.16 1.05 30.17
CA GLU A 262 -6.95 -0.12 30.53
C GLU A 262 -6.20 -1.01 31.52
N ILE A 263 -6.92 -1.44 32.55
CA ILE A 263 -6.40 -2.29 33.61
C ILE A 263 -7.40 -3.41 33.82
N THR A 264 -6.99 -4.63 33.50
CA THR A 264 -7.85 -5.79 33.71
C THR A 264 -7.42 -6.57 34.93
N VAL A 265 -8.39 -7.14 35.64
CA VAL A 265 -8.16 -8.08 36.74
C VAL A 265 -8.82 -9.39 36.36
N THR A 266 -8.04 -10.46 36.22
CA THR A 266 -8.58 -11.79 35.95
C THR A 266 -8.86 -12.50 37.27
N ALA A 267 -10.12 -12.78 37.57
CA ALA A 267 -10.52 -13.34 38.86
C ALA A 267 -11.70 -14.33 38.80
N ARG A 268 -11.78 -15.22 39.80
CA ARG A 268 -12.85 -16.22 39.99
C ARG A 268 -13.19 -16.45 41.46
N ARG A 269 -14.35 -17.06 41.72
CA ARG A 269 -14.79 -17.54 43.06
C ARG A 269 -14.94 -19.06 43.11
N THR A 270 -14.84 -19.67 44.29
CA THR A 270 -14.91 -21.16 44.44
C THR A 270 -16.16 -21.70 45.13
N GLY A 271 -16.99 -20.85 45.75
CA GLY A 271 -18.05 -21.29 46.66
C GLY A 271 -19.50 -21.00 46.23
N SER A 272 -20.47 -21.54 46.99
CA SER A 272 -21.94 -21.44 46.79
C SER A 272 -22.63 -20.37 47.66
N ASP A 273 -21.86 -19.47 48.30
CA ASP A 273 -22.43 -18.31 49.01
C ASP A 273 -23.21 -17.43 48.01
N PRO A 274 -24.49 -17.10 48.25
CA PRO A 274 -25.25 -16.23 47.34
C PRO A 274 -24.65 -14.83 47.19
N THR A 275 -23.75 -14.41 48.08
CA THR A 275 -23.05 -13.12 48.01
C THR A 275 -21.64 -13.32 47.41
N PRO A 276 -21.30 -12.64 46.30
CA PRO A 276 -19.97 -12.75 45.66
C PRO A 276 -18.86 -12.07 46.48
N PRO A 277 -17.59 -12.51 46.32
CA PRO A 277 -16.44 -11.73 46.79
C PRO A 277 -16.37 -10.39 46.07
N HIS A 278 -16.05 -9.33 46.82
CA HIS A 278 -15.98 -7.96 46.34
C HIS A 278 -14.51 -7.50 46.30
N LEU A 279 -14.04 -7.13 45.11
CA LEU A 279 -12.69 -6.63 44.87
C LEU A 279 -12.70 -5.13 44.61
N LYS A 280 -11.64 -4.45 45.05
CA LYS A 280 -11.35 -3.05 44.74
C LYS A 280 -10.00 -2.96 44.06
N LEU A 281 -9.93 -2.27 42.93
CA LEU A 281 -8.69 -2.00 42.21
C LEU A 281 -8.17 -0.62 42.60
N MET A 282 -6.87 -0.54 42.89
CA MET A 282 -6.19 0.70 43.22
C MET A 282 -4.89 0.86 42.44
N LEU A 283 -4.53 2.10 42.12
CA LEU A 283 -3.21 2.51 41.62
C LEU A 283 -2.54 3.35 42.71
N ASP A 284 -1.35 2.94 43.16
CA ASP A 284 -0.58 3.61 44.21
C ASP A 284 -1.37 4.00 45.48
N GLY A 285 -2.40 3.20 45.80
CA GLY A 285 -3.27 3.36 46.96
C GLY A 285 -4.54 4.19 46.71
N GLU A 286 -4.75 4.72 45.50
CA GLU A 286 -5.99 5.38 45.08
C GLU A 286 -6.94 4.40 44.40
N VAL A 287 -8.21 4.37 44.81
CA VAL A 287 -9.22 3.45 44.27
C VAL A 287 -9.70 3.94 42.91
N ILE A 288 -9.52 3.12 41.88
CA ILE A 288 -9.95 3.42 40.50
C ILE A 288 -11.20 2.63 40.09
N GLY A 289 -11.54 1.55 40.79
CA GLY A 289 -12.78 0.81 40.53
C GLY A 289 -13.06 -0.33 41.50
N GLU A 290 -14.29 -0.82 41.49
CA GLU A 290 -14.75 -1.91 42.37
C GLU A 290 -15.63 -2.90 41.59
N ALA A 291 -15.52 -4.19 41.87
CA ALA A 291 -16.30 -5.23 41.18
C ALA A 291 -16.69 -6.39 42.10
N ASP A 292 -17.87 -6.98 41.83
CA ASP A 292 -18.33 -8.23 42.45
C ASP A 292 -17.97 -9.42 41.54
N VAL A 293 -17.15 -10.34 42.05
CA VAL A 293 -16.72 -11.52 41.27
C VAL A 293 -17.76 -12.62 41.34
N THR A 294 -18.56 -12.76 40.29
CA THR A 294 -19.73 -13.67 40.28
C THR A 294 -19.45 -15.03 39.67
N THR A 295 -18.33 -15.19 38.96
CA THR A 295 -18.02 -16.35 38.10
C THR A 295 -17.13 -17.38 38.79
N THR A 296 -17.40 -18.66 38.55
CA THR A 296 -16.60 -19.77 39.11
C THR A 296 -15.42 -20.20 38.25
N THR A 297 -15.28 -19.58 37.08
CA THR A 297 -14.16 -19.70 36.14
C THR A 297 -13.50 -18.33 36.03
N ASP A 298 -12.26 -18.28 35.57
CA ASP A 298 -11.57 -17.01 35.37
C ASP A 298 -12.39 -16.12 34.43
N SER A 299 -12.55 -14.88 34.85
CA SER A 299 -13.22 -13.85 34.08
C SER A 299 -12.48 -12.56 34.29
N THR A 300 -12.39 -11.81 33.22
CA THR A 300 -11.68 -10.54 33.15
C THR A 300 -12.62 -9.42 33.60
N TYR A 301 -12.18 -8.63 34.57
CA TYR A 301 -12.88 -7.43 35.04
C TYR A 301 -12.06 -6.24 34.56
N LEU A 302 -12.61 -5.47 33.62
CA LEU A 302 -11.96 -4.30 33.03
C LEU A 302 -12.23 -3.06 33.89
N PHE A 303 -11.17 -2.26 34.05
CA PHE A 303 -11.17 -0.95 34.68
C PHE A 303 -10.38 0.02 33.81
N THR A 304 -10.70 1.30 33.86
CA THR A 304 -10.01 2.36 33.13
C THR A 304 -9.48 3.40 34.13
N ALA A 305 -8.34 4.02 33.82
CA ALA A 305 -7.79 5.11 34.62
C ALA A 305 -7.09 6.14 33.72
N LYS A 306 -7.35 7.43 33.93
CA LYS A 306 -6.63 8.52 33.26
C LYS A 306 -5.36 8.88 34.02
N VAL A 307 -4.34 8.05 33.87
CA VAL A 307 -3.02 8.27 34.47
C VAL A 307 -1.95 7.90 33.45
N ALA A 308 -0.86 8.67 33.42
CA ALA A 308 0.27 8.31 32.60
C ALA A 308 0.86 6.98 33.11
N PRO A 309 1.05 5.94 32.27
CA PRO A 309 1.60 4.65 32.70
C PRO A 309 2.93 4.80 33.46
N GLU A 310 3.73 5.80 33.11
CA GLU A 310 4.99 6.12 33.74
C GLU A 310 4.88 6.74 35.14
N ASP A 311 3.69 7.15 35.58
CA ASP A 311 3.50 7.69 36.93
C ASP A 311 3.01 6.63 37.92
N VAL A 312 2.68 5.42 37.45
CA VAL A 312 2.18 4.32 38.29
C VAL A 312 3.32 3.41 38.77
N GLU A 313 3.49 3.29 40.08
CA GLU A 313 4.47 2.35 40.66
C GLU A 313 3.87 0.99 41.00
N ARG A 314 2.59 0.93 41.42
CA ARG A 314 1.95 -0.29 41.93
C ARG A 314 0.47 -0.38 41.55
N VAL A 315 0.06 -1.56 41.08
CA VAL A 315 -1.36 -1.96 40.95
C VAL A 315 -1.75 -2.81 42.15
N GLN A 316 -2.92 -2.59 42.72
CA GLN A 316 -3.34 -3.23 43.97
C GLN A 316 -4.78 -3.74 43.88
N VAL A 317 -4.97 -5.04 44.10
CA VAL A 317 -6.29 -5.69 44.14
C VAL A 317 -6.64 -6.03 45.58
N GLN A 318 -7.64 -5.35 46.15
CA GLN A 318 -8.06 -5.53 47.54
C GLN A 318 -9.35 -6.35 47.64
N TYR A 319 -9.29 -7.41 48.46
CA TYR A 319 -10.45 -8.20 48.83
C TYR A 319 -11.05 -7.70 50.16
N THR A 320 -12.34 -7.33 50.16
CA THR A 320 -12.92 -6.51 51.26
C THR A 320 -14.12 -7.10 52.00
N ASN A 321 -14.69 -8.23 51.56
CA ASN A 321 -15.92 -8.79 52.15
C ASN A 321 -15.83 -10.28 52.52
N ASP A 322 -14.71 -10.69 53.12
CA ASP A 322 -14.43 -12.08 53.50
C ASP A 322 -15.51 -12.75 54.37
N ALA A 323 -15.86 -13.97 54.00
CA ALA A 323 -16.77 -14.84 54.74
C ALA A 323 -16.49 -16.32 54.43
N SER A 324 -16.90 -17.22 55.31
CA SER A 324 -16.69 -18.66 55.11
C SER A 324 -17.35 -19.16 53.82
N GLY A 325 -16.55 -19.62 52.85
CA GLY A 325 -17.02 -20.09 51.54
C GLY A 325 -17.16 -19.00 50.48
N ARG A 326 -16.62 -17.81 50.75
CA ARG A 326 -16.47 -16.67 49.84
C ARG A 326 -14.98 -16.41 49.72
N ASP A 327 -14.34 -17.10 48.79
CA ASP A 327 -12.91 -16.97 48.53
C ASP A 327 -12.74 -16.29 47.17
N LEU A 328 -11.82 -15.33 47.10
CA LEU A 328 -11.44 -14.66 45.85
C LEU A 328 -10.17 -15.32 45.33
N PHE A 329 -10.13 -15.63 44.03
CA PHE A 329 -8.93 -16.05 43.33
C PHE A 329 -8.64 -15.03 42.25
N VAL A 330 -7.46 -14.43 42.27
CA VAL A 330 -7.00 -13.48 41.26
C VAL A 330 -5.86 -14.13 40.51
N THR A 331 -6.02 -14.39 39.23
CA THR A 331 -5.01 -15.04 38.39
C THR A 331 -3.89 -14.05 38.06
N GLY A 332 -4.25 -12.81 37.72
CA GLY A 332 -3.32 -11.74 37.40
C GLY A 332 -4.02 -10.42 37.12
N VAL A 333 -3.24 -9.38 36.87
CA VAL A 333 -3.72 -8.08 36.38
C VAL A 333 -3.00 -7.74 35.08
N ALA A 334 -3.71 -7.24 34.06
CA ALA A 334 -3.06 -6.60 32.93
C ALA A 334 -3.03 -5.10 33.19
N PHE A 335 -1.89 -4.44 33.02
CA PHE A 335 -1.72 -3.00 33.15
C PHE A 335 -0.94 -2.49 31.94
N ASN A 336 -1.52 -1.55 31.18
CA ASN A 336 -0.91 -0.96 29.98
C ASN A 336 -0.38 -2.03 28.99
N GLY A 337 -1.22 -3.03 28.67
CA GLY A 337 -0.86 -4.14 27.79
C GLY A 337 0.06 -5.22 28.40
N THR A 338 0.57 -5.03 29.62
CA THR A 338 1.47 -5.99 30.28
C THR A 338 0.74 -6.85 31.32
N ASP A 339 0.86 -8.17 31.22
CA ASP A 339 0.28 -9.12 32.19
C ASP A 339 1.17 -9.36 33.41
N TYR A 340 0.61 -9.13 34.60
CA TYR A 340 1.22 -9.39 35.89
C TYR A 340 0.49 -10.53 36.59
N PHE A 341 1.06 -11.73 36.55
CA PHE A 341 0.48 -12.89 37.22
C PHE A 341 0.60 -12.78 38.74
N SER A 342 -0.46 -13.16 39.45
CA SER A 342 -0.53 -13.12 40.92
C SER A 342 0.54 -13.95 41.62
N THR A 343 1.16 -14.92 40.94
CA THR A 343 2.26 -15.76 41.43
C THR A 343 3.65 -15.23 41.05
N GLY A 344 3.73 -14.07 40.40
CA GLY A 344 4.98 -13.41 40.02
C GLY A 344 5.86 -13.05 41.22
N SER A 345 7.17 -12.96 40.99
CA SER A 345 8.16 -12.66 42.02
C SER A 345 8.07 -11.22 42.56
N ASN A 346 7.43 -10.32 41.81
CA ASN A 346 7.14 -8.92 42.14
C ASN A 346 5.77 -8.71 42.81
N VAL A 347 5.06 -9.79 43.16
CA VAL A 347 3.73 -9.73 43.77
C VAL A 347 3.77 -10.12 45.24
N VAL A 348 3.10 -9.31 46.07
CA VAL A 348 2.97 -9.56 47.51
C VAL A 348 1.51 -9.49 47.92
N TYR A 349 1.05 -10.50 48.66
CA TYR A 349 -0.27 -10.49 49.29
C TYR A 349 -0.15 -10.08 50.75
N ASP A 350 -0.64 -8.88 51.09
CA ASP A 350 -0.69 -8.34 52.44
C ASP A 350 -2.05 -8.64 53.10
N LYS A 351 -2.04 -9.46 54.15
CA LYS A 351 -3.27 -9.94 54.79
C LYS A 351 -3.78 -8.92 55.80
N GLY A 352 -5.04 -8.52 55.64
CA GLY A 352 -5.71 -7.58 56.52
C GLY A 352 -5.58 -6.14 56.04
N ALA A 353 -4.98 -5.27 56.86
CA ALA A 353 -4.76 -3.87 56.49
C ALA A 353 -3.49 -3.76 55.66
N LEU A 354 -3.51 -2.95 54.59
CA LEU A 354 -2.33 -2.64 53.78
C LEU A 354 -1.31 -1.84 54.61
N ASP A 355 -0.47 -2.55 55.36
CA ASP A 355 0.51 -1.99 56.31
C ASP A 355 1.90 -2.62 56.19
N GLY A 356 2.05 -3.61 55.31
CA GLY A 356 3.31 -4.28 54.96
C GLY A 356 3.81 -5.27 56.01
N ARG A 357 2.99 -5.70 56.99
CA ARG A 357 3.44 -6.53 58.12
C ARG A 357 3.06 -8.00 58.05
N ASP A 358 1.97 -8.37 57.39
CA ASP A 358 1.50 -9.76 57.29
C ASP A 358 1.49 -10.22 55.83
N THR A 359 2.66 -10.08 55.20
CA THR A 359 2.87 -10.33 53.78
C THR A 359 3.27 -11.78 53.50
N THR A 360 2.72 -12.34 52.42
CA THR A 360 3.19 -13.58 51.81
C THR A 360 3.51 -13.35 50.34
N ALA A 361 4.32 -14.24 49.75
CA ALA A 361 4.56 -14.23 48.31
C ALA A 361 3.22 -14.29 47.54
N GLY A 362 3.23 -13.70 46.33
CA GLY A 362 2.12 -13.73 45.40
C GLY A 362 1.52 -15.14 45.25
N GLN A 363 0.20 -15.19 45.27
CA GLN A 363 -0.59 -16.42 45.15
C GLN A 363 -1.96 -16.07 44.60
N GLU A 364 -2.55 -16.97 43.81
CA GLU A 364 -3.89 -16.71 43.26
C GLU A 364 -4.96 -16.58 44.36
N ALA A 365 -4.86 -17.40 45.41
CA ALA A 365 -5.93 -17.54 46.40
C ALA A 365 -5.87 -16.49 47.52
N MET A 366 -6.90 -15.65 47.62
CA MET A 366 -7.10 -14.67 48.70
C MET A 366 -8.21 -15.16 49.65
N TYR A 367 -7.83 -15.96 50.65
CA TYR A 367 -8.76 -16.55 51.63
C TYR A 367 -9.21 -15.62 52.76
N TRP A 368 -8.60 -14.44 52.89
CA TRP A 368 -8.87 -13.46 53.94
C TRP A 368 -8.93 -12.05 53.32
N ASN A 369 -9.58 -11.10 53.98
CA ASN A 369 -9.46 -9.70 53.57
C ASN A 369 -7.97 -9.31 53.52
N GLY A 370 -7.59 -8.54 52.52
CA GLY A 370 -6.21 -8.16 52.28
C GLY A 370 -6.02 -7.61 50.86
N THR A 371 -4.81 -7.15 50.57
CA THR A 371 -4.48 -6.52 49.29
C THR A 371 -3.35 -7.29 48.62
N MET A 372 -3.58 -7.70 47.37
CA MET A 372 -2.53 -8.19 46.49
C MET A 372 -1.90 -7.01 45.77
N VAL A 373 -0.59 -6.83 45.94
CA VAL A 373 0.19 -5.69 45.44
C VAL A 373 1.10 -6.19 44.33
N PHE A 374 0.90 -5.66 43.12
CA PHE A 374 1.71 -5.88 41.93
C PHE A 374 2.64 -4.68 41.78
N ALA A 375 3.95 -4.88 41.92
CA ALA A 375 4.93 -3.82 41.68
C ALA A 375 5.20 -3.70 40.17
N ILE A 376 4.83 -2.55 39.61
CA ILE A 376 4.92 -2.23 38.17
C ILE A 376 6.27 -1.59 37.86
N LYS A 377 6.81 -0.78 38.79
CA LYS A 377 8.16 -0.16 38.68
C LYS A 377 9.11 -0.69 39.75
N ALA A 378 10.34 -1.01 39.34
CA ALA A 378 11.44 -1.26 40.27
C ALA A 378 11.77 0.04 41.02
N ASP A 379 11.91 -0.05 42.34
CA ASP A 379 11.99 1.09 43.24
C ASP A 379 13.28 1.93 43.06
N GLY A 380 13.16 3.07 42.39
CA GLY A 380 14.24 4.04 42.18
C GLY A 380 14.67 4.86 43.41
N SER A 381 14.89 4.28 44.59
CA SER A 381 15.45 5.02 45.75
C SER A 381 16.74 4.43 46.36
N SER A 382 17.88 4.94 45.85
CA SER A 382 19.22 5.06 46.49
C SER A 382 20.02 3.82 46.99
N ASP A 383 21.02 3.43 46.17
CA ASP A 383 22.46 3.13 46.48
C ASP A 383 22.89 1.73 47.02
N PRO A 384 24.07 1.16 46.63
CA PRO A 384 24.72 0.98 45.32
C PRO A 384 25.12 -0.49 44.99
N ALA A 385 25.12 -0.86 43.71
CA ALA A 385 26.23 -1.61 43.07
C ALA A 385 25.98 -1.74 41.55
N GLU A 386 26.82 -1.08 40.75
CA GLU A 386 27.09 -1.48 39.36
C GLU A 386 28.47 -2.16 39.28
N PRO A 387 28.85 -2.88 38.21
CA PRO A 387 28.02 -3.47 37.14
C PRO A 387 28.39 -4.93 36.83
N THR A 388 27.42 -5.72 36.36
CA THR A 388 27.64 -6.78 35.36
C THR A 388 26.39 -6.84 34.49
N GLY A 389 26.55 -6.59 33.20
CA GLY A 389 25.44 -6.51 32.25
C GLY A 389 24.77 -7.85 31.94
N THR A 390 23.78 -7.70 31.05
CA THR A 390 22.93 -8.67 30.32
C THR A 390 21.94 -9.45 31.18
N ASP A 391 20.64 -9.14 31.07
CA ASP A 391 19.70 -9.91 30.25
C ASP A 391 18.27 -9.34 30.42
N THR A 392 17.55 -9.09 29.33
CA THR A 392 16.14 -8.68 29.34
C THR A 392 15.32 -9.52 28.37
N SER A 393 15.47 -10.85 28.41
CA SER A 393 14.50 -11.76 27.78
C SER A 393 13.52 -12.31 28.83
N THR A 394 12.24 -12.37 28.47
CA THR A 394 11.28 -13.25 29.16
C THR A 394 11.13 -14.50 28.30
N ASP A 395 12.08 -15.42 28.42
CA ASP A 395 12.02 -16.69 27.68
C ASP A 395 10.78 -17.49 28.08
N ASP A 396 10.01 -17.93 27.08
CA ASP A 396 8.90 -18.88 27.23
C ASP A 396 9.38 -20.31 27.02
N SER A 397 8.64 -21.28 27.57
CA SER A 397 9.00 -22.71 27.51
C SER A 397 8.14 -23.44 26.50
N TYR A 398 8.77 -24.09 25.52
CA TYR A 398 8.09 -24.82 24.44
C TYR A 398 8.36 -26.33 24.47
N ASP A 399 7.39 -27.14 24.05
CA ASP A 399 7.54 -28.58 23.88
C ASP A 399 8.10 -28.89 22.48
N LEU A 400 9.36 -29.32 22.43
CA LEU A 400 10.04 -29.74 21.20
C LEU A 400 10.02 -31.25 21.04
N VAL A 401 9.44 -31.76 19.96
CA VAL A 401 9.45 -33.18 19.61
C VAL A 401 10.25 -33.41 18.34
N VAL A 402 11.26 -34.29 18.40
CA VAL A 402 12.03 -34.71 17.22
C VAL A 402 11.57 -36.10 16.79
N THR A 403 11.11 -36.25 15.55
CA THR A 403 10.68 -37.54 14.99
C THR A 403 11.85 -38.22 14.28
N ALA A 404 12.43 -39.27 14.88
CA ALA A 404 13.66 -39.87 14.36
C ALA A 404 13.72 -41.41 14.46
N TRP A 405 14.59 -42.04 13.66
CA TRP A 405 14.83 -43.47 13.66
C TRP A 405 16.20 -43.85 13.07
N ARG A 406 16.55 -45.14 13.10
CA ARG A 406 17.82 -45.67 12.53
C ARG A 406 17.61 -46.84 11.58
N THR A 407 18.53 -47.04 10.64
CA THR A 407 18.67 -48.28 9.87
C THR A 407 19.62 -49.28 10.56
N GLY A 408 19.36 -50.58 10.37
CA GLY A 408 20.29 -51.64 10.75
C GLY A 408 20.21 -52.16 12.21
N THR A 409 20.81 -53.35 12.43
CA THR A 409 20.82 -54.06 13.73
C THR A 409 22.15 -53.91 14.50
N ASN A 410 22.95 -52.89 14.19
CA ASN A 410 24.21 -52.64 14.90
C ASN A 410 23.93 -52.45 16.40
N ALA A 411 24.80 -53.02 17.24
CA ALA A 411 24.58 -53.12 18.69
C ALA A 411 24.60 -51.77 19.43
N ARG A 412 24.90 -50.67 18.75
CA ARG A 412 24.98 -49.31 19.30
C ARG A 412 24.10 -48.36 18.47
N PRO A 413 23.09 -47.71 19.06
CA PRO A 413 22.26 -46.74 18.34
C PRO A 413 23.00 -45.40 18.14
N PRO A 414 22.64 -44.58 17.13
CA PRO A 414 23.13 -43.21 17.03
C PRO A 414 22.73 -42.40 18.29
N ILE A 415 23.54 -41.40 18.61
CA ILE A 415 23.26 -40.43 19.68
C ILE A 415 22.90 -39.12 18.98
N MET A 416 21.65 -38.72 19.15
CA MET A 416 21.10 -37.47 18.68
C MET A 416 21.25 -36.43 19.77
N LYS A 417 21.86 -35.28 19.47
CA LYS A 417 21.93 -34.12 20.35
C LYS A 417 21.07 -33.02 19.76
N VAL A 418 20.32 -32.33 20.61
CA VAL A 418 19.44 -31.23 20.22
C VAL A 418 19.97 -29.96 20.87
N PHE A 419 20.11 -28.91 20.07
CA PHE A 419 20.52 -27.59 20.47
C PHE A 419 19.45 -26.57 20.11
N MET A 420 19.33 -25.51 20.90
CA MET A 420 18.59 -24.29 20.58
C MET A 420 19.57 -23.13 20.71
N ASP A 421 19.70 -22.30 19.69
CA ASP A 421 20.61 -21.13 19.67
C ASP A 421 22.03 -21.47 20.13
N ASP A 422 22.57 -22.56 19.59
CA ASP A 422 23.89 -23.13 19.90
C ASP A 422 24.06 -23.66 21.34
N GLU A 423 23.02 -23.63 22.17
CA GLU A 423 22.98 -24.21 23.50
C GLU A 423 22.42 -25.64 23.50
N LEU A 424 23.11 -26.57 24.19
CA LEU A 424 22.69 -27.97 24.25
C LEU A 424 21.44 -28.14 25.14
N VAL A 425 20.30 -28.38 24.51
CA VAL A 425 19.03 -28.71 25.15
C VAL A 425 19.04 -30.13 25.72
N GLY A 426 19.51 -31.10 24.92
CA GLY A 426 19.40 -32.50 25.32
C GLY A 426 20.13 -33.48 24.41
N SER A 427 20.25 -34.73 24.87
CA SER A 427 20.81 -35.82 24.05
C SER A 427 20.14 -37.15 24.34
N VAL A 428 19.91 -37.95 23.30
CA VAL A 428 19.22 -39.24 23.39
C VAL A 428 19.80 -40.26 22.42
N SER A 429 19.73 -41.55 22.79
CA SER A 429 20.14 -42.64 21.90
C SER A 429 18.94 -43.18 21.12
N VAL A 430 18.99 -43.07 19.79
CA VAL A 430 17.87 -43.40 18.90
C VAL A 430 17.92 -44.88 18.54
N SER A 431 17.23 -45.71 19.33
CA SER A 431 17.22 -47.17 19.14
C SER A 431 16.08 -47.69 18.27
N ALA A 432 15.07 -46.86 18.00
CA ALA A 432 13.91 -47.18 17.20
C ALA A 432 14.27 -47.42 15.72
N THR A 433 13.66 -48.43 15.10
CA THR A 433 13.88 -48.80 13.69
C THR A 433 12.75 -48.34 12.77
N SER A 434 11.92 -47.41 13.24
CA SER A 434 10.83 -46.75 12.54
C SER A 434 10.62 -45.39 13.21
N ALA A 435 10.13 -44.39 12.47
CA ALA A 435 9.86 -43.05 12.98
C ALA A 435 9.22 -43.08 14.38
N THR A 436 9.84 -42.40 15.33
CA THR A 436 9.46 -42.37 16.74
C THR A 436 9.80 -41.00 17.31
N ASP A 437 8.92 -40.51 18.17
CA ASP A 437 9.01 -39.18 18.77
C ASP A 437 9.95 -39.17 19.98
N TYR A 438 10.82 -38.18 20.03
CA TYR A 438 11.72 -37.89 21.15
C TYR A 438 11.46 -36.47 21.63
N ALA A 439 10.88 -36.32 22.82
CA ALA A 439 10.51 -35.02 23.38
C ALA A 439 11.64 -34.38 24.19
N PHE A 440 11.72 -33.06 24.09
CA PHE A 440 12.62 -32.12 24.76
C PHE A 440 11.79 -30.90 25.19
N THR A 441 12.31 -30.13 26.14
CA THR A 441 11.75 -28.82 26.50
C THR A 441 12.80 -27.79 26.16
N ILE A 442 12.41 -26.78 25.40
CA ILE A 442 13.26 -25.67 24.99
C ILE A 442 12.76 -24.36 25.62
N THR A 443 13.59 -23.34 25.68
CA THR A 443 13.25 -22.06 26.30
C THR A 443 13.88 -20.93 25.49
N GLY A 444 13.08 -19.95 25.07
CA GLY A 444 13.54 -18.81 24.27
C GLY A 444 12.47 -17.70 24.17
N ASP A 445 12.87 -16.52 23.72
CA ASP A 445 11.98 -15.36 23.57
C ASP A 445 10.93 -15.60 22.47
N PRO A 446 9.61 -15.54 22.76
CA PRO A 446 8.59 -15.75 21.74
C PRO A 446 8.65 -14.76 20.58
N ASN A 447 9.28 -13.60 20.75
CA ASN A 447 9.36 -12.53 19.74
C ASN A 447 10.72 -12.50 19.02
N GLU A 448 11.49 -13.58 19.11
CA GLU A 448 12.72 -13.74 18.34
C GLU A 448 12.65 -15.00 17.50
N ALA A 449 13.37 -14.99 16.38
CA ALA A 449 13.58 -16.18 15.59
C ALA A 449 14.64 -17.06 16.26
N HIS A 450 14.47 -18.38 16.20
CA HIS A 450 15.33 -19.33 16.91
C HIS A 450 15.84 -20.45 16.03
N LYS A 451 17.04 -20.93 16.36
CA LYS A 451 17.73 -22.00 15.64
C LYS A 451 17.66 -23.30 16.42
N ILE A 452 17.03 -24.33 15.84
CA ILE A 452 17.05 -25.69 16.41
C ILE A 452 18.01 -26.57 15.62
N GLN A 453 19.03 -27.15 16.27
CA GLN A 453 20.00 -28.03 15.60
C GLN A 453 19.99 -29.45 16.15
N ILE A 454 19.94 -30.41 15.23
CA ILE A 454 20.08 -31.84 15.50
C ILE A 454 21.46 -32.29 15.05
N ILE A 455 22.38 -32.41 16.02
CA ILE A 455 23.76 -32.82 15.76
C ILE A 455 23.93 -34.30 16.09
N TYR A 456 24.53 -35.05 15.17
CA TYR A 456 24.93 -36.43 15.40
C TYR A 456 26.37 -36.68 14.96
N ASP A 457 27.12 -37.40 15.79
CA ASP A 457 28.52 -37.73 15.55
C ASP A 457 28.63 -39.17 15.03
N ASN A 458 29.23 -39.35 13.86
CA ASN A 458 29.46 -40.66 13.26
C ASN A 458 30.87 -41.18 13.66
N ASP A 459 30.94 -41.87 14.81
CA ASP A 459 32.17 -42.22 15.53
C ASP A 459 32.99 -43.40 14.92
N ASP A 460 33.23 -43.39 13.61
CA ASP A 460 33.84 -44.47 12.81
C ASP A 460 33.01 -45.79 12.77
N TYR A 461 31.74 -45.75 13.19
CA TYR A 461 30.77 -46.86 13.08
C TYR A 461 29.57 -46.43 12.23
N ASP A 462 29.22 -47.23 11.21
CA ASP A 462 28.04 -47.04 10.35
C ASP A 462 26.73 -46.97 11.19
N ARG A 463 26.27 -45.74 11.45
CA ARG A 463 25.12 -45.38 12.29
C ARG A 463 24.32 -44.27 11.60
N ASP A 464 23.48 -44.66 10.65
CA ASP A 464 22.57 -43.71 9.99
C ASP A 464 21.50 -43.23 10.99
N LEU A 465 21.29 -41.92 11.02
CA LEU A 465 20.17 -41.28 11.70
C LEU A 465 19.21 -40.77 10.64
N HIS A 466 17.93 -41.08 10.79
CA HIS A 466 16.86 -40.55 9.97
C HIS A 466 16.00 -39.64 10.81
N VAL A 467 15.73 -38.42 10.35
CA VAL A 467 14.89 -37.44 11.04
C VAL A 467 13.79 -36.99 10.09
N THR A 468 12.54 -37.25 10.41
CA THR A 468 11.40 -36.84 9.56
C THR A 468 11.08 -35.35 9.72
N GLY A 469 11.29 -34.81 10.93
CA GLY A 469 11.06 -33.40 11.24
C GLY A 469 11.02 -33.15 12.74
N ILE A 470 10.67 -31.91 13.09
CA ILE A 470 10.45 -31.46 14.46
C ILE A 470 9.00 -30.99 14.65
N THR A 471 8.54 -30.93 15.90
CA THR A 471 7.27 -30.32 16.27
C THR A 471 7.49 -29.40 17.46
N ILE A 472 7.06 -28.15 17.37
CA ILE A 472 7.08 -27.18 18.47
C ILE A 472 5.63 -26.78 18.73
N ASP A 473 5.14 -27.01 19.95
CA ASP A 473 3.77 -26.65 20.37
C ASP A 473 2.68 -26.97 19.31
N ASP A 474 2.69 -28.22 18.83
CA ASP A 474 1.80 -28.81 17.81
C ASP A 474 2.04 -28.37 16.34
N GLN A 475 3.02 -27.49 16.07
CA GLN A 475 3.42 -27.12 14.70
C GLN A 475 4.51 -28.06 14.17
N PHE A 476 4.21 -28.86 13.14
CA PHE A 476 5.18 -29.79 12.54
C PHE A 476 5.97 -29.14 11.39
N ILE A 477 7.31 -29.18 11.50
CA ILE A 477 8.24 -28.71 10.47
C ILE A 477 9.03 -29.93 9.95
N ALA A 478 8.89 -30.22 8.65
CA ALA A 478 9.57 -31.35 8.02
C ALA A 478 11.07 -31.09 7.89
N SER A 479 11.91 -32.12 8.00
CA SER A 479 13.36 -31.98 7.75
C SER A 479 13.70 -31.59 6.30
N THR A 480 12.73 -31.57 5.41
CA THR A 480 12.84 -31.15 4.00
C THR A 480 12.13 -29.81 3.73
N SER A 481 11.69 -29.09 4.76
CA SER A 481 11.10 -27.76 4.60
C SER A 481 12.15 -26.74 4.13
N SER A 482 11.68 -25.58 3.68
CA SER A 482 12.51 -24.38 3.46
C SER A 482 13.34 -24.02 4.69
N TYR A 483 12.75 -24.08 5.88
CA TYR A 483 13.43 -23.78 7.15
C TYR A 483 14.60 -24.70 7.52
N ALA A 484 14.82 -25.82 6.82
CA ALA A 484 15.76 -26.84 7.22
C ALA A 484 16.96 -26.95 6.27
N SER A 485 18.18 -27.07 6.82
CA SER A 485 19.40 -27.39 6.08
C SER A 485 20.23 -28.47 6.78
N TYR A 486 21.18 -29.07 6.06
CA TYR A 486 22.05 -30.12 6.58
C TYR A 486 23.52 -29.86 6.24
N ASP A 487 24.32 -29.58 7.27
CA ASP A 487 25.78 -29.45 7.16
C ASP A 487 26.46 -30.82 7.27
N LYS A 488 27.09 -31.24 6.16
CA LYS A 488 27.75 -32.54 6.02
C LYS A 488 29.17 -32.50 6.57
N GLY A 489 29.32 -32.83 7.85
CA GLY A 489 30.62 -33.09 8.47
C GLY A 489 30.78 -32.42 9.82
N ALA A 490 31.75 -31.52 9.91
CA ALA A 490 31.77 -30.58 11.02
C ALA A 490 30.66 -29.56 10.78
N VAL A 491 29.95 -29.14 11.83
CA VAL A 491 28.98 -28.04 11.75
C VAL A 491 29.79 -26.75 11.70
N ASP A 492 30.19 -26.36 10.49
CA ASP A 492 31.08 -25.24 10.19
C ASP A 492 30.58 -24.34 9.06
N GLY A 493 29.42 -24.64 8.47
CA GLY A 493 28.79 -23.87 7.40
C GLY A 493 29.46 -24.02 6.02
N ILE A 494 30.39 -24.97 5.86
CA ILE A 494 31.16 -25.10 4.61
C ILE A 494 30.53 -26.11 3.63
N TYR A 495 29.83 -27.13 4.13
CA TYR A 495 29.24 -28.19 3.30
C TYR A 495 27.75 -28.36 3.56
N VAL A 496 27.02 -27.24 3.53
CA VAL A 496 25.57 -27.17 3.70
C VAL A 496 24.87 -27.63 2.43
N VAL A 497 23.77 -28.37 2.61
CA VAL A 497 22.80 -28.69 1.56
C VAL A 497 21.40 -28.50 2.09
N SER A 498 20.40 -28.45 1.21
CA SER A 498 18.99 -28.43 1.63
C SER A 498 18.67 -29.57 2.60
N GLY A 499 17.75 -29.28 3.53
CA GLY A 499 17.31 -30.20 4.55
C GLY A 499 16.94 -31.57 3.97
N THR A 500 17.34 -32.62 4.69
CA THR A 500 17.11 -33.99 4.28
C THR A 500 16.72 -34.85 5.47
N GLU A 501 15.91 -35.88 5.21
CA GLU A 501 15.60 -36.86 6.26
C GLU A 501 16.78 -37.77 6.59
N ASP A 502 17.70 -37.97 5.64
CA ASP A 502 18.73 -39.00 5.73
C ASP A 502 20.11 -38.42 6.09
N LEU A 503 20.50 -38.59 7.35
CA LEU A 503 21.76 -38.09 7.86
C LEU A 503 22.79 -39.24 7.87
N TYR A 504 23.55 -39.37 6.76
CA TYR A 504 24.53 -40.46 6.53
C TYR A 504 25.97 -40.14 6.96
N TRP A 505 26.33 -38.85 7.01
CA TRP A 505 27.65 -38.37 7.47
C TRP A 505 27.50 -37.60 8.77
N GLY A 506 28.40 -37.73 9.74
CA GLY A 506 28.32 -36.89 10.96
C GLY A 506 28.12 -35.42 10.56
N GLY A 507 27.35 -34.65 11.32
CA GLY A 507 26.88 -33.33 10.87
C GLY A 507 25.72 -32.78 11.70
N GLY A 508 25.17 -31.66 11.25
CA GLY A 508 24.06 -30.96 11.90
C GLY A 508 22.91 -30.71 10.93
N LEU A 509 21.70 -31.16 11.27
CA LEU A 509 20.46 -30.75 10.62
C LEU A 509 19.92 -29.54 11.40
N THR A 510 19.95 -28.36 10.78
CA THR A 510 19.50 -27.09 11.37
C THR A 510 18.08 -26.78 10.91
N PHE A 511 17.27 -26.21 11.80
CA PHE A 511 16.01 -25.56 11.52
C PHE A 511 16.11 -24.11 11.99
N GLY A 512 16.14 -23.15 11.07
CA GLY A 512 15.96 -21.74 11.38
C GLY A 512 14.47 -21.42 11.38
N LEU A 513 13.93 -21.00 12.52
CA LEU A 513 12.48 -20.86 12.71
C LEU A 513 12.13 -19.41 13.02
N PRO A 514 11.20 -18.79 12.28
CA PRO A 514 10.79 -17.41 12.56
C PRO A 514 10.04 -17.31 13.90
N GLU A 515 9.94 -16.10 14.44
CA GLU A 515 9.22 -15.79 15.70
C GLU A 515 7.77 -16.31 15.71
N SER A 516 7.13 -16.37 14.54
CA SER A 516 5.74 -16.84 14.38
C SER A 516 5.55 -18.32 14.77
N VAL A 517 6.62 -19.13 14.78
CA VAL A 517 6.60 -20.52 15.26
C VAL A 517 6.48 -20.60 16.79
N PHE A 518 6.91 -19.56 17.51
CA PHE A 518 7.00 -19.50 18.97
C PHE A 518 5.83 -18.73 19.60
N ASN A 519 4.73 -18.54 18.87
CA ASN A 519 3.58 -17.72 19.29
C ASN A 519 3.95 -16.25 19.59
N GLY A 520 5.05 -15.74 19.02
CA GLY A 520 5.34 -14.31 18.97
C GLY A 520 4.15 -13.57 18.38
N SER A 521 3.68 -12.56 19.09
CA SER A 521 2.59 -11.74 18.59
C SER A 521 3.16 -10.82 17.52
N ALA A 522 3.00 -11.21 16.26
CA ALA A 522 3.07 -10.27 15.14
C ALA A 522 1.87 -9.31 15.24
N THR A 523 1.86 -8.44 16.26
CA THR A 523 1.07 -7.21 16.21
C THR A 523 1.84 -6.25 15.34
N VAL A 524 1.74 -6.47 14.03
CA VAL A 524 1.71 -5.37 13.09
C VAL A 524 0.51 -4.55 13.54
N GLU A 525 0.75 -3.39 14.15
CA GLU A 525 -0.20 -2.30 13.99
C GLU A 525 -0.27 -2.06 12.50
N THR A 526 -1.25 -2.68 11.86
CA THR A 526 -1.69 -2.26 10.56
C THR A 526 -2.00 -0.78 10.74
N PRO A 527 -1.46 0.13 9.90
CA PRO A 527 -2.11 1.42 9.76
C PRO A 527 -3.58 1.10 9.54
N SER A 528 -4.44 1.69 10.35
CA SER A 528 -5.87 1.63 10.13
C SER A 528 -6.14 2.10 8.70
N GLU A 529 -6.27 1.17 7.75
CA GLU A 529 -7.06 1.32 6.53
C GLU A 529 -8.53 1.35 6.93
N THR A 530 -8.88 2.35 7.72
CA THR A 530 -10.23 2.79 7.97
C THR A 530 -10.18 4.28 8.23
N ASP A 531 -9.85 5.05 7.19
CA ASP A 531 -10.60 6.28 6.96
C ASP A 531 -11.29 6.19 5.60
N ALA A 532 -12.59 6.39 5.69
CA ALA A 532 -13.59 6.13 4.67
C ALA A 532 -13.41 6.98 3.41
N GLY A 533 -13.47 6.33 2.24
CA GLY A 533 -14.56 6.54 1.29
C GLY A 533 -14.87 7.97 0.86
N GLY A 534 -13.85 8.79 0.59
CA GLY A 534 -13.94 9.85 -0.40
C GLY A 534 -13.36 9.34 -1.72
N ASP A 535 -14.03 9.57 -2.85
CA ASP A 535 -13.42 9.38 -4.18
C ASP A 535 -12.26 10.39 -4.31
N LEU A 536 -11.07 10.02 -3.82
CA LEU A 536 -9.86 10.79 -4.07
C LEU A 536 -9.65 10.87 -5.58
N LYS A 537 -9.37 12.07 -6.06
CA LYS A 537 -8.99 12.29 -7.46
C LYS A 537 -7.58 12.80 -7.52
N THR A 538 -6.80 12.20 -8.41
CA THR A 538 -5.49 12.71 -8.77
C THR A 538 -5.66 14.03 -9.52
N VAL A 539 -5.11 15.12 -8.97
CA VAL A 539 -5.11 16.45 -9.58
C VAL A 539 -3.69 16.93 -9.86
N ASP A 540 -3.50 17.62 -10.98
CA ASP A 540 -2.23 18.30 -11.28
C ASP A 540 -2.13 19.64 -10.55
N ILE A 541 -1.00 19.84 -9.88
CA ILE A 541 -0.55 21.08 -9.24
C ILE A 541 0.72 21.53 -9.97
N THR A 542 0.63 22.55 -10.82
CA THR A 542 1.77 23.13 -11.53
C THR A 542 2.28 24.38 -10.84
N VAL A 543 3.53 24.38 -10.39
CA VAL A 543 4.22 25.53 -9.80
C VAL A 543 5.00 26.25 -10.90
N ASN A 544 4.65 27.51 -11.18
CA ASN A 544 5.42 28.35 -12.10
C ASN A 544 6.53 29.05 -11.31
N ALA A 545 7.76 28.56 -11.41
CA ALA A 545 8.89 29.08 -10.66
C ALA A 545 10.15 29.31 -11.51
N SER A 546 11.04 30.17 -11.04
CA SER A 546 12.38 30.40 -11.59
C SER A 546 13.40 30.51 -10.46
N GLY A 547 14.68 30.32 -10.77
CA GLY A 547 15.73 30.43 -9.79
C GLY A 547 17.00 31.05 -10.32
N THR A 548 17.69 31.78 -9.45
CA THR A 548 19.04 32.27 -9.73
C THR A 548 20.03 31.53 -8.86
N ALA A 549 20.84 30.66 -9.48
CA ALA A 549 21.93 29.99 -8.80
C ALA A 549 22.98 31.00 -8.31
N SER A 550 23.52 30.78 -7.11
CA SER A 550 24.79 31.37 -6.71
C SER A 550 25.74 30.28 -6.22
N SER A 551 27.03 30.45 -6.48
CA SER A 551 28.08 29.45 -6.16
C SER A 551 27.99 28.09 -6.87
N GLY A 552 27.02 27.88 -7.78
CA GLY A 552 26.85 26.62 -8.53
C GLY A 552 25.70 25.74 -8.03
N THR A 553 25.00 26.13 -6.96
CA THR A 553 23.84 25.41 -6.42
C THR A 553 22.55 26.05 -6.92
N THR A 554 21.60 25.24 -7.41
CA THR A 554 20.27 25.67 -7.87
C THR A 554 19.29 25.72 -6.69
N PRO A 555 18.36 26.68 -6.63
CA PRO A 555 17.37 26.73 -5.56
C PRO A 555 16.41 25.54 -5.64
N TYR A 556 16.22 24.87 -4.52
CA TYR A 556 15.40 23.66 -4.36
C TYR A 556 14.14 23.96 -3.56
N PHE A 557 12.99 23.39 -3.94
CA PHE A 557 11.75 23.54 -3.20
C PHE A 557 10.92 22.26 -3.15
N LYS A 558 10.14 22.10 -2.09
CA LYS A 558 9.13 21.05 -1.92
C LYS A 558 7.73 21.60 -2.16
N VAL A 559 6.83 20.75 -2.61
CA VAL A 559 5.39 21.01 -2.70
C VAL A 559 4.68 20.10 -1.73
N MET A 560 3.81 20.68 -0.92
CA MET A 560 2.99 19.93 0.02
C MET A 560 1.52 20.24 -0.24
N VAL A 561 0.65 19.25 -0.01
CA VAL A 561 -0.80 19.41 0.02
C VAL A 561 -1.29 18.92 1.37
N ASP A 562 -1.98 19.78 2.11
CA ASP A 562 -2.46 19.52 3.48
C ASP A 562 -1.38 18.95 4.40
N GLY A 563 -0.18 19.55 4.34
CA GLY A 563 0.96 19.12 5.15
C GLY A 563 1.65 17.82 4.69
N ARG A 564 1.20 17.18 3.61
CA ARG A 564 1.84 16.00 3.01
C ARG A 564 2.69 16.41 1.82
N VAL A 565 3.94 15.94 1.74
CA VAL A 565 4.80 16.21 0.58
C VAL A 565 4.25 15.46 -0.63
N VAL A 566 3.95 16.20 -1.70
CA VAL A 566 3.46 15.65 -2.98
C VAL A 566 4.52 15.72 -4.08
N GLY A 567 5.67 16.33 -3.81
CA GLY A 567 6.83 16.30 -4.69
C GLY A 567 7.80 17.44 -4.46
N GLU A 568 8.93 17.43 -5.17
CA GLU A 568 10.03 18.38 -4.96
C GLU A 568 10.73 18.72 -6.29
N ALA A 569 11.30 19.92 -6.43
CA ALA A 569 11.98 20.33 -7.67
C ALA A 569 13.13 21.33 -7.48
N ASN A 570 14.03 21.37 -8.45
CA ASN A 570 15.14 22.33 -8.55
C ASN A 570 14.84 23.41 -9.60
N ALA A 571 14.71 24.67 -9.18
CA ALA A 571 14.47 25.80 -10.08
C ALA A 571 15.77 26.33 -10.71
N SER A 572 16.28 25.64 -11.73
CA SER A 572 17.56 25.97 -12.38
C SER A 572 17.49 27.07 -13.46
N ALA A 573 16.28 27.42 -13.91
CA ALA A 573 16.06 28.37 -15.01
C ALA A 573 15.98 29.83 -14.51
N SER A 574 16.61 30.75 -15.26
CA SER A 574 16.56 32.20 -14.95
C SER A 574 15.23 32.88 -15.32
N ASP A 575 14.37 32.20 -16.08
CA ASP A 575 13.01 32.62 -16.45
C ASP A 575 12.02 31.58 -15.89
N SER A 576 10.76 31.98 -15.62
CA SER A 576 9.76 31.09 -15.01
C SER A 576 9.49 29.85 -15.88
N LYS A 577 9.51 28.69 -15.23
CA LYS A 577 9.22 27.35 -15.77
C LYS A 577 8.10 26.71 -14.95
N ALA A 578 7.32 25.87 -15.60
CA ALA A 578 6.26 25.08 -14.97
C ALA A 578 6.87 23.78 -14.42
N TYR A 579 6.61 23.49 -13.15
CA TYR A 579 6.96 22.25 -12.45
C TYR A 579 5.66 21.59 -12.00
N THR A 580 5.29 20.41 -12.50
CA THR A 580 3.98 19.79 -12.22
C THR A 580 4.11 18.62 -11.28
N PHE A 581 3.24 18.59 -10.27
CA PHE A 581 3.13 17.56 -9.23
C PHE A 581 1.71 17.01 -9.25
N ARG A 582 1.50 15.73 -8.90
CA ARG A 582 0.15 15.16 -8.74
C ARG A 582 -0.20 15.10 -7.26
N ALA A 583 -1.47 15.19 -6.93
CA ALA A 583 -1.92 15.01 -5.56
C ALA A 583 -3.26 14.30 -5.58
N ASP A 584 -3.41 13.25 -4.78
CA ASP A 584 -4.71 12.63 -4.55
C ASP A 584 -5.43 13.42 -3.47
N VAL A 585 -6.50 14.11 -3.88
CA VAL A 585 -7.25 15.02 -3.02
C VAL A 585 -8.73 14.72 -3.15
N ASP A 586 -9.51 15.04 -2.12
CA ASP A 586 -10.97 15.02 -2.23
C ASP A 586 -11.42 16.28 -2.99
N PRO A 587 -11.90 16.19 -4.24
CA PRO A 587 -12.24 17.37 -5.03
C PRO A 587 -13.43 18.18 -4.47
N SER A 588 -14.09 17.68 -3.42
CA SER A 588 -15.18 18.36 -2.71
C SER A 588 -14.72 19.18 -1.50
N GLU A 589 -13.46 19.06 -1.08
CA GLU A 589 -12.88 19.74 0.08
C GLU A 589 -11.85 20.81 -0.30
N ALA A 590 -11.67 21.81 0.56
CA ALA A 590 -10.61 22.80 0.38
C ALA A 590 -9.28 22.23 0.87
N HIS A 591 -8.21 22.52 0.14
CA HIS A 591 -6.87 22.02 0.44
C HIS A 591 -5.85 23.16 0.49
N GLU A 592 -4.84 23.03 1.33
CA GLU A 592 -3.70 23.94 1.38
C GLU A 592 -2.57 23.41 0.49
N VAL A 593 -2.08 24.20 -0.46
CA VAL A 593 -0.88 23.87 -1.24
C VAL A 593 0.28 24.71 -0.73
N GLN A 594 1.39 24.10 -0.33
CA GLN A 594 2.54 24.79 0.24
C GLN A 594 3.79 24.60 -0.62
N ILE A 595 4.53 25.67 -0.88
CA ILE A 595 5.82 25.65 -1.60
C ILE A 595 6.93 25.99 -0.62
N VAL A 596 7.63 24.97 -0.15
CA VAL A 596 8.70 25.07 0.85
C VAL A 596 10.04 25.27 0.15
N PHE A 597 10.60 26.47 0.20
CA PHE A 597 11.95 26.74 -0.31
C PHE A 597 12.98 26.46 0.77
N ASP A 598 13.93 25.55 0.51
CA ASP A 598 15.11 25.37 1.36
C ASP A 598 16.33 26.03 0.71
N SER A 599 16.91 27.01 1.41
CA SER A 599 18.04 27.79 0.92
C SER A 599 19.41 27.29 1.38
N ASP A 600 19.47 26.16 2.11
CA ASP A 600 20.65 25.39 2.59
C ASP A 600 21.86 26.20 3.12
N GLY A 601 21.67 27.50 3.39
CA GLY A 601 22.73 28.45 3.72
C GLY A 601 23.69 28.77 2.58
N GLN A 602 23.52 28.24 1.34
CA GLN A 602 24.41 28.50 0.20
C GLN A 602 23.78 29.34 -0.92
N GLY A 603 22.73 30.11 -0.60
CA GLY A 603 22.41 31.36 -1.29
C GLY A 603 22.10 31.23 -2.79
N GLY A 604 20.95 30.67 -3.12
CA GLY A 604 20.19 30.98 -4.35
C GLY A 604 18.92 31.78 -4.01
N ASN A 605 18.21 32.30 -5.02
CA ASN A 605 16.86 32.85 -4.81
C ASN A 605 15.88 32.05 -5.65
N LEU A 606 14.77 31.61 -5.05
CA LEU A 606 13.61 31.06 -5.75
C LEU A 606 12.62 32.20 -6.03
N SER A 607 11.99 32.20 -7.20
CA SER A 607 10.87 33.08 -7.50
C SER A 607 9.71 32.23 -7.97
N VAL A 608 8.63 32.15 -7.21
CA VAL A 608 7.39 31.44 -7.55
C VAL A 608 6.39 32.49 -8.05
N ASP A 609 6.02 32.45 -9.32
CA ASP A 609 5.09 33.42 -9.89
C ASP A 609 3.63 33.04 -9.56
N SER A 610 3.29 31.76 -9.64
CA SER A 610 1.95 31.23 -9.37
C SER A 610 1.96 29.72 -9.19
N ILE A 611 0.87 29.16 -8.67
CA ILE A 611 0.52 27.75 -8.87
C ILE A 611 -0.69 27.63 -9.80
N VAL A 612 -0.86 26.48 -10.45
CA VAL A 612 -2.02 26.13 -11.25
C VAL A 612 -2.56 24.81 -10.73
N VAL A 613 -3.81 24.81 -10.26
CA VAL A 613 -4.48 23.61 -9.76
C VAL A 613 -5.68 23.33 -10.67
N ASN A 614 -5.69 22.15 -11.31
CA ASN A 614 -6.73 21.74 -12.27
C ASN A 614 -7.09 22.86 -13.28
N GLY A 615 -6.07 23.46 -13.90
CA GLY A 615 -6.21 24.53 -14.90
C GLY A 615 -6.51 25.94 -14.37
N ARG A 616 -6.61 26.15 -13.05
CA ARG A 616 -6.86 27.46 -12.43
C ARG A 616 -5.60 28.03 -11.78
N THR A 617 -5.16 29.20 -12.23
CA THR A 617 -3.96 29.87 -11.71
C THR A 617 -4.23 30.68 -10.45
N VAL A 618 -3.40 30.50 -9.42
CA VAL A 618 -3.34 31.32 -8.21
C VAL A 618 -1.96 31.98 -8.14
N ASP A 619 -1.93 33.30 -8.32
CA ASP A 619 -0.69 34.09 -8.23
C ASP A 619 -0.11 34.01 -6.82
N SER A 620 1.22 33.92 -6.69
CA SER A 620 1.91 33.90 -5.39
C SER A 620 1.75 35.20 -4.58
N THR A 621 1.15 36.23 -5.20
CA THR A 621 0.83 37.53 -4.57
C THR A 621 -0.67 37.71 -4.32
N ALA A 622 -1.48 36.67 -4.55
CA ALA A 622 -2.91 36.69 -4.29
C ALA A 622 -3.20 36.86 -2.79
N SER A 623 -4.39 37.37 -2.47
CA SER A 623 -4.75 37.73 -1.09
C SER A 623 -4.93 36.53 -0.15
N ASN A 624 -5.06 35.32 -0.72
CA ASN A 624 -5.16 34.03 -0.04
C ASN A 624 -3.83 33.25 -0.07
N VAL A 625 -2.72 33.94 -0.32
CA VAL A 625 -1.38 33.36 -0.28
C VAL A 625 -0.58 34.02 0.84
N THR A 626 0.09 33.21 1.63
CA THR A 626 0.97 33.61 2.73
C THR A 626 2.39 33.20 2.42
N TYR A 627 3.37 33.92 2.96
CA TYR A 627 4.78 33.52 2.91
C TYR A 627 5.34 33.51 4.33
N ASP A 628 5.64 32.33 4.83
CA ASP A 628 6.36 32.14 6.08
C ASP A 628 7.87 32.18 5.84
N LYS A 629 8.61 32.95 6.62
CA LYS A 629 10.05 33.15 6.41
C LYS A 629 10.84 32.34 7.42
N GLY A 630 11.66 31.42 6.93
CA GLY A 630 12.47 30.55 7.76
C GLY A 630 11.85 29.16 7.84
N GLU A 631 11.79 28.61 9.05
CA GLU A 631 11.07 27.36 9.31
C GLU A 631 9.56 27.60 9.14
N LEU A 632 8.80 26.57 8.75
CA LEU A 632 7.35 26.62 8.71
C LEU A 632 6.82 26.54 10.15
N ASP A 633 6.89 27.67 10.86
CA ASP A 633 6.57 27.79 12.29
C ASP A 633 5.40 28.76 12.56
N GLY A 634 4.93 29.46 11.52
CA GLY A 634 3.82 30.41 11.59
C GLY A 634 4.19 31.77 12.21
N GLU A 635 5.44 31.99 12.61
CA GLU A 635 5.86 33.16 13.39
C GLU A 635 6.20 34.38 12.50
N ASP A 636 6.84 34.14 11.34
CA ASP A 636 7.34 35.21 10.44
C ASP A 636 6.50 35.36 9.15
N VAL A 637 5.21 34.98 9.21
CA VAL A 637 4.26 35.00 8.09
C VAL A 637 3.94 36.42 7.61
N VAL A 638 4.20 36.65 6.32
CA VAL A 638 3.83 37.86 5.58
C VAL A 638 2.87 37.53 4.43
N ALA A 639 2.32 38.57 3.78
CA ALA A 639 1.54 38.37 2.56
C ALA A 639 2.40 37.73 1.46
N GLY A 640 1.79 36.84 0.67
CA GLY A 640 2.44 36.13 -0.42
C GLY A 640 3.24 37.05 -1.34
N GLN A 641 4.41 36.56 -1.74
CA GLN A 641 5.32 37.27 -2.63
C GLN A 641 5.99 36.28 -3.58
N ALA A 642 6.34 36.75 -4.77
CA ALA A 642 6.98 35.88 -5.74
C ALA A 642 8.42 35.50 -5.36
N SER A 643 9.22 36.45 -4.87
CA SER A 643 10.65 36.23 -4.64
C SER A 643 10.97 35.80 -3.21
N LEU A 644 11.67 34.67 -3.10
CA LEU A 644 12.09 34.00 -1.88
C LEU A 644 13.62 33.96 -1.87
N SER A 645 14.23 34.78 -1.00
CA SER A 645 15.70 34.98 -0.95
C SER A 645 16.38 34.24 0.21
N SER A 646 15.62 33.46 0.97
CA SER A 646 16.03 32.66 2.12
C SER A 646 14.99 31.56 2.34
N THR A 647 15.32 30.52 3.10
CA THR A 647 14.41 29.41 3.47
C THR A 647 13.06 29.97 3.92
N GLY A 648 11.97 29.32 3.53
CA GLY A 648 10.60 29.73 3.87
C GLY A 648 9.54 29.10 2.97
N THR A 649 8.27 29.20 3.37
CA THR A 649 7.16 28.47 2.75
C THR A 649 6.09 29.42 2.23
N LEU A 650 5.73 29.31 0.94
CA LEU A 650 4.53 29.95 0.42
C LEU A 650 3.32 29.03 0.61
N GLY A 651 2.35 29.41 1.44
CA GLY A 651 1.09 28.69 1.62
C GLY A 651 -0.01 29.26 0.71
N PHE A 652 -0.70 28.40 -0.01
CA PHE A 652 -1.81 28.73 -0.90
C PHE A 652 -3.08 28.05 -0.39
N ASP A 653 -4.03 28.83 0.12
CA ASP A 653 -5.34 28.29 0.52
C ASP A 653 -6.22 28.10 -0.73
N ILE A 654 -6.44 26.84 -1.14
CA ILE A 654 -7.17 26.51 -2.36
C ILE A 654 -8.58 26.00 -2.01
N PRO A 655 -9.64 26.74 -2.37
CA PRO A 655 -11.01 26.34 -2.02
C PRO A 655 -11.47 25.14 -2.86
N ALA A 656 -12.33 24.29 -2.27
CA ALA A 656 -12.89 23.07 -2.86
C ALA A 656 -13.28 23.13 -4.34
N GLY A 657 -13.97 24.20 -4.74
CA GLY A 657 -14.40 24.37 -6.13
C GLY A 657 -13.26 24.43 -7.15
N THR A 658 -12.02 24.66 -6.71
CA THR A 658 -10.80 24.69 -7.54
C THR A 658 -10.33 23.28 -7.92
N PHE A 659 -10.59 22.28 -7.08
CA PHE A 659 -10.27 20.88 -7.33
C PHE A 659 -11.36 20.16 -8.14
N SER A 660 -12.62 20.62 -8.07
CA SER A 660 -13.71 20.07 -8.88
C SER A 660 -13.51 20.23 -10.41
N ASP A 661 -13.86 19.18 -11.17
CA ASP A 661 -13.89 19.06 -12.65
C ASP A 661 -14.76 20.12 -13.37
N THR A 662 -15.35 21.06 -12.64
CA THR A 662 -16.19 22.12 -13.21
C THR A 662 -15.40 23.38 -13.58
N ALA A 663 -14.07 23.28 -13.71
CA ALA A 663 -13.32 24.31 -14.41
C ALA A 663 -13.84 24.35 -15.84
N THR A 664 -14.44 25.47 -16.26
CA THR A 664 -14.51 25.76 -17.70
C THR A 664 -13.06 25.71 -18.18
N PRO A 665 -12.67 24.76 -19.04
CA PRO A 665 -11.29 24.57 -19.41
C PRO A 665 -10.74 25.90 -19.92
N GLN A 666 -9.72 26.44 -19.26
CA GLN A 666 -9.12 27.68 -19.74
C GLN A 666 -8.36 27.33 -21.01
N ALA A 667 -8.88 27.79 -22.15
CA ALA A 667 -8.26 27.53 -23.43
C ALA A 667 -6.77 27.90 -23.38
N PRO A 668 -5.87 26.99 -23.81
CA PRO A 668 -4.45 27.27 -23.87
C PRO A 668 -4.20 28.61 -24.56
N MET A 669 -3.38 29.46 -23.95
CA MET A 669 -3.10 30.81 -24.49
C MET A 669 -2.17 30.79 -25.71
N GLU A 670 -1.67 29.62 -26.10
CA GLU A 670 -0.83 29.43 -27.27
C GLU A 670 -1.65 29.36 -28.57
N THR A 671 -1.05 29.81 -29.67
CA THR A 671 -1.65 29.58 -30.99
C THR A 671 -1.51 28.10 -31.34
N ALA A 672 -2.63 27.38 -31.40
CA ALA A 672 -2.66 25.94 -31.64
C ALA A 672 -3.76 25.57 -32.65
N TYR A 673 -3.65 24.37 -33.19
CA TYR A 673 -4.78 23.67 -33.81
C TYR A 673 -5.54 22.86 -32.76
N TYR A 674 -6.80 22.57 -33.05
CA TYR A 674 -7.68 21.79 -32.20
C TYR A 674 -8.30 20.64 -32.99
N VAL A 675 -8.37 19.46 -32.37
CA VAL A 675 -9.06 18.27 -32.89
C VAL A 675 -10.21 17.93 -31.92
N SER A 676 -11.36 17.51 -32.44
CA SER A 676 -12.51 17.08 -31.64
C SER A 676 -13.30 15.98 -32.34
N ALA A 677 -13.84 15.02 -31.57
CA ALA A 677 -14.74 13.98 -32.07
C ALA A 677 -16.00 14.52 -32.79
N VAL A 678 -16.40 15.78 -32.51
CA VAL A 678 -17.49 16.49 -33.20
C VAL A 678 -17.00 17.54 -34.21
N GLY A 679 -15.70 17.52 -34.54
CA GLY A 679 -15.03 18.45 -35.44
C GLY A 679 -15.34 18.23 -36.92
N ASN A 680 -14.70 19.02 -37.78
CA ASN A 680 -14.82 18.90 -39.24
C ASN A 680 -13.52 19.28 -39.94
N ASP A 681 -12.96 18.38 -40.74
CA ASP A 681 -11.70 18.60 -41.47
C ASP A 681 -11.76 19.68 -42.58
N ASN A 682 -12.94 20.26 -42.84
CA ASN A 682 -13.09 21.43 -43.69
C ASN A 682 -13.02 22.77 -42.94
N TRP A 683 -13.02 22.74 -41.61
CA TRP A 683 -12.82 23.93 -40.78
C TRP A 683 -11.35 24.33 -40.72
N SER A 684 -11.06 25.48 -40.10
CA SER A 684 -9.70 26.00 -39.96
C SER A 684 -8.88 25.24 -38.91
N GLY A 685 -9.54 24.58 -37.96
CA GLY A 685 -8.91 23.95 -36.80
C GLY A 685 -8.41 24.95 -35.74
N THR A 686 -8.63 26.26 -35.91
CA THR A 686 -8.06 27.30 -35.02
C THR A 686 -8.96 27.69 -33.85
N LEU A 687 -10.13 27.06 -33.74
CA LEU A 687 -11.08 27.26 -32.64
C LEU A 687 -11.24 25.94 -31.89
N ALA A 688 -11.12 25.99 -30.56
CA ALA A 688 -11.34 24.84 -29.68
C ALA A 688 -12.78 24.30 -29.75
N GLU A 689 -13.73 25.17 -30.10
CA GLU A 689 -15.15 24.88 -30.22
C GLU A 689 -15.70 25.39 -31.56
N PRO A 690 -16.75 24.76 -32.10
CA PRO A 690 -17.46 25.30 -33.26
C PRO A 690 -17.95 26.73 -33.00
N ASN A 691 -17.78 27.61 -33.99
CA ASN A 691 -18.37 28.94 -33.91
C ASN A 691 -19.91 28.88 -33.95
N ALA A 692 -20.57 29.94 -33.47
CA ALA A 692 -22.03 29.95 -33.28
C ALA A 692 -22.85 29.68 -34.56
N ASP A 693 -22.27 29.93 -35.74
CA ASP A 693 -22.87 29.67 -37.04
C ASP A 693 -22.48 28.31 -37.66
N GLY A 694 -21.63 27.51 -37.00
CA GLY A 694 -21.18 26.19 -37.43
C GLY A 694 -20.38 26.20 -38.74
N THR A 695 -19.71 27.33 -39.04
CA THR A 695 -18.92 27.52 -40.25
C THR A 695 -17.42 27.29 -40.05
N ASP A 696 -16.97 27.26 -38.79
CA ASP A 696 -15.58 27.04 -38.40
C ASP A 696 -15.51 26.39 -37.00
N GLY A 697 -14.39 25.77 -36.64
CA GLY A 697 -14.24 24.95 -35.43
C GLY A 697 -12.98 24.06 -35.47
N PRO A 698 -12.90 23.03 -34.60
CA PRO A 698 -11.80 22.07 -34.57
C PRO A 698 -11.81 21.11 -35.77
N PHE A 699 -10.64 20.57 -36.13
CA PHE A 699 -10.56 19.45 -37.08
C PHE A 699 -11.25 18.20 -36.51
N ALA A 700 -11.64 17.27 -37.38
CA ALA A 700 -12.18 15.98 -36.99
C ALA A 700 -11.08 14.92 -36.75
N SER A 701 -9.92 15.07 -37.39
CA SER A 701 -8.86 14.05 -37.40
C SER A 701 -7.46 14.60 -37.06
N LEU A 702 -6.62 13.75 -36.47
CA LEU A 702 -5.24 14.08 -36.12
C LEU A 702 -4.38 14.27 -37.37
N GLU A 703 -4.61 13.48 -38.42
CA GLU A 703 -3.93 13.55 -39.72
C GLU A 703 -4.17 14.91 -40.39
N LYS A 704 -5.38 15.45 -40.22
CA LYS A 704 -5.70 16.78 -40.73
C LYS A 704 -4.92 17.87 -39.98
N ALA A 705 -4.80 17.75 -38.66
CA ALA A 705 -4.01 18.67 -37.85
C ALA A 705 -2.52 18.60 -38.23
N GLN A 706 -1.95 17.39 -38.37
CA GLN A 706 -0.59 17.19 -38.86
C GLN A 706 -0.37 17.86 -40.22
N ALA A 707 -1.26 17.63 -41.18
CA ALA A 707 -1.17 18.23 -42.51
C ALA A 707 -1.26 19.76 -42.48
N ALA A 708 -2.03 20.33 -41.53
CA ALA A 708 -2.11 21.77 -41.32
C ALA A 708 -0.80 22.33 -40.75
N MET A 709 -0.26 21.71 -39.68
CA MET A 709 1.01 22.09 -39.05
C MET A 709 2.16 22.14 -40.06
N ARG A 710 2.30 21.12 -40.91
CA ARG A 710 3.31 21.06 -42.00
C ARG A 710 3.29 22.24 -42.99
N THR A 711 2.21 23.01 -43.02
CA THR A 711 2.01 24.14 -43.94
C THR A 711 1.88 25.49 -43.23
N SER A 712 2.15 25.53 -41.93
CA SER A 712 1.95 26.69 -41.06
C SER A 712 3.15 26.91 -40.12
N ASP A 713 3.10 27.99 -39.33
CA ASP A 713 4.03 28.24 -38.22
C ASP A 713 3.46 27.76 -36.87
N ILE A 714 2.32 27.04 -36.88
CA ILE A 714 1.70 26.45 -35.68
C ILE A 714 2.26 25.04 -35.51
N GLU A 715 2.85 24.77 -34.35
CA GLU A 715 3.52 23.50 -34.03
C GLU A 715 2.75 22.68 -32.98
N THR A 716 1.72 23.23 -32.36
CA THR A 716 0.95 22.57 -31.29
C THR A 716 -0.48 22.23 -31.74
N THR A 717 -0.92 21.02 -31.42
CA THR A 717 -2.31 20.56 -31.55
C THR A 717 -2.85 20.08 -30.20
N TYR A 718 -3.97 20.64 -29.76
CA TYR A 718 -4.74 20.13 -28.62
C TYR A 718 -5.90 19.26 -29.09
N VAL A 719 -6.00 18.05 -28.56
CA VAL A 719 -7.07 17.10 -28.89
C VAL A 719 -8.09 17.09 -27.76
N ARG A 720 -9.35 17.30 -28.11
CA ARG A 720 -10.45 17.42 -27.14
C ARG A 720 -10.97 16.05 -26.74
N GLN A 721 -11.65 15.97 -25.60
CA GLN A 721 -12.17 14.74 -25.02
C GLN A 721 -12.90 13.86 -26.04
N GLY A 722 -12.75 12.55 -25.87
CA GLY A 722 -13.45 11.52 -26.63
C GLY A 722 -12.54 10.39 -27.08
N THR A 723 -13.18 9.36 -27.63
CA THR A 723 -12.51 8.19 -28.20
C THR A 723 -12.36 8.36 -29.71
N TYR A 724 -11.13 8.22 -30.18
CA TYR A 724 -10.73 8.33 -31.57
C TYR A 724 -10.27 6.95 -32.05
N HIS A 725 -11.19 6.19 -32.64
CA HIS A 725 -10.86 4.92 -33.31
C HIS A 725 -10.10 5.19 -34.60
N LEU A 726 -8.80 4.89 -34.60
CA LEU A 726 -7.91 5.15 -35.71
C LEU A 726 -8.07 4.08 -36.80
N ALA A 727 -8.26 4.52 -38.04
CA ALA A 727 -8.31 3.62 -39.19
C ALA A 727 -6.92 3.24 -39.71
N GLU A 728 -5.91 4.06 -39.42
CA GLU A 728 -4.51 3.88 -39.80
C GLU A 728 -3.59 4.56 -38.76
N THR A 729 -2.33 4.13 -38.69
CA THR A 729 -1.32 4.69 -37.79
C THR A 729 -1.01 6.15 -38.15
N LEU A 730 -1.03 7.04 -37.15
CA LEU A 730 -0.54 8.42 -37.31
C LEU A 730 0.99 8.42 -37.38
N THR A 731 1.52 8.49 -38.60
CA THR A 731 2.98 8.52 -38.82
C THR A 731 3.51 9.95 -38.85
N LEU A 732 4.28 10.32 -37.83
CA LEU A 732 5.05 11.55 -37.72
C LEU A 732 6.46 11.31 -38.30
N THR A 733 6.79 12.02 -39.37
CA THR A 733 8.06 11.87 -40.08
C THR A 733 9.04 12.98 -39.68
N SER A 734 10.26 12.97 -40.24
CA SER A 734 11.18 14.11 -40.11
C SER A 734 10.60 15.49 -40.47
N GLN A 735 9.54 15.57 -41.30
CA GLN A 735 8.82 16.83 -41.58
C GLN A 735 8.01 17.37 -40.39
N ASP A 736 7.76 16.54 -39.39
CA ASP A 736 6.97 16.85 -38.20
C ASP A 736 7.86 17.11 -36.98
N SER A 737 9.17 17.30 -37.19
CA SER A 737 10.08 17.61 -36.09
C SER A 737 9.72 18.95 -35.46
N GLY A 738 9.66 19.00 -34.12
CA GLY A 738 9.29 20.19 -33.35
C GLY A 738 7.79 20.32 -33.03
N VAL A 739 6.93 19.41 -33.50
CA VAL A 739 5.48 19.50 -33.23
C VAL A 739 5.10 18.89 -31.88
N ALA A 740 3.97 19.32 -31.32
CA ALA A 740 3.38 18.78 -30.12
C ALA A 740 1.93 18.35 -30.37
N PHE A 741 1.61 17.10 -30.01
CA PHE A 741 0.24 16.63 -29.86
C PHE A 741 -0.03 16.47 -28.36
N LYS A 742 -1.06 17.14 -27.87
CA LYS A 742 -1.42 17.14 -26.46
C LYS A 742 -2.91 16.88 -26.30
N ALA A 743 -3.31 16.16 -25.26
CA ALA A 743 -4.70 16.23 -24.81
C ALA A 743 -5.03 17.66 -24.37
N TYR A 744 -6.28 18.04 -24.56
CA TYR A 744 -6.79 19.30 -24.05
C TYR A 744 -6.75 19.26 -22.51
N PRO A 745 -6.32 20.33 -21.81
CA PRO A 745 -6.18 20.29 -20.37
C PRO A 745 -7.43 19.77 -19.64
N SER A 746 -7.23 18.84 -18.71
CA SER A 746 -8.27 18.17 -17.91
C SER A 746 -9.31 17.37 -18.73
N GLU A 747 -9.02 17.05 -19.99
CA GLU A 747 -9.90 16.24 -20.85
C GLU A 747 -9.26 14.89 -21.19
N THR A 748 -10.01 13.79 -21.03
CA THR A 748 -9.55 12.45 -21.39
C THR A 748 -9.66 12.20 -22.89
N VAL A 749 -8.53 11.91 -23.53
CA VAL A 749 -8.46 11.61 -24.96
C VAL A 749 -8.00 10.17 -25.15
N VAL A 750 -8.87 9.34 -25.73
CA VAL A 750 -8.55 7.93 -25.99
C VAL A 750 -8.27 7.74 -27.47
N LEU A 751 -7.08 7.24 -27.81
CA LEU A 751 -6.71 6.75 -29.12
C LEU A 751 -6.86 5.23 -29.12
N SER A 752 -7.80 4.71 -29.91
CA SER A 752 -8.05 3.26 -29.99
C SER A 752 -7.64 2.71 -31.35
N GLY A 753 -6.92 1.59 -31.34
CA GLY A 753 -6.66 0.74 -32.51
C GLY A 753 -7.74 -0.31 -32.76
N GLY A 754 -8.81 -0.29 -31.96
CA GLY A 754 -9.87 -1.27 -31.93
C GLY A 754 -10.98 -1.04 -32.95
N GLU A 755 -11.51 -2.14 -33.50
CA GLU A 755 -12.79 -2.17 -34.20
C GLU A 755 -13.91 -2.39 -33.19
N VAL A 756 -14.84 -1.43 -33.06
CA VAL A 756 -16.05 -1.59 -32.24
C VAL A 756 -17.01 -2.58 -32.89
N VAL A 757 -17.23 -3.70 -32.22
CA VAL A 757 -18.13 -4.78 -32.66
C VAL A 757 -19.39 -4.76 -31.80
N THR A 758 -20.54 -4.66 -32.47
CA THR A 758 -21.87 -4.71 -31.84
C THR A 758 -22.77 -5.73 -32.56
N GLY A 759 -24.03 -5.87 -32.11
CA GLY A 759 -24.99 -6.74 -32.79
C GLY A 759 -24.79 -8.23 -32.51
N PHE A 760 -24.36 -8.55 -31.29
CA PHE A 760 -24.18 -9.91 -30.81
C PHE A 760 -25.49 -10.70 -30.84
N THR A 761 -25.38 -11.98 -31.19
CA THR A 761 -26.46 -12.96 -31.15
C THR A 761 -26.26 -13.87 -29.95
N ASP A 762 -27.26 -13.94 -29.06
CA ASP A 762 -27.30 -14.92 -27.96
C ASP A 762 -27.34 -16.36 -28.53
N GLU A 763 -26.34 -17.16 -28.18
CA GLU A 763 -26.23 -18.58 -28.52
C GLU A 763 -26.68 -19.51 -27.37
N GLY A 764 -27.08 -18.93 -26.22
CA GLY A 764 -27.47 -19.61 -25.00
C GLY A 764 -26.32 -19.78 -24.01
N ASN A 765 -26.65 -20.12 -22.76
CA ASN A 765 -25.68 -20.33 -21.66
C ASN A 765 -24.75 -19.14 -21.36
N GLY A 766 -25.20 -17.92 -21.66
CA GLY A 766 -24.39 -16.70 -21.50
C GLY A 766 -23.36 -16.49 -22.60
N VAL A 767 -23.36 -17.31 -23.66
CA VAL A 767 -22.45 -17.18 -24.80
C VAL A 767 -23.12 -16.39 -25.91
N TYR A 768 -22.38 -15.43 -26.45
CA TYR A 768 -22.80 -14.52 -27.50
C TYR A 768 -21.85 -14.60 -28.68
N SER A 769 -22.32 -14.22 -29.88
CA SER A 769 -21.44 -14.15 -31.03
C SER A 769 -21.79 -13.09 -32.07
N ALA A 770 -20.77 -12.55 -32.71
CA ALA A 770 -20.86 -11.53 -33.74
C ALA A 770 -20.14 -11.99 -35.02
N LYS A 771 -20.71 -11.68 -36.19
CA LYS A 771 -20.10 -12.01 -37.48
C LYS A 771 -19.05 -10.95 -37.81
N LEU A 772 -17.81 -11.37 -38.07
CA LEU A 772 -16.72 -10.49 -38.49
C LEU A 772 -16.19 -10.89 -39.87
N ASP A 773 -15.54 -9.94 -40.54
CA ASP A 773 -14.84 -10.15 -41.80
C ASP A 773 -13.43 -10.73 -41.59
N GLU A 774 -12.82 -10.43 -40.44
CA GLU A 774 -11.47 -10.85 -40.04
C GLU A 774 -11.49 -11.48 -38.64
N ALA A 775 -10.56 -12.41 -38.37
CA ALA A 775 -10.43 -13.06 -37.08
C ALA A 775 -10.02 -12.07 -35.98
N THR A 776 -10.35 -12.36 -34.72
CA THR A 776 -9.94 -11.53 -33.57
C THR A 776 -8.47 -11.67 -33.20
N ASP A 777 -7.83 -12.76 -33.63
CA ASP A 777 -6.47 -13.13 -33.24
C ASP A 777 -6.35 -13.30 -31.72
N LEU A 778 -5.48 -12.56 -31.03
CA LEU A 778 -5.19 -12.72 -29.60
C LEU A 778 -5.88 -11.70 -28.68
N ASP A 779 -6.55 -10.68 -29.23
CA ASP A 779 -6.94 -9.49 -28.47
C ASP A 779 -8.43 -9.16 -28.61
N LEU A 780 -9.06 -8.94 -27.46
CA LEU A 780 -10.42 -8.44 -27.33
C LEU A 780 -10.49 -7.62 -26.05
N SER A 781 -11.21 -6.51 -26.04
CA SER A 781 -11.53 -5.76 -24.82
C SER A 781 -13.00 -5.35 -24.75
N ILE A 782 -13.47 -5.07 -23.53
CA ILE A 782 -14.80 -4.49 -23.28
C ILE A 782 -14.70 -3.51 -22.12
N GLY A 783 -15.19 -2.29 -22.31
CA GLY A 783 -15.22 -1.28 -21.25
C GLY A 783 -13.85 -0.88 -20.69
N GLY A 784 -12.77 -1.09 -21.44
CA GLY A 784 -11.40 -0.87 -20.96
C GLY A 784 -10.64 -2.16 -20.62
N GLU A 785 -11.34 -3.26 -20.41
CA GLU A 785 -10.74 -4.49 -19.86
C GLU A 785 -10.36 -5.50 -20.93
N ARG A 786 -9.11 -5.95 -20.93
CA ARG A 786 -8.60 -7.03 -21.80
C ARG A 786 -9.27 -8.36 -21.43
N GLN A 787 -9.83 -9.02 -22.43
CA GLN A 787 -10.48 -10.32 -22.31
C GLN A 787 -9.49 -11.44 -22.63
N ARG A 788 -9.84 -12.68 -22.27
CA ARG A 788 -8.94 -13.84 -22.38
C ARG A 788 -9.37 -14.83 -23.44
N LEU A 789 -8.39 -15.42 -24.13
CA LEU A 789 -8.68 -16.51 -25.06
C LEU A 789 -9.28 -17.69 -24.30
N ALA A 790 -10.35 -18.26 -24.85
CA ALA A 790 -10.97 -19.45 -24.29
C ALA A 790 -10.00 -20.62 -24.31
N GLU A 791 -9.86 -21.30 -23.18
CA GLU A 791 -8.91 -22.39 -23.00
C GLU A 791 -9.60 -23.68 -22.55
N LYS A 792 -8.98 -24.83 -22.85
CA LYS A 792 -9.62 -26.13 -22.56
C LYS A 792 -9.79 -26.41 -21.06
N GLY A 793 -8.95 -25.84 -20.22
CA GLY A 793 -8.97 -26.05 -18.77
C GLY A 793 -9.77 -24.97 -18.05
N GLU A 794 -10.14 -25.24 -16.81
CA GLU A 794 -10.67 -24.18 -15.93
C GLU A 794 -9.56 -23.18 -15.65
N TRP A 795 -9.91 -21.91 -15.66
CA TRP A 795 -9.04 -20.84 -15.21
C TRP A 795 -9.37 -20.47 -13.78
N ASP A 796 -8.34 -19.98 -13.11
CA ASP A 796 -8.42 -19.46 -11.76
C ASP A 796 -7.47 -18.26 -11.71
N GLU A 797 -7.96 -17.12 -11.24
CA GLU A 797 -7.14 -15.91 -11.09
C GLU A 797 -6.11 -16.04 -9.97
N ASP A 798 -6.41 -16.89 -8.98
CA ASP A 798 -5.56 -17.13 -7.82
C ASP A 798 -4.54 -18.27 -8.04
N ASP A 799 -4.61 -18.98 -9.18
CA ASP A 799 -3.71 -20.09 -9.53
C ASP A 799 -3.16 -19.96 -10.95
N VAL A 800 -1.94 -19.41 -11.05
CA VAL A 800 -1.19 -19.27 -12.31
C VAL A 800 -0.90 -20.60 -13.02
N THR A 801 -1.05 -21.74 -12.34
CA THR A 801 -0.88 -23.08 -12.92
C THR A 801 -2.17 -23.64 -13.51
N ALA A 802 -3.33 -23.02 -13.23
CA ALA A 802 -4.62 -23.42 -13.77
C ALA A 802 -4.61 -23.41 -15.31
N GLY A 803 -5.38 -24.30 -15.92
CA GLY A 803 -5.45 -24.46 -17.38
C GLY A 803 -4.25 -25.15 -18.05
N TRP A 804 -3.09 -25.28 -17.37
CA TRP A 804 -1.89 -25.93 -17.92
C TRP A 804 -1.88 -27.46 -17.72
N TYR A 805 -1.50 -28.18 -18.78
CA TYR A 805 -1.32 -29.64 -18.78
C TYR A 805 0.15 -30.00 -18.92
N PHE A 806 0.59 -31.05 -18.21
CA PHE A 806 1.91 -31.64 -18.43
C PHE A 806 1.98 -32.41 -19.75
N ALA A 807 3.14 -32.36 -20.39
CA ALA A 807 3.46 -33.08 -21.61
C ALA A 807 4.80 -33.81 -21.49
N ASP A 808 4.83 -34.95 -22.18
CA ASP A 808 6.02 -35.71 -22.40
C ASP A 808 6.83 -35.16 -23.60
N ALA A 809 8.13 -35.44 -23.60
CA ALA A 809 8.97 -35.26 -24.78
C ALA A 809 8.44 -36.08 -25.98
N ALA A 810 8.68 -35.59 -27.20
CA ALA A 810 8.35 -36.32 -28.41
C ALA A 810 9.05 -37.69 -28.44
N ALA A 811 8.52 -38.65 -29.23
CA ALA A 811 9.06 -40.02 -29.26
C ALA A 811 10.54 -40.11 -29.68
N ALA A 812 11.07 -39.08 -30.35
CA ALA A 812 12.47 -38.95 -30.74
C ALA A 812 13.35 -38.22 -29.71
N GLY A 813 12.79 -37.81 -28.58
CA GLY A 813 13.40 -36.94 -27.57
C GLY A 813 12.87 -35.51 -27.64
N ALA A 814 13.58 -34.59 -27.00
CA ALA A 814 13.26 -33.17 -26.97
C ALA A 814 13.02 -32.59 -28.38
N SER A 815 11.98 -31.77 -28.54
CA SER A 815 11.58 -31.22 -29.85
C SER A 815 10.95 -29.85 -29.69
N SER A 816 11.26 -28.91 -30.58
CA SER A 816 10.60 -27.60 -30.61
C SER A 816 9.34 -27.58 -31.49
N THR A 817 8.98 -28.68 -32.16
CA THR A 817 7.85 -28.74 -33.12
C THR A 817 6.81 -29.79 -32.76
N SER A 818 7.01 -30.52 -31.66
CA SER A 818 6.07 -31.52 -31.22
C SER A 818 6.27 -31.88 -29.74
N LEU A 819 5.18 -32.29 -29.11
CA LEU A 819 5.15 -32.86 -27.77
C LEU A 819 4.23 -34.09 -27.74
N ARG A 820 4.29 -34.88 -26.67
CA ARG A 820 3.33 -35.96 -26.42
C ARG A 820 2.43 -35.59 -25.24
N TYR A 821 1.13 -35.49 -25.45
CA TYR A 821 0.19 -35.21 -24.36
C TYR A 821 -0.10 -36.47 -23.54
N GLN A 822 -0.56 -36.30 -22.30
CA GLN A 822 -0.82 -37.40 -21.38
C GLN A 822 -2.30 -37.80 -21.34
N GLY A 823 -2.61 -38.88 -20.63
CA GLY A 823 -3.99 -39.26 -20.32
C GLY A 823 -4.97 -39.20 -21.50
N ASP A 824 -6.11 -38.55 -21.25
CA ASP A 824 -7.12 -38.19 -22.23
C ASP A 824 -7.18 -36.65 -22.41
N ASP A 825 -6.07 -35.96 -22.12
CA ASP A 825 -5.98 -34.49 -22.05
C ASP A 825 -6.29 -33.85 -23.41
N VAL A 826 -6.06 -34.59 -24.51
CA VAL A 826 -6.28 -34.13 -25.88
C VAL A 826 -7.01 -35.18 -26.73
N SER A 827 -7.92 -34.69 -27.57
CA SER A 827 -8.78 -35.46 -28.45
C SER A 827 -8.72 -34.94 -29.90
N LEU A 828 -9.18 -35.74 -30.88
CA LEU A 828 -9.23 -35.28 -32.28
C LEU A 828 -10.21 -34.11 -32.52
N SER A 829 -11.20 -33.90 -31.65
CA SER A 829 -12.10 -32.74 -31.77
C SER A 829 -11.44 -31.43 -31.36
N ASP A 830 -10.33 -31.50 -30.62
CA ASP A 830 -9.59 -30.31 -30.19
C ASP A 830 -8.84 -29.67 -31.36
N LEU A 831 -8.58 -30.43 -32.44
CA LEU A 831 -8.09 -29.90 -33.71
C LEU A 831 -9.24 -29.24 -34.51
N ALA A 832 -9.87 -28.23 -33.90
CA ALA A 832 -10.83 -27.39 -34.59
C ALA A 832 -10.09 -26.27 -35.36
N PRO A 833 -10.63 -25.80 -36.50
CA PRO A 833 -10.07 -24.64 -37.19
C PRO A 833 -10.07 -23.42 -36.27
N GLY A 834 -8.91 -22.75 -36.14
CA GLY A 834 -8.67 -21.65 -35.21
C GLY A 834 -7.90 -22.05 -33.94
N THR A 835 -7.97 -23.31 -33.50
CA THR A 835 -7.33 -23.72 -32.23
C THR A 835 -5.81 -23.61 -32.28
N ARG A 836 -5.26 -22.98 -31.25
CA ARG A 836 -3.83 -22.80 -31.01
C ARG A 836 -3.38 -23.59 -29.79
N ILE A 837 -2.07 -23.72 -29.65
CA ILE A 837 -1.43 -24.26 -28.46
C ILE A 837 -0.43 -23.24 -27.92
N GLN A 838 -0.51 -22.97 -26.61
CA GLN A 838 0.54 -22.27 -25.89
C GLN A 838 1.39 -23.30 -25.15
N VAL A 839 2.70 -23.24 -25.33
CA VAL A 839 3.65 -24.20 -24.74
C VAL A 839 4.73 -23.46 -23.95
N MET A 840 5.18 -24.03 -22.84
CA MET A 840 6.38 -23.60 -22.11
C MET A 840 7.29 -24.79 -21.87
N ASN A 841 8.59 -24.62 -22.11
CA ASN A 841 9.57 -25.64 -21.77
C ASN A 841 9.60 -25.89 -20.25
N TYR A 842 10.26 -26.98 -19.84
CA TYR A 842 10.43 -27.36 -18.43
C TYR A 842 10.90 -26.21 -17.52
N ASP A 843 11.90 -25.43 -17.97
CA ASP A 843 12.45 -24.31 -17.19
C ASP A 843 11.57 -23.05 -17.27
N ARG A 844 10.47 -23.11 -18.03
CA ARG A 844 9.51 -22.01 -18.26
C ARG A 844 10.19 -20.68 -18.60
N LEU A 845 11.13 -20.72 -19.56
CA LEU A 845 11.91 -19.54 -19.96
C LEU A 845 11.16 -18.64 -20.93
N GLU A 846 10.32 -19.23 -21.78
CA GLU A 846 9.58 -18.51 -22.81
C GLU A 846 8.44 -19.40 -23.25
N ASP A 847 7.30 -18.78 -23.54
CA ASP A 847 6.17 -19.47 -24.13
C ASP A 847 6.15 -19.30 -25.65
N ALA A 848 5.40 -20.18 -26.32
CA ALA A 848 5.07 -19.98 -27.71
C ALA A 848 3.60 -20.28 -27.96
N ILE A 849 2.87 -19.33 -28.53
CA ILE A 849 1.50 -19.52 -29.00
C ILE A 849 1.55 -19.82 -30.51
N VAL A 850 1.27 -21.08 -30.88
CA VAL A 850 1.44 -21.57 -32.27
C VAL A 850 0.24 -22.36 -32.77
N GLU A 851 0.11 -22.47 -34.10
CA GLU A 851 -0.92 -23.30 -34.73
C GLU A 851 -0.62 -24.80 -34.62
N ILE A 852 -1.68 -25.60 -34.42
CA ILE A 852 -1.59 -27.06 -34.38
C ILE A 852 -1.69 -27.63 -35.80
N LYS A 853 -0.61 -28.26 -36.28
CA LYS A 853 -0.57 -28.96 -37.57
C LYS A 853 -1.39 -30.24 -37.56
N SER A 854 -1.22 -31.06 -36.52
CA SER A 854 -1.89 -32.36 -36.43
C SER A 854 -1.87 -32.93 -35.02
N ILE A 855 -2.91 -33.70 -34.69
CA ILE A 855 -3.02 -34.53 -33.48
C ILE A 855 -3.06 -36.01 -33.89
N ASP A 856 -2.11 -36.80 -33.42
CA ASP A 856 -2.10 -38.25 -33.54
C ASP A 856 -2.48 -38.89 -32.19
N THR A 857 -3.68 -39.44 -32.11
CA THR A 857 -4.21 -40.06 -30.88
C THR A 857 -3.66 -41.46 -30.59
N GLU A 858 -3.02 -42.13 -31.56
CA GLU A 858 -2.38 -43.43 -31.33
C GLU A 858 -1.03 -43.23 -30.64
N THR A 859 -0.27 -42.22 -31.06
CA THR A 859 1.03 -41.88 -30.49
C THR A 859 0.96 -40.77 -29.43
N LYS A 860 -0.23 -40.21 -29.20
CA LYS A 860 -0.51 -39.04 -28.36
C LYS A 860 0.34 -37.82 -28.71
N THR A 861 0.60 -37.59 -29.99
CA THR A 861 1.51 -36.52 -30.43
C THR A 861 0.72 -35.31 -30.94
N ILE A 862 1.09 -34.12 -30.45
CA ILE A 862 0.72 -32.84 -31.07
C ILE A 862 1.92 -32.39 -31.91
N THR A 863 1.68 -32.00 -33.15
CA THR A 863 2.69 -31.40 -34.02
C THR A 863 2.28 -29.97 -34.34
N PHE A 864 3.23 -29.04 -34.30
CA PHE A 864 3.00 -27.62 -34.54
C PHE A 864 3.31 -27.24 -36.00
N GLU A 865 2.76 -26.13 -36.48
CA GLU A 865 3.15 -25.59 -37.78
C GLU A 865 4.50 -24.86 -37.73
N THR A 866 4.80 -24.16 -36.63
CA THR A 866 6.04 -23.44 -36.38
C THR A 866 6.74 -23.97 -35.12
N SER A 867 8.06 -23.78 -35.05
CA SER A 867 8.84 -24.19 -33.87
C SER A 867 8.61 -23.23 -32.69
N ALA A 868 8.54 -23.76 -31.48
CA ALA A 868 8.76 -23.01 -30.25
C ALA A 868 10.23 -22.57 -30.13
N GLY A 869 10.49 -21.53 -29.32
CA GLY A 869 11.83 -20.98 -29.09
C GLY A 869 12.78 -22.00 -28.43
N PHE A 870 12.26 -22.79 -27.49
CA PHE A 870 13.01 -23.83 -26.79
C PHE A 870 12.54 -25.25 -27.14
N ALA A 871 13.41 -26.23 -26.93
CA ALA A 871 13.03 -27.63 -27.09
C ALA A 871 12.12 -28.05 -25.94
N LEU A 872 11.04 -28.76 -26.28
CA LEU A 872 10.07 -29.29 -25.33
C LEU A 872 10.51 -30.68 -24.88
N GLU A 873 10.77 -30.82 -23.58
CA GLU A 873 11.29 -32.01 -22.92
C GLU A 873 10.25 -32.66 -22.00
N GLU A 874 10.62 -33.71 -21.26
CA GLU A 874 9.72 -34.28 -20.24
C GLU A 874 9.42 -33.24 -19.16
N GLY A 875 8.16 -33.09 -18.75
CA GLY A 875 7.73 -32.10 -17.78
C GLY A 875 7.35 -30.73 -18.37
N THR A 876 7.44 -30.56 -19.69
CA THR A 876 6.92 -29.38 -20.41
C THR A 876 5.44 -29.18 -20.10
N THR A 877 4.96 -27.93 -20.10
CA THR A 877 3.53 -27.63 -19.96
C THR A 877 2.94 -27.04 -21.23
N PHE A 878 1.65 -27.31 -21.47
CA PHE A 878 0.91 -26.72 -22.57
C PHE A 878 -0.55 -26.45 -22.21
N ARG A 879 -1.19 -25.55 -22.95
CA ARG A 879 -2.64 -25.37 -22.97
C ARG A 879 -3.16 -25.18 -24.39
N LEU A 880 -4.40 -25.57 -24.63
CA LEU A 880 -5.08 -25.37 -25.91
C LEU A 880 -5.99 -24.15 -25.79
N VAL A 881 -5.84 -23.19 -26.70
CA VAL A 881 -6.50 -21.88 -26.64
C VAL A 881 -7.17 -21.54 -27.99
N ASP A 882 -8.01 -20.50 -27.99
CA ASP A 882 -8.71 -19.98 -29.18
C ASP A 882 -9.60 -21.03 -29.87
N ASN A 883 -10.32 -21.83 -29.08
CA ASN A 883 -11.31 -22.76 -29.59
C ASN A 883 -12.71 -22.33 -29.12
N ALA A 884 -13.59 -22.00 -30.06
CA ALA A 884 -14.97 -21.60 -29.76
C ALA A 884 -15.80 -22.65 -29.00
N GLY A 885 -15.36 -23.91 -28.97
CA GLY A 885 -15.95 -24.96 -28.14
C GLY A 885 -15.58 -24.88 -26.66
N TYR A 886 -14.60 -24.05 -26.29
CA TYR A 886 -14.13 -23.86 -24.92
C TYR A 886 -14.63 -22.56 -24.28
N VAL A 887 -15.39 -21.72 -25.00
CA VAL A 887 -15.96 -20.50 -24.42
C VAL A 887 -17.04 -20.90 -23.41
N ASP A 888 -16.66 -21.04 -22.14
CA ASP A 888 -17.50 -21.58 -21.08
C ASP A 888 -17.36 -20.85 -19.74
N GLN A 889 -16.38 -19.98 -19.57
CA GLN A 889 -16.20 -19.08 -18.42
C GLN A 889 -16.42 -17.61 -18.81
N GLU A 890 -16.67 -16.77 -17.82
CA GLU A 890 -16.80 -15.33 -18.04
C GLU A 890 -15.46 -14.75 -18.53
N THR A 891 -15.53 -13.70 -19.36
CA THR A 891 -14.40 -13.03 -20.03
C THR A 891 -13.70 -13.82 -21.15
N GLU A 892 -14.13 -15.06 -21.43
CA GLU A 892 -13.53 -15.86 -22.49
C GLU A 892 -14.06 -15.54 -23.89
N PHE A 893 -13.16 -15.45 -24.87
CA PHE A 893 -13.49 -15.34 -26.28
C PHE A 893 -12.69 -16.28 -27.18
N ALA A 894 -13.22 -16.55 -28.38
CA ALA A 894 -12.52 -17.31 -29.40
C ALA A 894 -13.02 -17.01 -30.81
N TRP A 895 -12.18 -17.27 -31.80
CA TRP A 895 -12.54 -17.23 -33.20
C TRP A 895 -13.17 -18.54 -33.68
N ARG A 896 -14.40 -18.46 -34.22
CA ARG A 896 -15.06 -19.58 -34.88
C ARG A 896 -14.96 -19.46 -36.39
N GLU A 897 -13.93 -20.07 -36.97
CA GLU A 897 -13.66 -19.98 -38.41
C GLU A 897 -14.78 -20.54 -39.30
N SER A 898 -15.48 -21.58 -38.84
CA SER A 898 -16.48 -22.31 -39.64
C SER A 898 -17.62 -21.44 -40.21
N ASP A 899 -17.96 -20.36 -39.50
CA ASP A 899 -18.93 -19.34 -39.90
C ASP A 899 -18.39 -17.92 -39.76
N GLY A 900 -17.09 -17.78 -39.44
CA GLY A 900 -16.34 -16.54 -39.25
C GLY A 900 -16.97 -15.60 -38.21
N ARG A 901 -17.13 -16.09 -36.99
CA ARG A 901 -17.73 -15.34 -35.88
C ARG A 901 -16.78 -15.26 -34.69
N LEU A 902 -16.75 -14.10 -34.04
CA LEU A 902 -16.28 -13.97 -32.67
C LEU A 902 -17.32 -14.61 -31.75
N VAL A 903 -16.89 -15.52 -30.89
CA VAL A 903 -17.69 -16.13 -29.83
C VAL A 903 -17.14 -15.64 -28.50
N PHE A 904 -18.01 -15.14 -27.62
CA PHE A 904 -17.61 -14.47 -26.39
C PHE A 904 -18.62 -14.74 -25.27
N LYS A 905 -18.12 -14.94 -24.05
CA LYS A 905 -18.95 -15.02 -22.84
C LYS A 905 -18.63 -13.83 -21.93
N PRO A 906 -19.42 -12.75 -21.96
CA PRO A 906 -19.18 -11.57 -21.13
C PRO A 906 -19.46 -11.88 -19.65
N ALA A 907 -18.74 -11.20 -18.76
CA ALA A 907 -19.11 -11.13 -17.34
C ALA A 907 -20.50 -10.48 -17.14
N SER A 908 -20.81 -9.47 -17.96
CA SER A 908 -22.10 -8.78 -17.96
C SER A 908 -22.71 -8.73 -19.37
N PRO A 909 -23.81 -9.45 -19.62
CA PRO A 909 -24.57 -9.30 -20.86
C PRO A 909 -25.10 -7.90 -21.12
N GLN A 910 -25.33 -7.12 -20.06
CA GLN A 910 -25.80 -5.74 -20.18
C GLN A 910 -24.70 -4.85 -20.75
N THR A 911 -23.48 -4.96 -20.22
CA THR A 911 -22.31 -4.21 -20.73
C THR A 911 -22.04 -4.56 -22.20
N LEU A 912 -22.15 -5.84 -22.57
CA LEU A 912 -22.03 -6.26 -23.97
C LEU A 912 -23.11 -5.64 -24.88
N GLU A 913 -24.34 -5.46 -24.40
CA GLU A 913 -25.42 -4.83 -25.17
C GLU A 913 -25.23 -3.32 -25.31
N GLU A 914 -24.73 -2.66 -24.27
CA GLU A 914 -24.54 -1.20 -24.20
C GLU A 914 -23.29 -0.76 -25.00
N ASP A 915 -22.15 -1.40 -24.75
CA ASP A 915 -20.85 -0.93 -25.24
C ASP A 915 -20.34 -1.75 -26.44
N GLY A 916 -20.77 -3.00 -26.57
CA GLY A 916 -20.17 -3.95 -27.50
C GLY A 916 -18.82 -4.45 -27.00
N VAL A 917 -17.90 -4.74 -27.93
CA VAL A 917 -16.51 -5.09 -27.65
C VAL A 917 -15.59 -4.39 -28.64
N GLU A 918 -14.31 -4.23 -28.31
CA GLU A 918 -13.29 -3.76 -29.23
C GLU A 918 -12.31 -4.87 -29.59
N VAL A 919 -12.12 -5.09 -30.89
CA VAL A 919 -11.15 -6.06 -31.42
C VAL A 919 -9.94 -5.29 -31.95
N ALA A 920 -8.74 -5.55 -31.44
CA ALA A 920 -7.54 -4.83 -31.88
C ALA A 920 -7.24 -5.05 -33.37
N ARG A 921 -7.02 -3.96 -34.12
CA ARG A 921 -6.72 -4.00 -35.57
C ARG A 921 -5.39 -3.36 -35.94
N LEU A 922 -4.96 -2.36 -35.19
CA LEU A 922 -3.69 -1.69 -35.43
C LEU A 922 -2.59 -2.26 -34.54
N ASP A 923 -1.38 -2.32 -35.09
CA ASP A 923 -0.19 -2.68 -34.31
C ASP A 923 0.34 -1.43 -33.59
N THR A 924 0.30 -0.28 -34.27
CA THR A 924 0.77 1.02 -33.78
C THR A 924 -0.26 2.13 -33.98
N LEU A 925 -0.46 2.99 -32.98
CA LEU A 925 -1.35 4.16 -33.07
C LEU A 925 -0.60 5.42 -33.51
N ILE A 926 0.56 5.70 -32.89
CA ILE A 926 1.44 6.80 -33.27
C ILE A 926 2.84 6.25 -33.59
N TYR A 927 3.37 6.65 -34.74
CA TYR A 927 4.69 6.23 -35.19
C TYR A 927 5.58 7.44 -35.49
N LEU A 928 6.61 7.64 -34.67
CA LEU A 928 7.69 8.60 -34.87
C LEU A 928 8.79 7.98 -35.72
N ASN A 929 8.83 8.35 -37.00
CA ASN A 929 9.77 7.83 -37.98
C ASN A 929 10.76 8.92 -38.43
N GLU A 930 11.99 8.89 -37.92
CA GLU A 930 13.01 9.93 -38.15
C GLU A 930 12.59 11.33 -37.63
N ALA A 931 11.57 11.40 -36.78
CA ALA A 931 11.05 12.64 -36.19
C ALA A 931 11.84 13.03 -34.93
N LYS A 932 12.02 14.34 -34.71
CA LYS A 932 12.82 14.84 -33.59
C LYS A 932 12.14 15.99 -32.87
N ASN A 933 12.37 16.13 -31.57
CA ASN A 933 11.76 17.21 -30.76
C ASN A 933 10.22 17.18 -30.83
N VAL A 934 9.63 15.99 -30.86
CA VAL A 934 8.17 15.83 -30.80
C VAL A 934 7.73 15.63 -29.36
N THR A 935 6.62 16.26 -28.97
CA THR A 935 5.93 16.01 -27.70
C THR A 935 4.64 15.25 -27.94
N ILE A 936 4.44 14.14 -27.21
CA ILE A 936 3.19 13.38 -27.13
C ILE A 936 2.78 13.35 -25.65
N GLU A 937 1.64 13.96 -25.33
CA GLU A 937 1.27 14.23 -23.94
C GLU A 937 -0.23 14.08 -23.65
N GLY A 938 -0.57 13.41 -22.55
CA GLY A 938 -1.94 13.37 -22.02
C GLY A 938 -2.89 12.40 -22.71
N PHE A 939 -2.41 11.50 -23.58
CA PHE A 939 -3.26 10.57 -24.31
C PHE A 939 -3.42 9.24 -23.59
N THR A 940 -4.58 8.61 -23.75
CA THR A 940 -4.77 7.18 -23.47
C THR A 940 -4.63 6.40 -24.77
N PHE A 941 -3.72 5.44 -24.84
CA PHE A 941 -3.54 4.49 -25.94
C PHE A 941 -4.20 3.16 -25.61
N THR A 942 -4.96 2.61 -26.54
CA THR A 942 -5.65 1.33 -26.30
C THR A 942 -5.85 0.47 -27.54
N ASN A 943 -6.07 -0.83 -27.29
CA ASN A 943 -6.55 -1.81 -28.27
C ASN A 943 -5.63 -1.96 -29.49
N THR A 944 -4.32 -2.06 -29.23
CA THR A 944 -3.35 -2.55 -30.21
C THR A 944 -3.14 -4.05 -30.09
N LYS A 945 -2.72 -4.68 -31.19
CA LYS A 945 -2.50 -6.12 -31.21
C LYS A 945 -1.36 -6.53 -30.29
N SER A 946 -1.49 -7.71 -29.70
CA SER A 946 -0.36 -8.51 -29.22
C SER A 946 0.69 -8.62 -30.34
N GLY A 947 1.95 -8.34 -30.04
CA GLY A 947 3.04 -8.24 -31.01
C GLY A 947 3.20 -6.88 -31.72
N GLY A 948 2.36 -5.89 -31.40
CA GLY A 948 2.47 -4.51 -31.90
C GLY A 948 2.94 -3.53 -30.83
N GLU A 949 3.47 -2.38 -31.26
CA GLU A 949 3.94 -1.31 -30.37
C GLU A 949 3.00 -0.10 -30.46
N ALA A 950 2.29 0.24 -29.38
CA ALA A 950 1.25 1.28 -29.41
C ALA A 950 1.80 2.67 -29.78
N LEU A 951 2.97 3.00 -29.25
CA LEU A 951 3.78 4.16 -29.64
C LEU A 951 5.19 3.71 -30.05
N LEU A 952 5.52 3.86 -31.34
CA LEU A 952 6.80 3.44 -31.91
C LEU A 952 7.68 4.64 -32.25
N LEU A 953 8.94 4.62 -31.81
CA LEU A 953 10.01 5.54 -32.16
C LEU A 953 11.09 4.77 -32.94
N LYS A 954 11.39 5.22 -34.16
CA LYS A 954 12.43 4.63 -35.02
C LYS A 954 13.32 5.74 -35.58
N ASP A 955 14.62 5.67 -35.30
CA ASP A 955 15.61 6.74 -35.64
C ASP A 955 15.11 8.13 -35.19
N ALA A 956 14.40 8.18 -34.06
CA ALA A 956 13.69 9.35 -33.58
C ALA A 956 14.33 9.85 -32.28
N ASP A 957 14.76 11.11 -32.28
CA ASP A 957 15.61 11.65 -31.20
C ASP A 957 15.02 12.88 -30.52
N ASN A 958 15.37 13.09 -29.25
CA ASN A 958 14.99 14.28 -28.47
C ASN A 958 13.47 14.45 -28.33
N ASN A 959 12.71 13.35 -28.32
CA ASN A 959 11.26 13.40 -28.15
C ASN A 959 10.87 13.30 -26.67
N GLN A 960 9.70 13.84 -26.33
CA GLN A 960 9.12 13.80 -24.99
C GLN A 960 7.81 13.02 -25.05
N ILE A 961 7.78 11.87 -24.39
CA ILE A 961 6.60 11.03 -24.26
C ILE A 961 6.20 11.07 -22.79
N SER A 962 5.23 11.93 -22.47
CA SER A 962 4.95 12.24 -21.07
C SER A 962 3.48 12.19 -20.70
N ASN A 963 3.16 11.72 -19.50
CA ASN A 963 1.80 11.76 -18.95
C ASN A 963 0.75 11.08 -19.84
N ASN A 964 1.10 9.98 -20.49
CA ASN A 964 0.18 9.17 -21.28
C ASN A 964 -0.23 7.92 -20.49
N ALA A 965 -1.40 7.37 -20.79
CA ALA A 965 -1.85 6.08 -20.29
C ALA A 965 -1.84 5.04 -21.43
N PHE A 966 -1.44 3.81 -21.16
CA PHE A 966 -1.45 2.69 -22.09
C PHE A 966 -2.21 1.55 -21.45
N HIS A 967 -3.37 1.19 -22.00
CA HIS A 967 -4.19 0.12 -21.44
C HIS A 967 -4.52 -0.91 -22.52
N SER A 968 -4.45 -2.20 -22.17
CA SER A 968 -4.80 -3.32 -23.05
C SER A 968 -4.07 -3.31 -24.40
N VAL A 969 -2.81 -2.87 -24.42
CA VAL A 969 -1.97 -2.79 -25.64
C VAL A 969 -1.01 -3.99 -25.74
N GLY A 970 -0.36 -4.13 -26.90
CA GLY A 970 0.76 -5.05 -27.10
C GLY A 970 1.97 -4.70 -26.23
N THR A 971 2.99 -4.09 -26.85
CA THR A 971 4.00 -3.30 -26.16
C THR A 971 3.53 -1.84 -26.07
N GLY A 972 3.69 -1.20 -24.91
CA GLY A 972 3.30 0.20 -24.72
C GLY A 972 4.11 1.17 -25.57
N ILE A 973 5.40 1.29 -25.26
CA ILE A 973 6.32 2.23 -25.93
C ILE A 973 7.55 1.49 -26.43
N ALA A 974 7.93 1.70 -27.69
CA ALA A 974 9.15 1.10 -28.26
C ALA A 974 10.07 2.15 -28.88
N LEU A 975 11.35 2.13 -28.48
CA LEU A 975 12.45 2.91 -29.04
C LEU A 975 13.40 1.95 -29.77
N THR A 976 13.57 2.15 -31.07
CA THR A 976 14.39 1.26 -31.89
C THR A 976 15.22 1.99 -32.93
N GLU A 977 16.20 1.26 -33.48
CA GLU A 977 17.06 1.65 -34.61
C GLU A 977 17.63 3.08 -34.48
N GLY A 978 18.26 3.39 -33.36
CA GLY A 978 18.96 4.66 -33.16
C GLY A 978 18.17 5.75 -32.42
N SER A 979 16.99 5.45 -31.88
CA SER A 979 16.14 6.44 -31.21
C SER A 979 16.74 6.89 -29.87
N SER A 980 17.41 8.04 -29.87
CA SER A 980 18.31 8.45 -28.78
C SER A 980 17.93 9.78 -28.14
N ASN A 981 18.35 10.02 -26.89
CA ASN A 981 18.10 11.27 -26.16
C ASN A 981 16.60 11.57 -25.95
N ASN A 982 15.75 10.56 -25.93
CA ASN A 982 14.33 10.72 -25.65
C ASN A 982 14.06 10.67 -24.14
N VAL A 983 13.00 11.34 -23.73
CA VAL A 983 12.45 11.28 -22.37
C VAL A 983 11.12 10.55 -22.44
N VAL A 984 10.99 9.49 -21.65
CA VAL A 984 9.74 8.76 -21.44
C VAL A 984 9.40 8.86 -19.96
N SER A 985 8.41 9.70 -19.63
CA SER A 985 8.16 10.06 -18.22
C SER A 985 6.71 10.20 -17.79
N GLY A 986 6.40 9.82 -16.55
CA GLY A 986 5.06 10.04 -15.98
C GLY A 986 3.95 9.26 -16.66
N ASN A 987 4.28 8.21 -17.41
CA ASN A 987 3.30 7.39 -18.13
C ASN A 987 2.79 6.26 -17.22
N ASP A 988 1.54 5.89 -17.44
CA ASP A 988 0.85 4.77 -16.80
C ASP A 988 0.65 3.66 -17.84
N LEU A 989 1.11 2.44 -17.54
CA LEU A 989 1.12 1.32 -18.48
C LEU A 989 0.60 0.05 -17.80
N GLU A 990 -0.58 -0.41 -18.19
CA GLU A 990 -1.20 -1.59 -17.62
C GLU A 990 -1.87 -2.49 -18.66
N GLN A 991 -2.18 -3.72 -18.25
CA GLN A 991 -2.78 -4.78 -19.05
C GLN A 991 -2.02 -5.08 -20.35
N LEU A 992 -0.70 -5.23 -20.23
CA LEU A 992 0.23 -5.33 -21.35
C LEU A 992 0.30 -6.77 -21.85
N ALA A 993 0.09 -6.98 -23.14
CA ALA A 993 0.25 -8.31 -23.74
C ALA A 993 1.71 -8.79 -23.66
N GLU A 994 2.65 -7.84 -23.74
CA GLU A 994 4.09 -8.03 -23.79
C GLU A 994 4.81 -7.03 -22.87
N HIS A 995 5.64 -6.14 -23.40
CA HIS A 995 6.50 -5.23 -22.63
C HIS A 995 5.81 -3.90 -22.30
N GLY A 996 6.21 -3.25 -21.20
CA GLY A 996 5.85 -1.86 -20.97
C GLY A 996 6.62 -0.94 -21.92
N ILE A 997 7.94 -0.89 -21.73
CA ILE A 997 8.85 -0.05 -22.52
C ILE A 997 9.99 -0.91 -23.10
N LEU A 998 10.19 -0.82 -24.41
CA LEU A 998 11.18 -1.60 -25.16
C LEU A 998 12.26 -0.68 -25.76
N LEU A 999 13.54 -0.91 -25.43
CA LEU A 999 14.67 -0.14 -26.00
C LEU A 999 15.63 -1.06 -26.76
N THR A 1000 15.85 -0.78 -28.04
CA THR A 1000 16.59 -1.73 -28.90
C THR A 1000 17.51 -1.03 -29.90
N TYR A 1001 18.55 -1.76 -30.32
CA TYR A 1001 19.35 -1.46 -31.52
C TYR A 1001 19.87 0.00 -31.61
N GLY A 1002 20.70 0.40 -30.64
CA GLY A 1002 21.38 1.71 -30.61
C GLY A 1002 20.48 2.87 -30.16
N SER A 1003 19.39 2.56 -29.46
CA SER A 1003 18.57 3.56 -28.79
C SER A 1003 19.25 3.98 -27.48
N ASP A 1004 20.14 4.96 -27.60
CA ASP A 1004 21.11 5.32 -26.56
C ASP A 1004 20.74 6.64 -25.85
N ALA A 1005 21.28 6.85 -24.65
CA ALA A 1005 21.13 8.10 -23.90
C ALA A 1005 19.67 8.54 -23.66
N ASN A 1006 18.74 7.60 -23.57
CA ASN A 1006 17.35 7.88 -23.21
C ASN A 1006 17.18 7.92 -21.69
N HIS A 1007 16.17 8.67 -21.24
CA HIS A 1007 15.78 8.75 -19.85
C HIS A 1007 14.37 8.20 -19.68
N ILE A 1008 14.24 7.08 -18.99
CA ILE A 1008 12.99 6.38 -18.72
C ILE A 1008 12.69 6.55 -17.24
N THR A 1009 11.75 7.42 -16.89
CA THR A 1009 11.60 7.83 -15.49
C THR A 1009 10.19 8.12 -15.02
N ALA A 1010 9.88 7.85 -13.75
CA ALA A 1010 8.57 8.16 -13.17
C ALA A 1010 7.39 7.49 -13.91
N ASN A 1011 7.61 6.33 -14.52
CA ASN A 1011 6.54 5.55 -15.14
C ASN A 1011 6.00 4.53 -14.13
N ASP A 1012 4.70 4.29 -14.20
CA ASP A 1012 4.00 3.22 -13.50
C ASP A 1012 3.69 2.11 -14.52
N ILE A 1013 4.13 0.88 -14.24
CA ILE A 1013 4.06 -0.25 -15.17
C ILE A 1013 3.61 -1.50 -14.44
N SER A 1014 2.40 -2.00 -14.72
CA SER A 1014 1.82 -3.16 -14.04
C SER A 1014 1.17 -4.15 -15.03
N GLN A 1015 0.85 -5.35 -14.53
CA GLN A 1015 0.14 -6.40 -15.29
C GLN A 1015 0.83 -6.71 -16.63
N ILE A 1016 2.10 -7.11 -16.53
CA ILE A 1016 3.02 -7.27 -17.67
C ILE A 1016 3.02 -8.73 -18.14
N GLY A 1017 2.92 -8.94 -19.46
CA GLY A 1017 2.96 -10.28 -20.05
C GLY A 1017 1.66 -11.06 -19.91
N MET A 1018 0.51 -10.40 -20.03
CA MET A 1018 -0.80 -11.05 -19.91
C MET A 1018 -1.04 -12.10 -21.00
N VAL A 1019 -0.43 -11.94 -22.19
CA VAL A 1019 -0.57 -12.87 -23.33
C VAL A 1019 0.68 -13.72 -23.52
N THR A 1020 1.82 -13.07 -23.76
CA THR A 1020 3.13 -13.75 -23.85
C THR A 1020 3.87 -13.62 -22.54
N LYS A 1021 4.56 -14.67 -22.14
CA LYS A 1021 5.17 -14.79 -20.80
C LYS A 1021 6.64 -14.40 -20.78
N HIS A 1022 7.26 -14.23 -21.94
CA HIS A 1022 8.59 -13.61 -22.06
C HIS A 1022 8.50 -12.08 -22.11
N ALA A 1023 8.08 -11.47 -21.01
CA ALA A 1023 7.82 -10.04 -20.94
C ALA A 1023 8.69 -9.34 -19.89
N GLY A 1024 8.67 -8.01 -19.92
CA GLY A 1024 9.34 -7.19 -18.91
C GLY A 1024 8.78 -5.78 -18.87
N GLY A 1025 8.77 -5.16 -17.69
CA GLY A 1025 8.31 -3.77 -17.53
C GLY A 1025 9.15 -2.84 -18.39
N ILE A 1026 10.47 -2.95 -18.27
CA ILE A 1026 11.44 -2.31 -19.17
C ILE A 1026 12.39 -3.36 -19.72
N TYR A 1027 12.33 -3.61 -21.02
CA TYR A 1027 13.17 -4.60 -21.69
C TYR A 1027 14.10 -3.92 -22.70
N ALA A 1028 15.40 -4.22 -22.63
CA ALA A 1028 16.39 -3.54 -23.45
C ALA A 1028 17.49 -4.46 -23.96
N TYR A 1029 18.00 -4.17 -25.17
CA TYR A 1029 19.17 -4.84 -25.71
C TYR A 1029 19.88 -4.04 -26.80
N GLY A 1030 21.21 -4.09 -26.83
CA GLY A 1030 22.01 -3.29 -27.74
C GLY A 1030 21.86 -1.79 -27.49
N VAL A 1031 21.86 -1.37 -26.23
CA VAL A 1031 21.62 0.03 -25.84
C VAL A 1031 22.66 0.54 -24.83
N ASN A 1032 22.99 1.82 -24.92
CA ASN A 1032 24.09 2.41 -24.16
C ASN A 1032 23.71 3.74 -23.53
N ASP A 1033 24.35 4.05 -22.40
CA ASP A 1033 24.26 5.34 -21.73
C ASP A 1033 22.82 5.74 -21.33
N ASN A 1034 21.86 4.80 -21.23
CA ASN A 1034 20.49 5.10 -20.80
C ASN A 1034 20.38 5.19 -19.28
N ILE A 1035 19.43 6.01 -18.81
CA ILE A 1035 19.07 6.13 -17.40
C ILE A 1035 17.63 5.62 -17.24
N ILE A 1036 17.45 4.60 -16.41
CA ILE A 1036 16.17 4.02 -16.03
C ILE A 1036 15.98 4.30 -14.55
N SER A 1037 15.15 5.29 -14.21
CA SER A 1037 15.09 5.81 -12.84
C SER A 1037 13.70 6.10 -12.31
N HIS A 1038 13.45 5.91 -11.03
CA HIS A 1038 12.19 6.31 -10.39
C HIS A 1038 10.94 5.69 -11.02
N ASN A 1039 11.03 4.48 -11.59
CA ASN A 1039 9.85 3.78 -12.10
C ASN A 1039 9.27 2.86 -11.01
N GLU A 1040 7.96 2.69 -11.02
CA GLU A 1040 7.26 1.67 -10.25
C GLU A 1040 6.84 0.55 -11.22
N ILE A 1041 7.26 -0.67 -10.94
CA ILE A 1041 7.04 -1.82 -11.82
C ILE A 1041 6.52 -2.99 -10.99
N SER A 1042 5.34 -3.51 -11.31
CA SER A 1042 4.75 -4.64 -10.58
C SER A 1042 4.16 -5.71 -11.51
N ASP A 1043 3.94 -6.90 -10.95
CA ASP A 1043 3.09 -7.95 -11.53
C ASP A 1043 3.52 -8.35 -12.94
N SER A 1044 4.77 -8.82 -13.03
CA SER A 1044 5.37 -9.24 -14.29
C SER A 1044 5.45 -10.76 -14.39
N SER A 1045 5.04 -11.28 -15.55
CA SER A 1045 5.22 -12.69 -15.88
C SER A 1045 6.69 -13.12 -15.79
N ARG A 1046 7.63 -12.19 -16.06
CA ARG A 1046 9.07 -12.45 -16.03
C ARG A 1046 9.89 -11.31 -15.44
N TYR A 1047 10.37 -10.35 -16.23
CA TYR A 1047 11.35 -9.36 -15.75
C TYR A 1047 10.68 -8.11 -15.20
N GLY A 1048 11.27 -7.47 -14.21
CA GLY A 1048 11.00 -6.05 -13.96
C GLY A 1048 11.74 -5.21 -15.01
N ILE A 1049 13.07 -5.19 -14.90
CA ILE A 1049 13.98 -4.53 -15.85
C ILE A 1049 14.99 -5.56 -16.38
N SER A 1050 15.24 -5.60 -17.69
CA SER A 1050 16.24 -6.49 -18.29
C SER A 1050 17.06 -5.76 -19.35
N ILE A 1051 18.40 -5.84 -19.26
CA ILE A 1051 19.32 -5.24 -20.24
C ILE A 1051 20.28 -6.30 -20.78
N LYS A 1052 20.18 -6.59 -22.08
CA LYS A 1052 20.89 -7.72 -22.68
C LYS A 1052 21.98 -7.34 -23.66
N THR A 1053 23.06 -8.12 -23.60
CA THR A 1053 24.13 -8.22 -24.60
C THR A 1053 24.25 -9.67 -25.04
N TRP A 1054 23.76 -9.99 -26.25
CA TRP A 1054 23.91 -11.33 -26.82
C TRP A 1054 25.19 -11.48 -27.63
N ASP A 1055 25.52 -10.46 -28.43
CA ASP A 1055 26.66 -10.46 -29.35
C ASP A 1055 27.13 -9.04 -29.70
N GLU A 1056 28.10 -8.94 -30.62
CA GLU A 1056 28.68 -7.66 -31.08
C GLU A 1056 27.65 -6.69 -31.70
N SER A 1057 26.46 -7.17 -32.10
CA SER A 1057 25.39 -6.33 -32.66
C SER A 1057 24.40 -5.81 -31.62
N THR A 1058 24.45 -6.35 -30.41
CA THR A 1058 23.53 -6.05 -29.30
C THR A 1058 24.27 -5.66 -28.04
N THR A 1059 25.45 -5.04 -28.17
CA THR A 1059 26.24 -4.58 -27.02
C THR A 1059 25.50 -3.50 -26.23
N SER A 1060 25.35 -3.75 -24.93
CA SER A 1060 24.78 -2.79 -23.97
C SER A 1060 25.83 -2.41 -22.92
N SER A 1061 26.05 -1.11 -22.71
CA SER A 1061 27.09 -0.60 -21.80
C SER A 1061 26.75 0.76 -21.19
N ASN A 1062 27.29 1.03 -20.00
CA ASN A 1062 27.13 2.26 -19.23
C ASN A 1062 25.66 2.66 -18.96
N ASN A 1063 24.74 1.70 -18.90
CA ASN A 1063 23.36 2.00 -18.52
C ASN A 1063 23.27 2.10 -16.99
N ILE A 1064 22.40 2.99 -16.51
CA ILE A 1064 22.14 3.24 -15.10
C ILE A 1064 20.70 2.83 -14.79
N ILE A 1065 20.52 1.91 -13.85
CA ILE A 1065 19.23 1.50 -13.31
C ILE A 1065 19.20 1.97 -11.86
N GLU A 1066 18.46 3.05 -11.57
CA GLU A 1066 18.51 3.67 -10.25
C GLU A 1066 17.18 4.05 -9.63
N TYR A 1067 17.02 3.83 -8.33
CA TYR A 1067 15.86 4.33 -7.59
C TYR A 1067 14.51 3.85 -8.13
N ASN A 1068 14.45 2.66 -8.73
CA ASN A 1068 13.18 2.05 -9.14
C ASN A 1068 12.61 1.25 -7.97
N LYS A 1069 11.28 1.11 -7.92
CA LYS A 1069 10.57 0.19 -7.03
C LYS A 1069 9.98 -0.93 -7.90
N ILE A 1070 10.40 -2.16 -7.63
CA ILE A 1070 10.06 -3.32 -8.45
C ILE A 1070 9.49 -4.41 -7.55
N ALA A 1071 8.28 -4.87 -7.86
CA ALA A 1071 7.62 -5.89 -7.06
C ALA A 1071 7.00 -7.02 -7.89
N ASN A 1072 6.77 -8.18 -7.27
CA ASN A 1072 6.01 -9.30 -7.84
C ASN A 1072 6.45 -9.68 -9.26
N THR A 1073 7.73 -9.98 -9.43
CA THR A 1073 8.29 -10.40 -10.72
C THR A 1073 8.39 -11.92 -10.83
N MET A 1074 8.45 -12.44 -12.06
CA MET A 1074 8.59 -13.87 -12.36
C MET A 1074 7.43 -14.75 -11.87
N LEU A 1075 6.21 -14.21 -11.90
CA LEU A 1075 5.01 -14.92 -11.41
C LEU A 1075 4.66 -16.18 -12.24
N GLU A 1076 5.06 -16.22 -13.51
CA GLU A 1076 4.69 -17.32 -14.42
C GLU A 1076 5.90 -18.03 -15.07
N THR A 1077 7.11 -17.54 -14.80
CA THR A 1077 8.36 -17.99 -15.44
C THR A 1077 9.48 -18.15 -14.42
N ALA A 1078 10.63 -18.69 -14.83
CA ALA A 1078 11.82 -18.83 -13.99
C ALA A 1078 13.09 -18.39 -14.74
N ASP A 1079 14.23 -18.42 -14.04
CA ASP A 1079 15.55 -18.07 -14.60
C ASP A 1079 15.57 -16.60 -15.06
N GLY A 1080 15.35 -15.71 -14.11
CA GLY A 1080 15.25 -14.28 -14.33
C GLY A 1080 15.56 -13.50 -13.06
N GLY A 1081 15.43 -12.18 -13.14
CA GLY A 1081 15.43 -11.36 -11.93
C GLY A 1081 14.53 -10.15 -12.04
N ALA A 1082 14.22 -9.55 -10.90
CA ALA A 1082 13.54 -8.26 -10.86
C ALA A 1082 14.35 -7.23 -11.66
N ILE A 1083 15.68 -7.26 -11.53
CA ILE A 1083 16.61 -6.63 -12.47
C ILE A 1083 17.54 -7.69 -13.05
N GLU A 1084 17.59 -7.82 -14.38
CA GLU A 1084 18.50 -8.72 -15.08
C GLU A 1084 19.46 -7.97 -16.01
N THR A 1085 20.70 -8.45 -16.07
CA THR A 1085 21.63 -8.07 -17.13
C THR A 1085 22.25 -9.31 -17.76
N LEU A 1086 22.32 -9.36 -19.10
CA LEU A 1086 22.99 -10.43 -19.83
C LEU A 1086 24.27 -9.92 -20.50
N GLY A 1087 25.40 -10.61 -20.31
CA GLY A 1087 26.72 -10.12 -20.73
C GLY A 1087 27.51 -11.07 -21.61
N ARG A 1088 26.90 -11.71 -22.62
CA ARG A 1088 27.52 -12.83 -23.37
C ARG A 1088 28.83 -12.53 -24.12
N LEU A 1089 29.24 -11.27 -24.20
CA LEU A 1089 30.56 -10.87 -24.72
C LEU A 1089 31.69 -10.94 -23.67
N GLY A 1090 31.37 -11.15 -22.39
CA GLY A 1090 32.36 -11.19 -21.29
C GLY A 1090 33.18 -9.92 -21.18
N MET A 1091 32.55 -8.77 -21.42
CA MET A 1091 33.19 -7.46 -21.34
C MET A 1091 32.74 -6.72 -20.08
N ASP A 1092 33.57 -5.80 -19.60
CA ASP A 1092 33.17 -4.85 -18.57
C ASP A 1092 32.13 -3.90 -19.18
N SER A 1093 30.88 -4.03 -18.76
CA SER A 1093 29.75 -3.27 -19.26
C SER A 1093 29.76 -1.83 -18.77
N GLY A 1094 30.31 -1.58 -17.57
CA GLY A 1094 30.21 -0.28 -16.91
C GLY A 1094 28.79 0.07 -16.44
N ASN A 1095 27.87 -0.90 -16.44
CA ASN A 1095 26.50 -0.70 -15.95
C ASN A 1095 26.49 -0.42 -14.44
N ILE A 1096 25.51 0.35 -13.99
CA ILE A 1096 25.30 0.69 -12.58
C ILE A 1096 23.85 0.33 -12.21
N ILE A 1097 23.69 -0.44 -11.14
CA ILE A 1097 22.39 -0.80 -10.55
C ILE A 1097 22.41 -0.29 -9.12
N ARG A 1098 21.68 0.78 -8.82
CA ARG A 1098 21.76 1.42 -7.51
C ARG A 1098 20.49 1.96 -6.91
N GLY A 1099 20.37 1.93 -5.58
CA GLY A 1099 19.27 2.59 -4.91
C GLY A 1099 17.89 2.00 -5.22
N ASN A 1100 17.78 0.78 -5.76
CA ASN A 1100 16.48 0.21 -6.12
C ASN A 1100 15.84 -0.50 -4.91
N TRP A 1101 14.52 -0.45 -4.82
CA TRP A 1101 13.70 -1.26 -3.92
C TRP A 1101 13.17 -2.46 -4.68
N ILE A 1102 13.49 -3.68 -4.24
CA ILE A 1102 13.03 -4.93 -4.83
C ILE A 1102 12.31 -5.74 -3.76
N ASP A 1103 11.07 -6.11 -4.06
CA ASP A 1103 10.20 -6.88 -3.17
C ASP A 1103 9.40 -7.92 -3.96
N GLY A 1104 9.83 -9.18 -3.94
CA GLY A 1104 9.18 -10.23 -4.70
C GLY A 1104 9.87 -10.48 -6.03
N ALA A 1105 10.80 -11.41 -6.00
CA ALA A 1105 11.44 -11.98 -7.18
C ALA A 1105 11.26 -13.50 -7.17
N GLU A 1106 10.13 -13.91 -7.72
CA GLU A 1106 9.66 -15.29 -7.66
C GLU A 1106 10.33 -16.20 -8.69
N GLY A 1107 9.84 -17.41 -8.82
CA GLY A 1107 10.17 -18.24 -9.97
C GLY A 1107 9.28 -19.46 -10.06
N LEU A 1108 8.70 -19.70 -11.23
CA LEU A 1108 7.85 -20.84 -11.49
C LEU A 1108 8.42 -21.70 -12.61
N ALA A 1109 8.73 -22.96 -12.29
CA ALA A 1109 9.18 -23.95 -13.25
C ALA A 1109 8.44 -25.27 -13.07
N THR A 1110 8.85 -26.28 -13.84
CA THR A 1110 8.37 -27.66 -13.67
C THR A 1110 9.50 -28.66 -13.52
N SER A 1111 9.13 -29.92 -13.25
CA SER A 1111 10.04 -31.07 -13.15
C SER A 1111 9.73 -32.13 -14.21
N ALA A 1112 10.70 -32.99 -14.52
CA ALA A 1112 10.58 -34.06 -15.52
C ALA A 1112 9.78 -35.25 -14.98
N SER A 1113 9.29 -35.11 -13.74
CA SER A 1113 8.35 -36.01 -13.07
C SER A 1113 6.97 -35.37 -12.93
N ASP A 1114 6.66 -34.38 -13.77
CA ASP A 1114 5.37 -33.69 -13.85
C ASP A 1114 4.96 -33.05 -12.53
N LYS A 1115 5.82 -32.15 -12.04
CA LYS A 1115 5.57 -31.37 -10.82
C LYS A 1115 5.84 -29.90 -11.08
N TRP A 1116 5.00 -29.04 -10.53
CA TRP A 1116 5.31 -27.63 -10.37
C TRP A 1116 6.42 -27.44 -9.34
N ILE A 1117 7.27 -26.46 -9.59
CA ILE A 1117 8.34 -26.04 -8.69
C ILE A 1117 8.20 -24.52 -8.53
N GLU A 1118 7.61 -24.12 -7.42
CA GLU A 1118 7.56 -22.73 -6.96
C GLU A 1118 8.92 -22.34 -6.37
N GLY A 1119 9.21 -21.04 -6.38
CA GLY A 1119 10.46 -20.47 -5.90
C GLY A 1119 11.70 -20.94 -6.67
N GLN A 1120 11.58 -21.18 -7.98
CA GLN A 1120 12.67 -21.72 -8.80
C GLN A 1120 13.41 -20.63 -9.57
N LYS A 1121 14.70 -20.42 -9.28
CA LYS A 1121 15.60 -19.51 -10.03
C LYS A 1121 15.06 -18.06 -10.09
N GLY A 1122 14.49 -17.60 -8.99
CA GLY A 1122 14.09 -16.22 -8.77
C GLY A 1122 15.20 -15.43 -8.08
N PHE A 1123 15.65 -14.34 -8.71
CA PHE A 1123 16.72 -13.49 -8.18
C PHE A 1123 16.28 -12.03 -8.09
N GLY A 1124 16.69 -11.31 -7.04
CA GLY A 1124 16.48 -9.87 -6.99
C GLY A 1124 17.22 -9.16 -8.13
N ILE A 1125 18.56 -9.26 -8.12
CA ILE A 1125 19.44 -8.75 -9.17
C ILE A 1125 20.20 -9.91 -9.80
N TYR A 1126 19.91 -10.22 -11.07
CA TYR A 1126 20.54 -11.29 -11.84
C TYR A 1126 21.57 -10.74 -12.83
N LEU A 1127 22.86 -10.86 -12.49
CA LEU A 1127 23.95 -10.66 -13.46
C LEU A 1127 24.17 -11.96 -14.23
N ASP A 1128 23.30 -12.21 -15.21
CA ASP A 1128 23.28 -13.41 -16.05
C ASP A 1128 24.49 -13.49 -17.00
N ASP A 1129 24.71 -14.67 -17.58
CA ASP A 1129 25.85 -15.12 -18.39
C ASP A 1129 26.88 -14.03 -18.70
N MET A 1130 27.97 -14.04 -17.94
CA MET A 1130 29.18 -13.25 -18.19
C MET A 1130 28.98 -11.72 -18.09
N SER A 1131 27.88 -11.24 -17.49
CA SER A 1131 27.71 -9.83 -17.10
C SER A 1131 28.82 -9.38 -16.17
N GLY A 1132 29.75 -8.59 -16.72
CA GLY A 1132 30.96 -8.13 -16.03
C GLY A 1132 31.06 -6.62 -15.94
N GLY A 1133 31.92 -6.15 -15.03
CA GLY A 1133 32.18 -4.73 -14.80
C GLY A 1133 30.98 -3.94 -14.31
N THR A 1134 29.98 -4.60 -13.71
CA THR A 1134 28.75 -4.00 -13.19
C THR A 1134 28.95 -3.56 -11.74
N THR A 1135 28.45 -2.36 -11.41
CA THR A 1135 28.39 -1.88 -10.02
C THR A 1135 26.96 -2.08 -9.50
N VAL A 1136 26.83 -2.80 -8.38
CA VAL A 1136 25.57 -3.04 -7.68
C VAL A 1136 25.69 -2.43 -6.28
N GLU A 1137 25.03 -1.29 -6.05
CA GLU A 1137 25.20 -0.55 -4.81
C GLU A 1137 23.94 0.09 -4.24
N GLY A 1138 23.78 0.12 -2.91
CA GLY A 1138 22.67 0.87 -2.31
C GLY A 1138 21.27 0.30 -2.55
N ASN A 1139 21.13 -0.96 -2.96
CA ASN A 1139 19.83 -1.56 -3.24
C ASN A 1139 19.24 -2.21 -1.97
N PHE A 1140 17.93 -2.11 -1.81
CA PHE A 1140 17.14 -2.86 -0.83
C PHE A 1140 16.44 -4.02 -1.54
N ILE A 1141 16.61 -5.25 -1.02
CA ILE A 1141 16.14 -6.46 -1.68
C ILE A 1141 15.54 -7.40 -0.62
N MET A 1142 14.31 -7.84 -0.83
CA MET A 1142 13.64 -8.84 -0.01
C MET A 1142 12.75 -9.76 -0.84
N ASN A 1143 12.32 -10.88 -0.23
CA ASN A 1143 11.38 -11.84 -0.81
C ASN A 1143 11.86 -12.38 -2.16
N THR A 1144 13.08 -12.96 -2.19
CA THR A 1144 13.63 -13.58 -3.41
C THR A 1144 13.72 -15.09 -3.25
N SER A 1145 13.46 -15.85 -4.32
CA SER A 1145 13.38 -17.30 -4.16
C SER A 1145 14.72 -18.00 -3.98
N TRP A 1146 15.77 -17.56 -4.69
CA TRP A 1146 17.10 -18.20 -4.67
C TRP A 1146 18.20 -17.27 -4.18
N ALA A 1147 18.25 -16.02 -4.65
CA ALA A 1147 19.21 -15.08 -4.09
C ALA A 1147 18.84 -13.62 -4.32
N SER A 1148 19.18 -12.76 -3.37
CA SER A 1148 19.08 -11.31 -3.54
C SER A 1148 19.91 -10.85 -4.74
N ILE A 1149 21.13 -11.39 -4.89
CA ILE A 1149 22.04 -11.06 -6.00
C ILE A 1149 22.70 -12.33 -6.55
N MET A 1150 22.69 -12.49 -7.88
CA MET A 1150 23.36 -13.59 -8.57
C MET A 1150 24.42 -13.09 -9.56
N ILE A 1151 25.65 -13.62 -9.45
CA ILE A 1151 26.75 -13.43 -10.40
C ILE A 1151 26.97 -14.73 -11.17
N HIS A 1152 26.55 -14.75 -12.43
CA HIS A 1152 26.63 -15.93 -13.28
C HIS A 1152 27.79 -15.82 -14.28
N GLY A 1153 28.98 -16.20 -13.84
CA GLY A 1153 30.18 -16.27 -14.68
C GLY A 1153 30.85 -14.94 -15.03
N GLY A 1154 30.26 -13.81 -14.64
CA GLY A 1154 30.77 -12.47 -14.89
C GLY A 1154 32.03 -12.09 -14.10
N ASP A 1155 32.82 -11.18 -14.67
CA ASP A 1155 34.09 -10.71 -14.11
C ASP A 1155 34.00 -9.26 -13.60
N ASN A 1156 34.84 -8.87 -12.66
CA ASN A 1156 35.02 -7.48 -12.21
C ASN A 1156 33.75 -6.77 -11.69
N ASN A 1157 32.75 -7.52 -11.20
CA ASN A 1157 31.56 -6.91 -10.60
C ASN A 1157 31.81 -6.49 -9.14
N SER A 1158 31.12 -5.44 -8.71
CA SER A 1158 31.19 -4.92 -7.34
C SER A 1158 29.81 -4.87 -6.71
N VAL A 1159 29.66 -5.48 -5.53
CA VAL A 1159 28.43 -5.54 -4.73
C VAL A 1159 28.71 -4.91 -3.37
N THR A 1160 28.16 -3.72 -3.11
CA THR A 1160 28.52 -2.90 -1.95
C THR A 1160 27.35 -2.08 -1.44
N ASN A 1161 27.25 -1.88 -0.13
CA ASN A 1161 26.24 -1.00 0.47
C ASN A 1161 24.79 -1.42 0.16
N ASN A 1162 24.52 -2.71 -0.09
CA ASN A 1162 23.16 -3.23 -0.30
C ASN A 1162 22.61 -3.81 1.01
N ILE A 1163 21.29 -3.87 1.11
CA ILE A 1163 20.56 -4.53 2.19
C ILE A 1163 19.78 -5.70 1.59
N GLY A 1164 20.04 -6.92 2.08
CA GLY A 1164 19.24 -8.10 1.79
C GLY A 1164 18.51 -8.57 3.04
N ILE A 1165 17.20 -8.74 2.94
CA ILE A 1165 16.35 -9.38 3.95
C ILE A 1165 16.02 -10.78 3.47
N LEU A 1166 16.41 -11.80 4.25
CA LEU A 1166 16.34 -13.20 3.88
C LEU A 1166 15.43 -13.96 4.85
N ASP A 1167 14.40 -14.62 4.33
CA ASP A 1167 13.38 -15.30 5.12
C ASP A 1167 13.26 -16.82 4.85
N ASP A 1168 14.13 -17.36 3.99
CA ASP A 1168 14.25 -18.79 3.68
C ASP A 1168 15.74 -19.22 3.71
N ASN A 1169 16.04 -20.41 4.25
CA ASN A 1169 17.38 -21.02 4.21
C ASN A 1169 17.82 -21.46 2.80
N LYS A 1170 16.94 -21.36 1.80
CA LYS A 1170 17.28 -21.51 0.38
C LYS A 1170 17.66 -20.19 -0.28
N GLU A 1171 17.35 -19.07 0.36
CA GLU A 1171 17.69 -17.74 -0.15
C GLU A 1171 19.10 -17.37 0.28
N ASP A 1172 19.92 -16.99 -0.68
CA ASP A 1172 21.23 -16.43 -0.44
C ASP A 1172 21.22 -14.91 -0.62
N PHE A 1173 22.07 -14.18 0.09
CA PHE A 1173 22.30 -12.79 -0.28
C PHE A 1173 23.08 -12.74 -1.60
N ILE A 1174 24.06 -13.63 -1.76
CA ILE A 1174 24.91 -13.69 -2.94
C ILE A 1174 25.13 -15.12 -3.44
N TRP A 1175 24.74 -15.36 -4.69
CA TRP A 1175 25.09 -16.56 -5.43
C TRP A 1175 26.18 -16.25 -6.46
N ILE A 1176 27.28 -17.00 -6.46
CA ILE A 1176 28.35 -16.91 -7.48
C ILE A 1176 28.54 -18.25 -8.17
N ALA A 1177 28.15 -18.31 -9.44
CA ALA A 1177 28.26 -19.52 -10.26
C ALA A 1177 29.13 -19.31 -11.50
N ALA A 1178 29.57 -20.41 -12.10
CA ALA A 1178 30.27 -20.39 -13.37
C ALA A 1178 29.26 -20.55 -14.50
N ALA A 1179 29.18 -19.56 -15.40
CA ALA A 1179 28.29 -19.64 -16.55
C ALA A 1179 28.73 -20.74 -17.51
N ASN A 1180 27.77 -21.52 -17.97
CA ASN A 1180 27.95 -22.45 -19.09
C ASN A 1180 27.15 -21.91 -20.28
N PRO A 1181 27.60 -20.80 -20.88
CA PRO A 1181 26.81 -20.10 -21.87
C PRO A 1181 26.48 -21.06 -23.01
N SER A 1182 25.23 -21.02 -23.47
CA SER A 1182 24.77 -21.81 -24.62
C SER A 1182 25.64 -21.59 -25.87
N HIS A 1183 26.43 -20.50 -25.88
CA HIS A 1183 27.38 -20.14 -26.92
C HIS A 1183 28.75 -19.71 -26.33
N GLY A 1184 29.60 -20.64 -25.89
CA GLY A 1184 30.95 -20.29 -25.43
C GLY A 1184 31.71 -21.40 -24.70
N GLU A 1185 32.89 -21.07 -24.18
CA GLU A 1185 33.54 -21.90 -23.15
C GLU A 1185 32.97 -21.53 -21.77
N LYS A 1186 32.91 -22.49 -20.85
CA LYS A 1186 32.49 -22.27 -19.46
C LYS A 1186 33.27 -21.09 -18.86
N ALA A 1187 32.57 -20.05 -18.43
CA ALA A 1187 33.15 -18.86 -17.82
C ALA A 1187 33.20 -19.02 -16.30
N VAL A 1188 34.39 -18.86 -15.73
CA VAL A 1188 34.61 -18.93 -14.28
C VAL A 1188 34.83 -17.50 -13.79
N PRO A 1189 33.99 -16.98 -12.87
CA PRO A 1189 33.99 -15.58 -12.47
C PRO A 1189 35.31 -15.18 -11.81
N VAL A 1190 35.88 -14.04 -12.21
CA VAL A 1190 37.10 -13.48 -11.61
C VAL A 1190 36.96 -12.03 -11.15
N ASN A 1191 37.69 -11.69 -10.10
CA ASN A 1191 37.81 -10.35 -9.54
C ASN A 1191 36.48 -9.69 -9.12
N ASN A 1192 35.52 -10.49 -8.64
CA ASN A 1192 34.28 -9.95 -8.06
C ASN A 1192 34.45 -9.60 -6.59
N THR A 1193 33.80 -8.53 -6.12
CA THR A 1193 33.87 -8.07 -4.72
C THR A 1193 32.48 -7.91 -4.12
N VAL A 1194 32.28 -8.42 -2.91
CA VAL A 1194 31.03 -8.36 -2.14
C VAL A 1194 31.38 -7.90 -0.73
N THR A 1195 31.24 -6.59 -0.48
CA THR A 1195 31.75 -5.97 0.75
C THR A 1195 30.89 -4.83 1.24
N GLY A 1196 30.75 -4.68 2.56
CA GLY A 1196 30.01 -3.55 3.15
C GLY A 1196 28.51 -3.63 2.89
N ASN A 1197 27.95 -4.83 2.85
CA ASN A 1197 26.51 -5.05 2.72
C ASN A 1197 25.91 -5.39 4.09
N ILE A 1198 24.59 -5.22 4.24
CA ILE A 1198 23.80 -5.71 5.36
C ILE A 1198 23.05 -6.96 4.88
N ILE A 1199 23.25 -8.06 5.59
CA ILE A 1199 22.51 -9.31 5.40
C ILE A 1199 21.73 -9.54 6.69
N TYR A 1200 20.42 -9.53 6.58
CA TYR A 1200 19.51 -9.71 7.69
C TYR A 1200 18.70 -10.98 7.47
N GLY A 1201 18.95 -12.01 8.27
CA GLY A 1201 18.04 -13.15 8.36
C GLY A 1201 16.83 -12.80 9.20
N GLU A 1202 15.62 -13.00 8.67
CA GLU A 1202 14.38 -13.03 9.46
C GLU A 1202 14.28 -14.31 10.30
N LEU A 1203 15.09 -15.31 9.95
CA LEU A 1203 15.32 -16.52 10.71
C LEU A 1203 16.82 -16.84 10.77
N PRO A 1204 17.28 -17.67 11.72
CA PRO A 1204 18.66 -18.10 11.76
C PRO A 1204 19.05 -18.90 10.51
N LEU A 1205 19.80 -18.25 9.64
CA LEU A 1205 20.31 -18.78 8.39
C LEU A 1205 21.55 -19.64 8.61
N ASP A 1206 21.75 -20.64 7.75
CA ASP A 1206 22.95 -21.48 7.79
C ASP A 1206 24.14 -20.90 7.01
N ASP A 1207 23.87 -20.02 6.04
CA ASP A 1207 24.84 -19.15 5.39
C ASP A 1207 24.09 -17.98 4.71
N TYR A 1208 24.79 -17.19 3.91
CA TYR A 1208 24.19 -16.16 3.05
C TYR A 1208 24.76 -16.24 1.63
N ILE A 1209 25.44 -17.34 1.31
CA ILE A 1209 26.35 -17.46 0.17
C ILE A 1209 26.27 -18.82 -0.51
N GLN A 1210 25.98 -18.80 -1.81
CA GLN A 1210 26.10 -20.00 -2.64
C GLN A 1210 27.24 -19.87 -3.65
N LEU A 1211 28.24 -20.76 -3.53
CA LEU A 1211 29.47 -20.73 -4.34
C LEU A 1211 29.65 -22.00 -5.18
N GLU A 1212 29.35 -21.90 -6.47
CA GLU A 1212 29.46 -23.04 -7.41
C GLU A 1212 30.68 -22.97 -8.34
N ALA A 1213 31.51 -21.95 -8.18
CA ALA A 1213 32.67 -21.71 -9.02
C ALA A 1213 33.97 -21.59 -8.21
N ALA A 1214 35.05 -22.21 -8.70
CA ALA A 1214 36.41 -22.02 -8.19
C ALA A 1214 37.04 -20.70 -8.69
N GLY A 1215 36.23 -19.64 -8.79
CA GLY A 1215 36.62 -18.32 -9.25
C GLY A 1215 37.52 -17.57 -8.27
N THR A 1216 37.81 -16.31 -8.60
CA THR A 1216 38.48 -15.40 -7.65
C THR A 1216 37.52 -14.30 -7.26
N PHE A 1217 37.18 -14.20 -5.99
CA PHE A 1217 36.27 -13.19 -5.46
C PHE A 1217 36.66 -12.85 -4.03
N THR A 1218 36.23 -11.68 -3.56
CA THR A 1218 36.39 -11.23 -2.17
C THR A 1218 35.00 -11.02 -1.58
N ILE A 1219 34.64 -11.81 -0.58
CA ILE A 1219 33.43 -11.63 0.23
C ILE A 1219 33.92 -11.34 1.65
N ASN A 1220 33.75 -10.11 2.11
CA ASN A 1220 34.34 -9.66 3.39
C ASN A 1220 33.74 -8.34 3.88
N ASN A 1221 33.87 -8.05 5.18
CA ASN A 1221 33.44 -6.78 5.77
C ASN A 1221 31.94 -6.51 5.53
N ASN A 1222 31.10 -7.54 5.61
CA ASN A 1222 29.65 -7.41 5.61
C ASN A 1222 29.11 -7.45 7.04
N LEU A 1223 27.99 -6.76 7.29
CA LEU A 1223 27.24 -6.88 8.53
C LEU A 1223 26.24 -8.02 8.35
N VAL A 1224 26.32 -9.04 9.21
CA VAL A 1224 25.42 -10.20 9.20
C VAL A 1224 24.62 -10.23 10.50
N TYR A 1225 23.32 -10.46 10.39
CA TYR A 1225 22.41 -10.70 11.51
C TYR A 1225 21.64 -11.97 11.27
N ASP A 1226 21.56 -12.82 12.30
CA ASP A 1226 20.99 -14.17 12.22
C ASP A 1226 21.52 -15.02 11.05
N ALA A 1227 22.78 -14.81 10.67
CA ALA A 1227 23.51 -15.61 9.69
C ALA A 1227 24.99 -15.73 10.10
N PRO A 1228 25.70 -16.82 9.75
CA PRO A 1228 27.10 -16.94 10.06
C PRO A 1228 27.97 -16.04 9.17
N THR A 1229 29.11 -15.61 9.72
CA THR A 1229 30.13 -14.87 8.97
C THR A 1229 30.86 -15.77 7.97
N TYR A 1230 31.16 -15.27 6.78
CA TYR A 1230 32.01 -15.96 5.80
C TYR A 1230 33.40 -15.33 5.70
N GLY A 1231 33.45 -14.01 5.52
CA GLY A 1231 34.66 -13.21 5.49
C GLY A 1231 35.31 -13.09 6.87
N LEU A 1232 36.64 -13.00 6.90
CA LEU A 1232 37.40 -12.86 8.16
C LEU A 1232 37.11 -11.56 8.91
N ASP A 1233 36.68 -10.53 8.19
CA ASP A 1233 36.36 -9.20 8.72
C ASP A 1233 34.85 -8.90 8.67
N ASP A 1234 33.99 -9.89 8.40
CA ASP A 1234 32.55 -9.72 8.60
C ASP A 1234 32.24 -9.43 10.07
N VAL A 1235 31.18 -8.68 10.30
CA VAL A 1235 30.74 -8.24 11.63
C VAL A 1235 29.37 -8.85 11.89
N THR A 1236 29.19 -9.51 13.03
CA THR A 1236 27.87 -9.96 13.47
C THR A 1236 27.23 -8.88 14.35
N GLY A 1237 25.99 -8.52 14.06
CA GLY A 1237 25.23 -7.60 14.91
C GLY A 1237 23.94 -7.12 14.28
N ASN A 1238 22.95 -6.80 15.12
CA ASN A 1238 21.67 -6.26 14.68
C ASN A 1238 21.89 -4.93 13.93
N PRO A 1239 21.36 -4.75 12.71
CA PRO A 1239 21.50 -3.50 11.96
C PRO A 1239 20.83 -2.30 12.61
N GLN A 1240 19.92 -2.51 13.56
CA GLN A 1240 19.14 -1.48 14.23
C GLN A 1240 18.30 -0.67 13.23
N PHE A 1241 17.42 -1.36 12.52
CA PHE A 1241 16.40 -0.70 11.71
C PHE A 1241 15.47 0.16 12.59
N ALA A 1242 14.95 1.25 12.04
CA ALA A 1242 14.11 2.20 12.76
C ALA A 1242 12.77 1.56 13.17
N ASN A 1243 12.06 0.94 12.23
CA ASN A 1243 10.84 0.19 12.51
C ASN A 1243 10.55 -0.86 11.42
N ARG A 1244 11.33 -1.95 11.43
CA ARG A 1244 11.22 -3.05 10.45
C ARG A 1244 9.80 -3.59 10.32
N LEU A 1245 9.09 -3.79 11.43
CA LEU A 1245 7.75 -4.37 11.44
C LEU A 1245 6.71 -3.48 10.74
N ALA A 1246 6.98 -2.17 10.63
CA ALA A 1246 6.17 -1.23 9.86
C ALA A 1246 6.72 -0.98 8.44
N GLY A 1247 7.71 -1.75 7.99
CA GLY A 1247 8.37 -1.59 6.69
C GLY A 1247 9.44 -0.50 6.63
N ASP A 1248 9.81 0.11 7.77
CA ASP A 1248 10.87 1.12 7.83
C ASP A 1248 12.23 0.48 8.17
N TYR A 1249 13.01 0.24 7.12
CA TYR A 1249 14.34 -0.33 7.17
C TYR A 1249 15.47 0.72 7.26
N SER A 1250 15.15 1.99 7.53
CA SER A 1250 16.17 3.01 7.76
C SER A 1250 17.00 2.71 9.00
N LEU A 1251 18.27 3.13 9.02
CA LEU A 1251 19.20 2.79 10.08
C LEU A 1251 19.18 3.81 11.21
N GLN A 1252 19.03 3.34 12.45
CA GLN A 1252 19.22 4.17 13.63
C GLN A 1252 20.68 4.67 13.74
N ASP A 1253 20.89 5.80 14.41
CA ASP A 1253 22.21 6.42 14.55
C ASP A 1253 23.25 5.56 15.27
N ALA A 1254 22.80 4.66 16.15
CA ALA A 1254 23.67 3.74 16.88
C ALA A 1254 24.07 2.51 16.07
N SER A 1255 23.54 2.34 14.85
CA SER A 1255 23.69 1.13 14.04
C SER A 1255 25.17 0.73 13.86
N PRO A 1256 25.52 -0.56 14.07
CA PRO A 1256 26.85 -1.07 13.77
C PRO A 1256 27.21 -0.94 12.28
N ALA A 1257 26.24 -0.90 11.38
CA ALA A 1257 26.46 -0.69 9.95
C ALA A 1257 27.10 0.68 9.69
N LYS A 1258 26.59 1.75 10.31
CA LYS A 1258 27.14 3.12 10.18
C LYS A 1258 28.60 3.18 10.69
N VAL A 1259 28.94 2.39 11.72
CA VAL A 1259 30.33 2.30 12.25
C VAL A 1259 31.28 1.62 11.26
N MET A 1260 30.78 0.65 10.49
CA MET A 1260 31.53 -0.02 9.41
C MET A 1260 31.71 0.87 8.17
N GLY A 1261 31.04 2.02 8.13
CA GLY A 1261 31.04 2.93 6.99
C GLY A 1261 29.96 2.61 5.96
N PHE A 1262 28.93 1.84 6.32
CA PHE A 1262 27.72 1.72 5.52
C PHE A 1262 26.99 3.07 5.49
N GLU A 1263 26.61 3.51 4.30
CA GLU A 1263 25.78 4.70 4.09
C GLU A 1263 24.33 4.25 4.00
N ASP A 1264 23.46 4.83 4.84
CA ASP A 1264 22.03 4.50 4.79
C ASP A 1264 21.47 4.77 3.39
N LEU A 1265 20.44 4.01 3.01
CA LEU A 1265 19.89 4.10 1.66
C LEU A 1265 19.10 5.40 1.49
N GLN A 1266 19.01 5.87 0.25
CA GLN A 1266 18.20 7.04 -0.11
C GLN A 1266 16.75 6.59 -0.34
N TRP A 1267 16.08 6.17 0.74
CA TRP A 1267 14.74 5.58 0.72
C TRP A 1267 13.71 6.47 0.02
N GLU A 1268 13.79 7.78 0.25
CA GLU A 1268 12.92 8.79 -0.34
C GLU A 1268 13.06 8.92 -1.85
N LEU A 1269 14.13 8.38 -2.43
CA LEU A 1269 14.34 8.42 -3.87
C LEU A 1269 13.71 7.23 -4.60
N MET A 1270 13.40 6.14 -3.90
CA MET A 1270 13.00 4.87 -4.53
C MET A 1270 11.55 4.90 -5.00
N GLY A 1271 11.32 4.45 -6.23
CA GLY A 1271 10.00 4.42 -6.86
C GLY A 1271 9.63 5.75 -7.52
N ASN A 1272 8.34 5.94 -7.78
CA ASN A 1272 7.87 7.12 -8.48
C ASN A 1272 7.91 8.36 -7.57
N ILE A 1273 9.00 9.14 -7.67
CA ILE A 1273 9.08 10.45 -7.04
C ILE A 1273 8.37 11.47 -7.94
N GLN A 1274 7.24 11.96 -7.47
CA GLN A 1274 6.51 12.97 -8.20
C GLN A 1274 7.28 14.31 -8.25
N GLY A 1275 7.40 14.90 -9.44
CA GLY A 1275 7.98 16.23 -9.64
C GLY A 1275 9.44 16.31 -10.09
N LEU A 1276 10.12 15.18 -10.31
CA LEU A 1276 11.38 15.18 -11.06
C LEU A 1276 11.08 15.43 -12.55
N ASP A 1277 11.05 16.72 -12.94
CA ASP A 1277 11.13 17.08 -14.35
C ASP A 1277 12.43 16.48 -14.94
N ALA A 1278 12.27 15.70 -16.01
CA ALA A 1278 13.32 15.01 -16.75
C ALA A 1278 14.50 15.89 -17.22
#